data_AF-A0AAV3P5N4-F1
#
_entry.id   AF-A0AAV3P5N4-F1
#
_cell.length_a   1.000
_cell.length_b   1.000
_cell.length_c   1.000
_cell.angle_alpha   90.00
_cell.angle_beta   90.00
_cell.angle_gamma   90.00
#
_symmetry.space_group_name_H-M   'P 1'
#
loop_
_entity.id
_entity.type
_entity.pdbx_description
1 polymer ?
#
loop_
_entity_poly.entity_id
_entity_poly.type
_entity_poly.pdbx_seq_one_letter_code
_entity_poly.pdbx_strand_id
1 'polypeptide(L)'
;MSNNGGGRSPYRRHKNDIEGGSSRERKEDYDEDTCGPFDIVRTKSAPVDRLKRWRQAALVLNASRRFRYTLDLKKEDERKNLMTKIRTHAQVIRAAVLFQNAGEGVTVPVTPKKQPFTSPPADGFDISPKDLSDMSREHDTSILQQYGGVTGVADKLKTNVDKGISEDETDIAKRKTAFGSNTYPRKKGRTFWMFLWDACRDTTLIILMVAAAASLALGIKTEGIKEGWYDGGSIALAVMIVICVTAISDYKQSLQFQSLNEEKQNIHLEVVRGGRRVAISIFDVVVGDILNLKIGDQVPADGLLISGHSLAIDESSMTGEAKIIYKDSKSPFLMSGTKVADGYGTMLVTSVGINTEWGLLMASISEDNGEETPLQVRLNGVATFIGIVGLVVALLVLVVLLVRYFTGHSKDPDGTVQFIAGRTSVSDAVDGAIKIFTVAVTIVVVAVPEGLPLAVTLTLAYSMRKMMADKALVRRLSACETMGSATTICSDKTGTLTLNQMTVVEAHVCGRKMDPIDNKSVVPARVVNLLIEGIAENTTGSVFVPEDGGAFEVSGSPTEKAILQWGMSLGMNFNAVRSNASILHAFPFNSEKKRGGVAVKVPDSGVHIHWKGAAEIVLSCCSSYVDENDQVLPMDENKMALSKKAIEDMATRSLRCVSFAYRTYKEEKVPTSEQELGQWELPDGDLVLLAIVGIKDPCRPGVRDAVQLCTNAGVKVRMVTGDNVQTAKAIALECGILQSDSDPSEYNFIEGKTFRNLSETQRDEVCDKISVMGRSSPNDKLLLVQSLRRRGHVVAVTGDGTNDAPALHEADIGLAMGIAGTEVAKESSDIIILDDNFASVVKVVRWGRSVYANIQKFIQFQLTVNVAALIINVVAAVSSGDVPLNAVQLLWVNLIMDTLGALALATEPPTDHLMLRPPVGRREPLITNIMWRNLIIQALYQVTVLLILNFRGKSILNLGHESPDHANKVKNTLIFNTFVLCQLFNEFNARKPDEFNVFKGVLKNRLFMGIIALTAVLQVLIIMFLSKFTSTVRLSWQLWLVSIGLGFVAWPLAIVGKLIPVPEMPFSEYLTRAFCFRRKERGMYTSKTKISKDKNAEPTEFEETVAQAFFDLENTNPELKSDLKDLYINSAVQIDVSGNRKAVVIHVPYRLRKGFRKVHLRLVRELEKKFSGKDVVLIATRRIVRPPKKGSAVQRPRSRTLTSVHDAILEDLVCPAEIVGKRVRFRVDGSKIMKVFLDPKARNDTEYKLETFSAVYRKLSGKDVVFEFPVADA
;
A
#
# COMPACT_ATOMS: atom_id res chain seq x y z
N MET A 1 63.60 -10.54 9.04
CA MET A 1 64.73 -11.43 9.41
C MET A 1 64.16 -12.74 9.94
N SER A 2 64.86 -13.82 9.65
CA SER A 2 64.40 -15.18 9.45
C SER A 2 64.51 -16.08 10.70
N ASN A 3 63.69 -17.15 10.73
CA ASN A 3 63.91 -18.46 11.37
C ASN A 3 63.76 -18.58 12.90
N ASN A 4 63.31 -19.70 13.49
CA ASN A 4 62.84 -21.01 12.97
C ASN A 4 62.21 -21.84 14.10
N GLY A 5 61.25 -22.71 13.75
CA GLY A 5 61.09 -24.14 14.12
C GLY A 5 60.93 -24.57 15.60
N GLY A 6 60.22 -25.65 15.95
CA GLY A 6 59.46 -26.63 15.18
C GLY A 6 59.35 -27.97 15.94
N GLY A 7 58.17 -28.62 15.88
CA GLY A 7 57.94 -30.06 16.14
C GLY A 7 57.51 -30.46 17.57
N ARG A 8 56.78 -31.56 17.83
CA ARG A 8 56.00 -32.52 17.02
C ARG A 8 55.09 -33.35 17.99
N SER A 9 54.04 -33.96 17.43
CA SER A 9 52.90 -34.73 18.02
C SER A 9 53.25 -36.06 18.73
N PRO A 10 52.32 -36.74 19.47
CA PRO A 10 51.39 -37.74 18.88
C PRO A 10 49.93 -37.81 19.45
N TYR A 11 49.01 -38.32 18.59
CA TYR A 11 47.60 -38.81 18.70
C TYR A 11 47.05 -39.33 20.08
N ARG A 12 45.74 -39.39 20.43
CA ARG A 12 44.51 -39.73 19.67
C ARG A 12 43.16 -39.46 20.46
N ARG A 13 42.12 -39.02 19.73
CA ARG A 13 40.65 -39.36 19.74
C ARG A 13 39.57 -38.67 20.64
N HIS A 14 38.64 -38.00 19.92
CA HIS A 14 37.17 -37.80 20.09
C HIS A 14 36.64 -37.00 21.31
N LYS A 15 35.62 -36.12 21.24
CA LYS A 15 34.47 -35.94 20.33
C LYS A 15 33.83 -34.54 20.57
N ASN A 16 33.23 -33.97 19.52
CA ASN A 16 32.21 -32.90 19.46
C ASN A 16 32.66 -31.43 19.57
N ASP A 17 32.57 -30.79 18.40
CA ASP A 17 32.69 -29.37 18.09
C ASP A 17 31.49 -28.55 18.60
N ILE A 18 31.78 -27.38 19.17
CA ILE A 18 31.00 -26.14 18.99
C ILE A 18 32.04 -25.02 18.84
N GLU A 19 32.52 -24.82 17.61
CA GLU A 19 33.21 -23.60 17.19
C GLU A 19 32.19 -22.60 16.62
N GLY A 20 32.51 -21.31 16.75
CA GLY A 20 31.95 -20.27 15.87
C GLY A 20 31.57 -19.00 16.60
N GLY A 21 32.57 -18.18 16.94
CA GLY A 21 32.40 -16.87 17.56
C GLY A 21 31.64 -15.88 16.68
N SER A 22 30.81 -15.06 17.32
CA SER A 22 30.23 -13.87 16.70
C SER A 22 31.20 -12.70 16.82
N SER A 23 31.71 -12.24 15.68
CA SER A 23 32.25 -10.90 15.49
C SER A 23 31.18 -9.87 15.85
N ARG A 24 31.51 -9.02 16.83
CA ARG A 24 30.65 -7.97 17.36
C ARG A 24 30.77 -6.75 16.45
N GLU A 25 29.86 -6.60 15.50
CA GLU A 25 29.67 -5.33 14.77
C GLU A 25 29.21 -4.25 15.74
N ARG A 26 29.94 -3.14 15.70
CA ARG A 26 29.69 -1.90 16.44
C ARG A 26 28.45 -1.24 15.84
N LYS A 27 27.31 -1.30 16.54
CA LYS A 27 26.15 -0.44 16.27
C LYS A 27 26.40 0.92 16.92
N GLU A 28 26.41 1.96 16.10
CA GLU A 28 26.37 3.35 16.54
C GLU A 28 24.96 3.67 17.02
N ASP A 29 24.77 3.68 18.34
CA ASP A 29 23.57 4.20 19.02
C ASP A 29 23.74 5.70 19.26
N TYR A 30 23.42 6.52 18.25
CA TYR A 30 23.14 7.94 18.44
C TYR A 30 21.91 8.32 17.60
N ASP A 31 20.72 8.10 18.17
CA ASP A 31 19.45 8.86 17.96
C ASP A 31 18.20 8.05 18.40
N GLU A 32 18.17 7.50 19.62
CA GLU A 32 17.04 6.66 20.07
C GLU A 32 15.99 7.32 20.99
N ASP A 33 16.13 8.57 21.45
CA ASP A 33 15.31 9.03 22.60
C ASP A 33 14.38 10.26 22.42
N THR A 34 14.17 10.75 21.18
CA THR A 34 13.36 11.95 20.91
C THR A 34 11.87 11.74 20.61
N CYS A 35 11.34 10.51 20.58
CA CYS A 35 9.89 10.28 20.36
C CYS A 35 9.18 9.72 21.59
N GLY A 36 8.06 10.35 21.97
CA GLY A 36 7.19 9.84 23.02
C GLY A 36 6.67 8.43 22.68
N PRO A 37 6.24 7.62 23.67
CA PRO A 37 5.75 6.26 23.44
C PRO A 37 4.46 6.20 22.58
N PHE A 38 3.96 7.35 22.11
CA PHE A 38 2.78 7.49 21.26
C PHE A 38 3.06 8.08 19.87
N ASP A 39 4.29 8.52 19.58
CA ASP A 39 4.68 9.03 18.26
C ASP A 39 5.44 7.97 17.48
N ILE A 40 4.78 7.42 16.46
CA ILE A 40 5.41 6.56 15.46
C ILE A 40 5.60 7.42 14.21
N VAL A 41 6.81 7.96 14.04
CA VAL A 41 7.19 8.76 12.86
C VAL A 41 7.31 7.89 11.60
N ARG A 42 7.60 6.58 11.76
CA ARG A 42 7.68 5.60 10.65
C ARG A 42 6.73 4.44 10.86
N THR A 43 5.59 4.42 10.18
CA THR A 43 4.54 3.42 10.41
C THR A 43 4.74 2.10 9.64
N LYS A 44 5.55 2.09 8.57
CA LYS A 44 5.90 0.89 7.78
C LYS A 44 7.12 0.12 8.34
N SER A 45 8.06 0.77 9.03
CA SER A 45 9.33 0.15 9.46
C SER A 45 9.52 0.06 10.99
N ALA A 46 8.46 0.27 11.78
CA ALA A 46 8.55 0.14 13.23
C ALA A 46 8.70 -1.35 13.63
N PRO A 47 9.61 -1.71 14.56
CA PRO A 47 9.74 -3.08 15.02
C PRO A 47 8.41 -3.63 15.53
N VAL A 48 8.10 -4.89 15.18
CA VAL A 48 6.85 -5.60 15.54
C VAL A 48 6.57 -5.50 17.04
N ASP A 49 7.60 -5.59 17.87
CA ASP A 49 7.48 -5.48 19.33
C ASP A 49 7.12 -4.07 19.80
N ARG A 50 7.60 -3.03 19.11
CA ARG A 50 7.25 -1.63 19.40
C ARG A 50 5.79 -1.37 19.03
N LEU A 51 5.33 -1.89 17.89
CA LEU A 51 3.92 -1.85 17.47
C LEU A 51 3.01 -2.63 18.43
N LYS A 52 3.42 -3.83 18.88
CA LYS A 52 2.67 -4.64 19.85
C LYS A 52 2.53 -3.90 21.19
N ARG A 53 3.60 -3.32 21.71
CA ARG A 53 3.60 -2.54 22.96
C ARG A 53 2.74 -1.28 22.85
N TRP A 54 2.83 -0.57 21.72
CA TRP A 54 2.02 0.61 21.46
C TRP A 54 0.52 0.29 21.38
N ARG A 55 0.14 -0.80 20.69
CA ARG A 55 -1.24 -1.28 20.62
C ARG A 55 -1.78 -1.76 21.96
N GLN A 56 -0.98 -2.47 22.75
CA GLN A 56 -1.35 -2.92 24.10
C GLN A 56 -1.50 -1.76 25.09
N ALA A 57 -0.74 -0.67 24.92
CA ALA A 57 -0.83 0.52 25.75
C ALA A 57 -2.06 1.40 25.46
N ALA A 58 -2.67 1.26 24.27
CA ALA A 58 -3.84 2.02 23.87
C ALA A 58 -5.12 1.19 24.11
N LEU A 59 -5.77 1.40 25.26
CA LEU A 59 -7.13 0.94 25.51
C LEU A 59 -8.09 1.66 24.56
N VAL A 60 -8.39 1.04 23.41
CA VAL A 60 -9.33 1.58 22.42
C VAL A 60 -10.34 0.49 22.08
N LEU A 61 -11.63 0.81 22.25
CA LEU A 61 -12.78 -0.05 21.89
C LEU A 61 -12.80 -0.48 20.42
N ASN A 62 -11.99 0.16 19.56
CA ASN A 62 -11.88 -0.13 18.14
C ASN A 62 -10.44 0.13 17.64
N ALA A 63 -9.57 -0.87 17.81
CA ALA A 63 -8.14 -0.81 17.46
C ALA A 63 -7.91 -0.53 15.96
N SER A 64 -8.77 -1.04 15.09
CA SER A 64 -8.75 -0.85 13.63
C SER A 64 -8.77 0.62 13.19
N ARG A 65 -9.49 1.48 13.93
CA ARG A 65 -9.68 2.89 13.55
C ARG A 65 -8.45 3.76 13.80
N ARG A 66 -7.67 3.44 14.84
CA ARG A 66 -6.49 4.22 15.28
C ARG A 66 -5.18 3.69 14.68
N PHE A 67 -5.14 2.42 14.29
CA PHE A 67 -3.96 1.73 13.77
C PHE A 67 -3.95 1.53 12.25
N ARG A 68 -4.83 2.27 11.54
CA ARG A 68 -5.09 2.28 10.09
C ARG A 68 -3.85 2.30 9.17
N TYR A 69 -2.71 2.81 9.65
CA TYR A 69 -1.48 2.95 8.87
C TYR A 69 -0.31 2.13 9.42
N THR A 70 -0.57 1.24 10.37
CA THR A 70 0.41 0.30 10.93
C THR A 70 0.05 -1.11 10.51
N LEU A 71 1.07 -1.90 10.21
CA LEU A 71 0.98 -3.32 9.84
C LEU A 71 0.03 -4.08 10.79
N ASP A 72 -0.96 -4.79 10.25
CA ASP A 72 -1.88 -5.57 11.09
C ASP A 72 -1.16 -6.79 11.66
N LEU A 73 -0.60 -6.62 12.86
CA LEU A 73 0.20 -7.63 13.55
C LEU A 73 -0.53 -8.96 13.72
N LYS A 74 -1.87 -8.96 13.84
CA LYS A 74 -2.63 -10.21 13.97
C LYS A 74 -2.66 -10.96 12.65
N LYS A 75 -2.96 -10.25 11.55
CA LYS A 75 -2.96 -10.79 10.19
C LYS A 75 -1.54 -11.20 9.76
N GLU A 76 -0.52 -10.49 10.21
CA GLU A 76 0.89 -10.83 9.93
C GLU A 76 1.41 -12.01 10.76
N ASP A 77 1.03 -12.10 12.05
CA ASP A 77 1.29 -13.28 12.88
C ASP A 77 0.53 -14.50 12.32
N GLU A 78 -0.70 -14.33 11.83
CA GLU A 78 -1.46 -15.37 11.12
C GLU A 78 -0.76 -15.78 9.81
N ARG A 79 -0.27 -14.82 9.00
CA ARG A 79 0.52 -15.09 7.80
C ARG A 79 1.85 -15.80 8.12
N LYS A 80 2.56 -15.39 9.17
CA LYS A 80 3.80 -16.03 9.62
C LYS A 80 3.54 -17.43 10.14
N ASN A 81 2.49 -17.63 10.94
CA ASN A 81 2.08 -18.94 11.42
C ASN A 81 1.63 -19.85 10.28
N LEU A 82 0.94 -19.31 9.28
CA LEU A 82 0.57 -20.03 8.06
C LEU A 82 1.81 -20.42 7.25
N MET A 83 2.73 -19.48 6.99
CA MET A 83 4.04 -19.75 6.36
C MET A 83 4.85 -20.81 7.11
N THR A 84 4.85 -20.76 8.45
CA THR A 84 5.57 -21.73 9.29
C THR A 84 4.90 -23.10 9.19
N LYS A 85 3.56 -23.15 9.26
CA LYS A 85 2.79 -24.38 9.07
C LYS A 85 2.98 -24.98 7.69
N ILE A 86 3.02 -24.14 6.64
CA ILE A 86 3.30 -24.55 5.26
C ILE A 86 4.72 -25.09 5.16
N ARG A 87 5.72 -24.41 5.73
CA ARG A 87 7.11 -24.89 5.75
C ARG A 87 7.23 -26.23 6.48
N THR A 88 6.53 -26.40 7.60
CA THR A 88 6.48 -27.69 8.30
C THR A 88 5.73 -28.75 7.50
N HIS A 89 4.63 -28.42 6.81
CA HIS A 89 3.92 -29.36 5.96
C HIS A 89 4.76 -29.77 4.75
N ALA A 90 5.47 -28.84 4.11
CA ALA A 90 6.41 -29.14 3.03
C ALA A 90 7.56 -30.02 3.53
N GLN A 91 8.08 -29.78 4.73
CA GLN A 91 9.09 -30.64 5.37
C GLN A 91 8.54 -32.02 5.77
N VAL A 92 7.28 -32.11 6.19
CA VAL A 92 6.61 -33.37 6.53
C VAL A 92 6.33 -34.18 5.27
N ILE A 93 5.89 -33.53 4.17
CA ILE A 93 5.75 -34.18 2.86
C ILE A 93 7.13 -34.64 2.38
N ARG A 94 8.17 -33.81 2.52
CA ARG A 94 9.57 -34.18 2.22
C ARG A 94 10.02 -35.39 3.04
N ALA A 95 9.73 -35.41 4.33
CA ALA A 95 10.06 -36.53 5.21
C ALA A 95 9.25 -37.79 4.86
N ALA A 96 7.98 -37.65 4.49
CA ALA A 96 7.11 -38.75 4.10
C ALA A 96 7.56 -39.39 2.78
N VAL A 97 7.90 -38.58 1.78
CA VAL A 97 8.45 -39.07 0.50
C VAL A 97 9.81 -39.75 0.72
N LEU A 98 10.68 -39.16 1.54
CA LEU A 98 11.96 -39.80 1.91
C LEU A 98 11.75 -41.11 2.69
N PHE A 99 10.74 -41.19 3.55
CA PHE A 99 10.37 -42.41 4.28
C PHE A 99 9.79 -43.49 3.35
N GLN A 100 9.01 -43.07 2.36
CA GLN A 100 8.44 -43.98 1.36
C GLN A 100 9.55 -44.57 0.47
N ASN A 101 10.49 -43.72 0.03
CA ASN A 101 11.68 -44.13 -0.71
C ASN A 101 12.63 -45.00 0.14
N ALA A 102 12.72 -44.75 1.46
CA ALA A 102 13.50 -45.58 2.38
C ALA A 102 12.81 -46.91 2.72
N GLY A 103 11.47 -46.96 2.68
CA GLY A 103 10.67 -48.15 2.93
C GLY A 103 10.70 -49.16 1.77
N GLU A 104 11.02 -48.73 0.56
CA GLU A 104 11.19 -49.58 -0.63
C GLU A 104 12.59 -50.23 -0.72
N GLY A 105 13.53 -49.87 0.17
CA GLY A 105 14.89 -50.41 0.18
C GLY A 105 15.15 -51.38 1.34
N VAL A 106 14.90 -52.68 1.15
CA VAL A 106 15.39 -53.73 2.08
C VAL A 106 16.11 -54.87 1.34
N THR A 107 17.43 -54.94 1.65
CA THR A 107 18.41 -56.04 1.63
C THR A 107 18.94 -56.63 0.31
N VAL A 108 20.13 -56.15 -0.13
CA VAL A 108 21.23 -56.94 -0.74
C VAL A 108 22.58 -56.29 -0.32
N PRO A 109 23.69 -57.04 -0.08
CA PRO A 109 24.91 -56.48 0.48
C PRO A 109 25.73 -55.64 -0.52
N VAL A 110 26.49 -54.71 0.07
CA VAL A 110 27.30 -53.64 -0.51
C VAL A 110 28.23 -54.08 -1.65
N THR A 111 28.04 -53.50 -2.84
CA THR A 111 29.11 -53.13 -3.78
C THR A 111 28.77 -51.75 -4.39
N PRO A 112 29.73 -50.82 -4.58
CA PRO A 112 29.44 -49.47 -5.01
C PRO A 112 29.38 -49.42 -6.55
N LYS A 113 28.20 -49.68 -7.11
CA LYS A 113 27.82 -49.20 -8.44
C LYS A 113 26.40 -48.67 -8.36
N LYS A 114 26.23 -47.34 -8.28
CA LYS A 114 24.94 -46.70 -8.54
C LYS A 114 24.55 -47.03 -9.98
N GLN A 115 23.59 -47.94 -10.17
CA GLN A 115 22.85 -48.07 -11.42
C GLN A 115 21.86 -46.88 -11.54
N PRO A 116 21.57 -46.41 -12.77
CA PRO A 116 20.77 -45.21 -12.99
C PRO A 116 19.29 -45.46 -12.68
N PHE A 117 18.67 -44.48 -12.03
CA PHE A 117 17.22 -44.41 -11.86
C PHE A 117 16.56 -44.46 -13.24
N THR A 118 15.66 -45.43 -13.47
CA THR A 118 14.89 -45.55 -14.70
C THR A 118 13.41 -45.55 -14.34
N SER A 119 12.88 -44.35 -14.15
CA SER A 119 11.45 -44.14 -14.40
C SER A 119 11.21 -44.24 -15.92
N PRO A 120 10.05 -44.73 -16.39
CA PRO A 120 9.82 -44.89 -17.82
C PRO A 120 9.91 -43.53 -18.53
N PRO A 121 10.58 -43.46 -19.71
CA PRO A 121 10.67 -42.23 -20.49
C PRO A 121 9.27 -41.68 -20.79
N ALA A 122 9.15 -40.36 -20.79
CA ALA A 122 7.91 -39.72 -21.21
C ALA A 122 7.65 -40.03 -22.69
N ASP A 123 6.38 -40.19 -23.07
CA ASP A 123 5.97 -40.61 -24.41
C ASP A 123 6.62 -39.71 -25.50
N GLY A 124 7.59 -40.25 -26.24
CA GLY A 124 8.36 -39.55 -27.28
C GLY A 124 9.65 -38.82 -26.86
N PHE A 125 10.09 -38.87 -25.59
CA PHE A 125 11.29 -38.19 -25.07
C PHE A 125 12.22 -39.13 -24.26
N ASP A 126 13.54 -38.92 -24.33
CA ASP A 126 14.54 -39.83 -23.74
C ASP A 126 14.92 -39.49 -22.28
N ILE A 127 14.04 -38.73 -21.61
CA ILE A 127 14.19 -38.30 -20.21
C ILE A 127 12.82 -38.22 -19.54
N SER A 128 12.76 -38.58 -18.25
CA SER A 128 11.51 -38.53 -17.49
C SER A 128 11.28 -37.13 -16.85
N PRO A 129 10.02 -36.74 -16.60
CA PRO A 129 9.70 -35.50 -15.90
C PRO A 129 10.20 -35.50 -14.45
N LYS A 130 10.21 -36.66 -13.78
CA LYS A 130 10.69 -36.77 -12.39
C LYS A 130 12.19 -36.55 -12.29
N ASP A 131 12.97 -37.16 -13.18
CA ASP A 131 14.43 -37.03 -13.18
C ASP A 131 14.84 -35.56 -13.46
N LEU A 132 14.13 -34.87 -14.36
CA LEU A 132 14.32 -33.43 -14.60
C LEU A 132 13.99 -32.58 -13.37
N SER A 133 12.87 -32.86 -12.71
CA SER A 133 12.46 -32.11 -11.52
C SER A 133 13.41 -32.33 -10.35
N ASP A 134 13.85 -33.57 -10.11
CA ASP A 134 14.75 -33.90 -9.00
C ASP A 134 16.15 -33.32 -9.24
N MET A 135 16.66 -33.41 -10.47
CA MET A 135 17.92 -32.76 -10.86
C MET A 135 17.88 -31.25 -10.61
N SER A 136 16.79 -30.59 -11.03
CA SER A 136 16.63 -29.14 -10.85
C SER A 136 16.41 -28.76 -9.38
N ARG A 137 15.76 -29.60 -8.60
CA ARG A 137 15.43 -29.33 -7.19
C ARG A 137 16.61 -29.51 -6.24
N GLU A 138 17.43 -30.52 -6.47
CA GLU A 138 18.59 -30.82 -5.64
C GLU A 138 19.85 -30.06 -6.08
N HIS A 139 19.77 -29.30 -7.19
CA HIS A 139 20.93 -28.70 -7.86
C HIS A 139 22.05 -29.72 -8.10
N ASP A 140 21.67 -30.95 -8.51
CA ASP A 140 22.60 -32.07 -8.62
C ASP A 140 23.44 -31.97 -9.91
N THR A 141 24.62 -31.39 -9.79
CA THR A 141 25.59 -31.28 -10.89
C THR A 141 26.10 -32.64 -11.38
N SER A 142 26.02 -33.70 -10.56
CA SER A 142 26.50 -35.04 -10.94
C SER A 142 25.56 -35.73 -11.92
N ILE A 143 24.25 -35.57 -11.72
CA ILE A 143 23.22 -36.05 -12.67
C ILE A 143 23.31 -35.27 -13.98
N LEU A 144 23.50 -33.95 -13.92
CA LEU A 144 23.68 -33.13 -15.12
C LEU A 144 24.88 -33.58 -15.96
N GLN A 145 26.00 -33.95 -15.32
CA GLN A 145 27.17 -34.51 -16.03
C GLN A 145 26.91 -35.89 -16.63
N GLN A 146 26.15 -36.75 -15.95
CA GLN A 146 25.76 -38.07 -16.49
C GLN A 146 24.93 -37.95 -17.78
N TYR A 147 24.11 -36.91 -17.89
CA TYR A 147 23.33 -36.63 -19.08
C TYR A 147 24.10 -35.88 -20.18
N GLY A 148 25.40 -35.67 -20.05
CA GLY A 148 26.22 -34.98 -21.04
C GLY A 148 26.16 -33.45 -20.95
N GLY A 149 25.85 -32.90 -19.78
CA GLY A 149 25.74 -31.46 -19.54
C GLY A 149 24.46 -30.85 -20.10
N VAL A 150 24.43 -29.52 -20.24
CA VAL A 150 23.23 -28.79 -20.72
C VAL A 150 22.86 -29.19 -22.15
N THR A 151 23.85 -29.43 -23.02
CA THR A 151 23.65 -29.87 -24.41
C THR A 151 23.05 -31.27 -24.48
N GLY A 152 23.53 -32.21 -23.67
CA GLY A 152 22.98 -33.57 -23.65
C GLY A 152 21.55 -33.64 -23.07
N VAL A 153 21.19 -32.74 -22.15
CA VAL A 153 19.79 -32.57 -21.70
C VAL A 153 18.92 -31.99 -22.83
N ALA A 154 19.41 -31.01 -23.59
CA ALA A 154 18.70 -30.44 -24.74
C ALA A 154 18.44 -31.50 -25.83
N ASP A 155 19.43 -32.35 -26.13
CA ASP A 155 19.32 -33.43 -27.12
C ASP A 155 18.24 -34.46 -26.70
N LYS A 156 18.22 -34.84 -25.41
CA LYS A 156 17.20 -35.74 -24.84
C LYS A 156 15.79 -35.14 -24.85
N LEU A 157 15.69 -33.81 -24.79
CA LEU A 157 14.45 -33.04 -24.94
C LEU A 157 14.13 -32.69 -26.41
N LYS A 158 14.92 -33.19 -27.37
CA LYS A 158 14.80 -32.91 -28.82
C LYS A 158 14.68 -31.42 -29.11
N THR A 159 15.51 -30.62 -28.44
CA THR A 159 15.50 -29.15 -28.51
C THR A 159 16.82 -28.66 -29.07
N ASN A 160 16.79 -27.77 -30.07
CA ASN A 160 17.99 -27.13 -30.57
C ASN A 160 18.35 -25.93 -29.69
N VAL A 161 19.59 -25.86 -29.22
CA VAL A 161 20.07 -24.82 -28.28
C VAL A 161 20.06 -23.40 -28.87
N ASP A 162 20.18 -23.25 -30.20
CA ASP A 162 20.21 -21.95 -30.87
C ASP A 162 18.84 -21.55 -31.43
N LYS A 163 18.08 -22.52 -31.94
CA LYS A 163 16.78 -22.31 -32.62
C LYS A 163 15.57 -22.57 -31.72
N GLY A 164 15.75 -23.19 -30.57
CA GLY A 164 14.66 -23.61 -29.69
C GLY A 164 13.84 -24.77 -30.27
N ILE A 165 12.60 -24.89 -29.79
CA ILE A 165 11.62 -25.89 -30.26
C ILE A 165 10.90 -25.43 -31.53
N SER A 166 10.22 -26.36 -32.20
CA SER A 166 9.32 -26.04 -33.33
C SER A 166 8.08 -25.28 -32.85
N GLU A 167 7.55 -24.36 -33.66
CA GLU A 167 6.28 -23.67 -33.40
C GLU A 167 5.03 -24.52 -33.69
N ASP A 168 5.20 -25.79 -34.06
CA ASP A 168 4.08 -26.70 -34.33
C ASP A 168 3.24 -26.97 -33.06
N GLU A 169 1.94 -26.65 -33.12
CA GLU A 169 0.99 -26.86 -32.02
C GLU A 169 0.96 -28.33 -31.55
N THR A 170 1.22 -29.28 -32.46
CA THR A 170 1.23 -30.70 -32.11
C THR A 170 2.40 -31.07 -31.20
N ASP A 171 3.58 -30.46 -31.38
CA ASP A 171 4.74 -30.68 -30.49
C ASP A 171 4.52 -30.05 -29.12
N ILE A 172 3.95 -28.84 -29.10
CA ILE A 172 3.61 -28.12 -27.87
C ILE A 172 2.58 -28.93 -27.05
N ALA A 173 1.54 -29.47 -27.68
CA ALA A 173 0.53 -30.30 -27.02
C ALA A 173 1.12 -31.61 -26.47
N LYS A 174 2.03 -32.26 -27.21
CA LYS A 174 2.77 -33.44 -26.74
C LYS A 174 3.59 -33.12 -25.49
N ARG A 175 4.34 -32.02 -25.48
CA ARG A 175 5.13 -31.56 -24.32
C ARG A 175 4.25 -31.26 -23.11
N LYS A 176 3.11 -30.57 -23.30
CA LYS A 176 2.13 -30.31 -22.23
C LYS A 176 1.58 -31.62 -21.64
N THR A 177 1.39 -32.66 -22.45
CA THR A 177 0.90 -33.97 -22.00
C THR A 177 1.98 -34.77 -21.26
N ALA A 178 3.23 -34.74 -21.74
CA ALA A 178 4.36 -35.45 -21.15
C ALA A 178 4.91 -34.82 -19.86
N PHE A 179 5.03 -33.49 -19.82
CA PHE A 179 5.71 -32.77 -18.73
C PHE A 179 4.79 -31.87 -17.89
N GLY A 180 3.53 -31.71 -18.31
CA GLY A 180 2.57 -30.82 -17.67
C GLY A 180 2.55 -29.41 -18.26
N SER A 181 1.66 -28.57 -17.75
CA SER A 181 1.52 -27.15 -18.12
C SER A 181 2.11 -26.24 -17.04
N ASN A 182 2.56 -25.04 -17.42
CA ASN A 182 3.08 -24.04 -16.48
C ASN A 182 1.97 -23.34 -15.67
N THR A 183 1.18 -24.13 -14.95
CA THR A 183 0.03 -23.71 -14.16
C THR A 183 0.01 -24.47 -12.84
N TYR A 184 -0.49 -23.85 -11.77
CA TYR A 184 -0.66 -24.47 -10.46
C TYR A 184 -2.15 -24.54 -10.09
N PRO A 185 -2.57 -25.55 -9.29
CA PRO A 185 -3.98 -25.75 -8.95
C PRO A 185 -4.48 -24.59 -8.10
N ARG A 186 -5.43 -23.83 -8.63
CA ARG A 186 -6.08 -22.74 -7.92
C ARG A 186 -7.17 -23.30 -7.01
N LYS A 187 -7.36 -22.67 -5.85
CA LYS A 187 -8.54 -22.93 -5.02
C LYS A 187 -9.79 -22.63 -5.83
N LYS A 188 -10.71 -23.59 -5.91
CA LYS A 188 -11.99 -23.38 -6.61
C LYS A 188 -12.68 -22.16 -6.02
N GLY A 189 -13.18 -21.27 -6.88
CA GLY A 189 -13.93 -20.09 -6.47
C GLY A 189 -15.11 -20.49 -5.57
N ARG A 190 -15.51 -19.59 -4.67
CA ARG A 190 -16.68 -19.83 -3.81
C ARG A 190 -17.92 -20.05 -4.70
N THR A 191 -18.70 -21.07 -4.37
CA THR A 191 -19.94 -21.36 -5.07
C THR A 191 -21.05 -20.40 -4.65
N PHE A 192 -22.07 -20.24 -5.50
CA PHE A 192 -23.24 -19.43 -5.19
C PHE A 192 -23.90 -19.82 -3.84
N TRP A 193 -23.99 -21.12 -3.54
CA TRP A 193 -24.56 -21.63 -2.28
C TRP A 193 -23.80 -21.15 -1.04
N MET A 194 -22.48 -20.96 -1.15
CA MET A 194 -21.68 -20.43 -0.05
C MET A 194 -22.01 -18.96 0.23
N PHE A 195 -22.21 -18.15 -0.82
CA PHE A 195 -22.67 -16.76 -0.68
C PHE A 195 -24.07 -16.67 -0.08
N LEU A 196 -24.97 -17.57 -0.50
CA LEU A 196 -26.31 -17.65 0.09
C LEU A 196 -26.26 -17.98 1.59
N TRP A 197 -25.40 -18.92 1.97
CA TRP A 197 -25.20 -19.29 3.37
C TRP A 197 -24.55 -18.18 4.21
N ASP A 198 -23.57 -17.48 3.64
CA ASP A 198 -22.93 -16.33 4.29
C ASP A 198 -23.94 -15.18 4.49
N ALA A 199 -24.81 -14.91 3.51
CA ALA A 199 -25.89 -13.92 3.64
C ALA A 199 -26.91 -14.29 4.74
N CYS A 200 -27.24 -15.58 4.90
CA CYS A 200 -28.10 -16.04 6.00
C CYS A 200 -27.49 -15.86 7.40
N ARG A 201 -26.17 -15.65 7.51
CA ARG A 201 -25.46 -15.50 8.78
C ARG A 201 -25.40 -14.05 9.28
N ASP A 202 -25.97 -13.09 8.55
CA ASP A 202 -26.01 -11.72 9.02
C ASP A 202 -26.88 -11.59 10.27
N THR A 203 -26.35 -10.93 11.29
CA THR A 203 -26.97 -10.78 12.61
C THR A 203 -28.31 -10.05 12.54
N THR A 204 -28.46 -9.05 11.67
CA THR A 204 -29.71 -8.30 11.45
C THR A 204 -30.78 -9.17 10.81
N LEU A 205 -30.43 -9.90 9.77
CA LEU A 205 -31.31 -10.86 9.08
C LEU A 205 -31.68 -12.04 9.98
N ILE A 206 -30.77 -12.51 10.84
CA ILE A 206 -31.08 -13.52 11.86
C ILE A 206 -32.15 -13.00 12.83
N ILE A 207 -32.01 -11.78 13.35
CA ILE A 207 -33.01 -11.19 14.25
C ILE A 207 -34.37 -11.08 13.53
N LEU A 208 -34.40 -10.71 12.25
CA LEU A 208 -35.61 -10.71 11.43
C LEU A 208 -36.22 -12.10 11.22
N MET A 209 -35.39 -13.13 10.97
CA MET A 209 -35.87 -14.51 10.83
C MET A 209 -36.50 -15.01 12.13
N VAL A 210 -35.90 -14.67 13.28
CA VAL A 210 -36.47 -14.97 14.60
C VAL A 210 -37.78 -14.21 14.81
N ALA A 211 -37.85 -12.92 14.45
CA ALA A 211 -39.07 -12.13 14.54
C ALA A 211 -40.18 -12.64 13.60
N ALA A 212 -39.83 -13.08 12.39
CA ALA A 212 -40.75 -13.69 11.45
C ALA A 212 -41.31 -15.01 11.98
N ALA A 213 -40.46 -15.85 12.57
CA ALA A 213 -40.89 -17.10 13.21
C ALA A 213 -41.80 -16.84 14.42
N ALA A 214 -41.48 -15.84 15.25
CA ALA A 214 -42.31 -15.44 16.37
C ALA A 214 -43.67 -14.86 15.93
N SER A 215 -43.68 -13.96 14.94
CA SER A 215 -44.91 -13.42 14.35
C SER A 215 -45.76 -14.50 13.69
N LEU A 216 -45.14 -15.46 12.98
CA LEU A 216 -45.84 -16.58 12.37
C LEU A 216 -46.51 -17.48 13.42
N ALA A 217 -45.78 -17.83 14.49
CA ALA A 217 -46.32 -18.65 15.57
C ALA A 217 -47.48 -17.95 16.31
N LEU A 218 -47.36 -16.65 16.55
CA LEU A 218 -48.40 -15.84 17.21
C LEU A 218 -49.62 -15.62 16.33
N GLY A 219 -49.44 -15.31 15.04
CA GLY A 219 -50.53 -15.10 14.11
C GLY A 219 -51.37 -16.37 13.95
N ILE A 220 -50.74 -17.54 13.80
CA ILE A 220 -51.44 -18.83 13.74
C ILE A 220 -52.23 -19.11 15.03
N LYS A 221 -51.68 -18.74 16.20
CA LYS A 221 -52.32 -18.93 17.51
C LYS A 221 -53.52 -18.00 17.72
N THR A 222 -53.47 -16.77 17.23
CA THR A 222 -54.47 -15.72 17.50
C THR A 222 -55.56 -15.63 16.45
N GLU A 223 -55.21 -15.72 15.16
CA GLU A 223 -56.11 -15.52 14.01
C GLU A 223 -56.41 -16.83 13.25
N GLY A 224 -55.83 -17.95 13.70
CA GLY A 224 -56.00 -19.28 13.11
C GLY A 224 -55.17 -19.50 11.84
N ILE A 225 -55.15 -20.75 11.35
CA ILE A 225 -54.25 -21.19 10.26
C ILE A 225 -54.56 -20.50 8.91
N LYS A 226 -55.80 -20.07 8.67
CA LYS A 226 -56.21 -19.52 7.36
C LYS A 226 -55.75 -18.08 7.11
N GLU A 227 -55.73 -17.25 8.15
CA GLU A 227 -55.39 -15.81 8.04
C GLU A 227 -54.15 -15.42 8.86
N GLY A 228 -53.90 -16.09 9.98
CA GLY A 228 -52.78 -15.76 10.87
C GLY A 228 -51.37 -16.06 10.35
N TRP A 229 -51.24 -16.78 9.23
CA TRP A 229 -49.92 -17.06 8.65
C TRP A 229 -49.37 -15.90 7.79
N TYR A 230 -50.23 -14.96 7.38
CA TYR A 230 -49.84 -13.92 6.40
C TYR A 230 -48.79 -12.95 6.94
N ASP A 231 -48.87 -12.51 8.20
CA ASP A 231 -47.95 -11.49 8.73
C ASP A 231 -46.50 -12.02 8.85
N GLY A 232 -46.32 -13.13 9.58
CA GLY A 232 -45.02 -13.79 9.71
C GLY A 232 -44.51 -14.40 8.39
N GLY A 233 -45.40 -14.97 7.57
CA GLY A 233 -45.05 -15.51 6.26
C GLY A 233 -44.58 -14.44 5.28
N SER A 234 -45.15 -13.23 5.36
CA SER A 234 -44.73 -12.11 4.50
C SER A 234 -43.36 -11.57 4.87
N ILE A 235 -43.05 -11.47 6.15
CA ILE A 235 -41.71 -11.11 6.62
C ILE A 235 -40.69 -12.17 6.18
N ALA A 236 -41.00 -13.46 6.33
CA ALA A 236 -40.10 -14.55 5.93
C ALA A 236 -39.80 -14.54 4.42
N LEU A 237 -40.81 -14.34 3.57
CA LEU A 237 -40.62 -14.26 2.12
C LEU A 237 -39.81 -13.02 1.73
N ALA A 238 -40.05 -11.87 2.37
CA ALA A 238 -39.28 -10.65 2.11
C ALA A 238 -37.80 -10.82 2.47
N VAL A 239 -37.50 -11.42 3.63
CA VAL A 239 -36.13 -11.73 4.05
C VAL A 239 -35.46 -12.70 3.07
N MET A 240 -36.17 -13.71 2.59
CA MET A 240 -35.63 -14.65 1.61
C MET A 240 -35.28 -13.96 0.28
N ILE A 241 -36.13 -13.06 -0.22
CA ILE A 241 -35.85 -12.26 -1.42
C ILE A 241 -34.59 -11.40 -1.21
N VAL A 242 -34.48 -10.72 -0.07
CA VAL A 242 -33.31 -9.90 0.26
C VAL A 242 -32.04 -10.75 0.28
N ILE A 243 -32.04 -11.89 0.97
CA ILE A 243 -30.90 -12.82 1.01
C ILE A 243 -30.50 -13.29 -0.39
N CYS A 244 -31.47 -13.66 -1.25
CA CYS A 244 -31.21 -14.08 -2.61
C CYS A 244 -30.61 -12.95 -3.47
N VAL A 245 -31.16 -11.74 -3.38
CA VAL A 245 -30.64 -10.58 -4.14
C VAL A 245 -29.22 -10.23 -3.69
N THR A 246 -28.97 -10.20 -2.39
CA THR A 246 -27.63 -9.97 -1.81
C THR A 246 -26.65 -11.04 -2.29
N ALA A 247 -27.01 -12.32 -2.21
CA ALA A 247 -26.15 -13.43 -2.65
C ALA A 247 -25.85 -13.39 -4.15
N ILE A 248 -26.83 -13.05 -5.00
CA ILE A 248 -26.63 -12.89 -6.46
C ILE A 248 -25.67 -11.73 -6.74
N SER A 249 -25.84 -10.61 -6.04
CA SER A 249 -24.98 -9.43 -6.17
C SER A 249 -23.53 -9.76 -5.81
N ASP A 250 -23.30 -10.36 -4.64
CA ASP A 250 -21.98 -10.72 -4.14
C ASP A 250 -21.30 -11.79 -5.00
N TYR A 251 -22.08 -12.76 -5.50
CA TYR A 251 -21.57 -13.77 -6.42
C TYR A 251 -21.11 -13.16 -7.76
N LYS A 252 -21.92 -12.30 -8.36
CA LYS A 252 -21.54 -11.58 -9.60
C LYS A 252 -20.29 -10.73 -9.39
N GLN A 253 -20.18 -10.10 -8.22
CA GLN A 253 -18.99 -9.34 -7.85
C GLN A 253 -17.74 -10.24 -7.74
N SER A 254 -17.86 -11.41 -7.10
CA SER A 254 -16.77 -12.37 -6.99
C SER A 254 -16.28 -12.86 -8.35
N LEU A 255 -17.19 -13.13 -9.29
CA LEU A 255 -16.85 -13.52 -10.66
C LEU A 255 -16.07 -12.42 -11.40
N GLN A 256 -16.51 -11.16 -11.28
CA GLN A 256 -15.78 -10.03 -11.87
C GLN A 256 -14.37 -9.95 -11.28
N PHE A 257 -14.22 -10.09 -9.96
CA PHE A 257 -12.92 -10.08 -9.32
C PHE A 257 -12.02 -11.25 -9.77
N GLN A 258 -12.58 -12.45 -9.94
CA GLN A 258 -11.85 -13.62 -10.46
C GLN A 258 -11.32 -13.38 -11.88
N SER A 259 -12.16 -12.89 -12.79
CA SER A 259 -11.74 -12.59 -14.17
C SER A 259 -10.64 -11.52 -14.23
N LEU A 260 -10.69 -10.51 -13.35
CA LEU A 260 -9.65 -9.50 -13.26
C LEU A 260 -8.34 -10.06 -12.70
N ASN A 261 -8.42 -11.00 -11.75
CA ASN A 261 -7.25 -11.66 -11.17
C ASN A 261 -6.58 -12.63 -12.15
N GLU A 262 -7.36 -13.26 -13.03
CA GLU A 262 -6.86 -14.08 -14.15
C GLU A 262 -6.01 -13.26 -15.10
N GLU A 263 -6.50 -12.10 -15.53
CA GLU A 263 -5.76 -11.19 -16.41
C GLU A 263 -4.49 -10.67 -15.74
N LYS A 264 -4.57 -10.36 -14.43
CA LYS A 264 -3.41 -9.92 -13.63
C LYS A 264 -2.28 -10.94 -13.57
N GLN A 265 -2.58 -12.23 -13.68
CA GLN A 265 -1.59 -13.31 -13.61
C GLN A 265 -1.01 -13.69 -14.99
N ASN A 266 -1.57 -13.16 -16.07
CA ASN A 266 -1.10 -13.42 -17.42
C ASN A 266 0.08 -12.50 -17.76
N ILE A 267 1.31 -13.00 -17.56
CA ILE A 267 2.55 -12.29 -17.90
C ILE A 267 3.00 -12.73 -19.29
N HIS A 268 3.43 -11.79 -20.13
CA HIS A 268 3.99 -12.09 -21.44
C HIS A 268 5.52 -12.08 -21.38
N LEU A 269 6.16 -13.06 -22.03
CA LEU A 269 7.62 -13.23 -22.05
C LEU A 269 8.12 -13.70 -23.42
N GLU A 270 9.38 -13.40 -23.74
CA GLU A 270 10.02 -13.75 -25.01
C GLU A 270 10.66 -15.16 -24.94
N VAL A 271 10.19 -16.08 -25.79
CA VAL A 271 10.82 -17.38 -26.04
C VAL A 271 11.48 -17.41 -27.42
N VAL A 272 12.48 -18.27 -27.60
CA VAL A 272 13.01 -18.61 -28.93
C VAL A 272 12.37 -19.92 -29.40
N ARG A 273 11.62 -19.87 -30.51
CA ARG A 273 11.04 -21.03 -31.20
C ARG A 273 11.31 -20.90 -32.70
N GLY A 274 11.72 -21.98 -33.36
CA GLY A 274 12.07 -21.98 -34.79
C GLY A 274 13.16 -20.99 -35.21
N GLY A 275 13.99 -20.50 -34.27
CA GLY A 275 14.99 -19.44 -34.50
C GLY A 275 14.42 -18.01 -34.46
N ARG A 276 13.12 -17.84 -34.18
CA ARG A 276 12.46 -16.54 -34.02
C ARG A 276 12.19 -16.28 -32.53
N ARG A 277 12.31 -15.02 -32.11
CA ARG A 277 11.85 -14.58 -30.79
C ARG A 277 10.35 -14.30 -30.83
N VAL A 278 9.57 -15.01 -30.02
CA VAL A 278 8.11 -14.88 -29.95
C VAL A 278 7.68 -14.55 -28.54
N ALA A 279 6.76 -13.59 -28.40
CA ALA A 279 6.13 -13.27 -27.13
C ALA A 279 4.98 -14.24 -26.85
N ILE A 280 5.07 -15.01 -25.76
CA ILE A 280 4.04 -15.96 -25.33
C ILE A 280 3.57 -15.64 -23.91
N SER A 281 2.44 -16.21 -23.49
CA SER A 281 2.01 -16.18 -22.08
C SER A 281 2.92 -17.06 -21.22
N ILE A 282 3.13 -16.67 -19.97
CA ILE A 282 3.78 -17.50 -18.94
C ILE A 282 3.13 -18.88 -18.78
N PHE A 283 1.81 -18.97 -19.03
CA PHE A 283 1.07 -20.24 -18.96
C PHE A 283 1.36 -21.18 -20.13
N ASP A 284 1.90 -20.66 -21.24
CA ASP A 284 2.21 -21.41 -22.46
C ASP A 284 3.68 -21.83 -22.58
N VAL A 285 4.49 -21.53 -21.56
CA VAL A 285 5.85 -22.04 -21.43
C VAL A 285 5.81 -23.56 -21.23
N VAL A 286 6.63 -24.28 -22.00
CA VAL A 286 6.74 -25.74 -21.95
C VAL A 286 8.20 -26.18 -21.74
N VAL A 287 8.38 -27.43 -21.31
CA VAL A 287 9.73 -28.03 -21.16
C VAL A 287 10.41 -28.11 -22.52
N GLY A 288 11.66 -27.65 -22.57
CA GLY A 288 12.45 -27.50 -23.79
C GLY A 288 12.39 -26.11 -24.42
N ASP A 289 11.53 -25.19 -23.97
CA ASP A 289 11.60 -23.80 -24.44
C ASP A 289 12.96 -23.17 -24.10
N ILE A 290 13.40 -22.26 -24.97
CA ILE A 290 14.61 -21.45 -24.75
C ILE A 290 14.20 -20.02 -24.42
N LEU A 291 14.67 -19.55 -23.28
CA LEU A 291 14.31 -18.27 -22.69
C LEU A 291 15.52 -17.35 -22.64
N ASN A 292 15.35 -16.11 -23.09
CA ASN A 292 16.39 -15.11 -23.00
C ASN A 292 16.09 -14.19 -21.82
N LEU A 293 16.81 -14.41 -20.72
CA LEU A 293 16.68 -13.66 -19.49
C LEU A 293 17.54 -12.39 -19.53
N LYS A 294 16.91 -11.26 -19.23
CA LYS A 294 17.54 -9.94 -19.11
C LYS A 294 17.36 -9.43 -17.68
N ILE A 295 18.12 -8.40 -17.33
CA ILE A 295 18.05 -7.73 -16.03
C ILE A 295 16.59 -7.31 -15.74
N GLY A 296 16.09 -7.69 -14.56
CA GLY A 296 14.73 -7.38 -14.12
C GLY A 296 13.65 -8.36 -14.54
N ASP A 297 13.98 -9.36 -15.36
CA ASP A 297 13.04 -10.43 -15.72
C ASP A 297 12.83 -11.37 -14.52
N GLN A 298 11.61 -11.89 -14.43
CA GLN A 298 11.30 -13.01 -13.54
C GLN A 298 11.56 -14.31 -14.29
N VAL A 299 12.26 -15.24 -13.63
CA VAL A 299 12.48 -16.59 -14.16
C VAL A 299 11.13 -17.33 -14.13
N PRO A 300 10.55 -17.73 -15.29
CA PRO A 300 9.15 -18.18 -15.38
C PRO A 300 8.93 -19.65 -15.04
N ALA A 301 9.99 -20.45 -15.03
CA ALA A 301 10.01 -21.89 -14.84
C ALA A 301 11.40 -22.32 -14.32
N ASP A 302 11.57 -23.54 -13.84
CA ASP A 302 12.90 -24.03 -13.45
C ASP A 302 13.68 -24.44 -14.72
N GLY A 303 15.00 -24.24 -14.70
CA GLY A 303 15.81 -24.48 -15.89
C GLY A 303 17.32 -24.39 -15.71
N LEU A 304 18.02 -24.55 -16.83
CA LEU A 304 19.48 -24.59 -16.91
C LEU A 304 20.01 -23.44 -17.75
N LEU A 305 21.06 -22.77 -17.27
CA LEU A 305 21.81 -21.75 -18.00
C LEU A 305 22.60 -22.40 -19.13
N ILE A 306 22.30 -22.01 -20.36
CA ILE A 306 23.01 -22.42 -21.57
C ILE A 306 24.27 -21.56 -21.75
N SER A 307 24.06 -20.25 -21.80
CA SER A 307 25.09 -19.24 -21.99
C SER A 307 24.68 -17.97 -21.26
N GLY A 308 25.63 -17.23 -20.70
CA GLY A 308 25.33 -15.99 -20.01
C GLY A 308 26.58 -15.26 -19.61
N HIS A 309 26.47 -13.94 -19.47
CA HIS A 309 27.59 -13.10 -19.08
C HIS A 309 27.24 -12.38 -17.77
N SER A 310 28.03 -12.65 -16.73
CA SER A 310 27.87 -12.06 -15.39
C SER A 310 26.43 -12.14 -14.85
N LEU A 311 25.71 -13.23 -15.16
CA LEU A 311 24.32 -13.40 -14.74
C LEU A 311 24.25 -13.50 -13.21
N ALA A 312 23.52 -12.57 -12.60
CA ALA A 312 23.30 -12.51 -11.17
C ALA A 312 21.81 -12.58 -10.87
N ILE A 313 21.43 -13.44 -9.93
CA ILE A 313 20.03 -13.71 -9.60
C ILE A 313 19.77 -13.39 -8.14
N ASP A 314 18.66 -12.71 -7.90
CA ASP A 314 18.11 -12.50 -6.57
C ASP A 314 17.15 -13.65 -6.22
N GLU A 315 17.61 -14.51 -5.31
CA GLU A 315 16.84 -15.65 -4.80
C GLU A 315 15.98 -15.29 -3.56
N SER A 316 15.85 -14.00 -3.23
CA SER A 316 15.10 -13.52 -2.05
C SER A 316 13.64 -13.96 -2.01
N SER A 317 13.00 -14.13 -3.17
CA SER A 317 11.61 -14.57 -3.28
C SER A 317 11.41 -16.02 -2.82
N MET A 318 12.46 -16.84 -2.92
CA MET A 318 12.47 -18.25 -2.51
C MET A 318 13.03 -18.45 -1.10
N THR A 319 14.18 -17.82 -0.81
CA THR A 319 14.93 -18.05 0.43
C THR A 319 14.49 -17.11 1.57
N GLY A 320 13.90 -15.96 1.22
CA GLY A 320 13.59 -14.87 2.16
C GLY A 320 14.80 -14.03 2.55
N GLU A 321 16.00 -14.35 2.06
CA GLU A 321 17.23 -13.60 2.30
C GLU A 321 17.63 -12.84 1.02
N ALA A 322 17.91 -11.54 1.14
CA ALA A 322 18.33 -10.70 0.02
C ALA A 322 19.80 -10.96 -0.35
N LYS A 323 20.08 -12.15 -0.90
CA LYS A 323 21.41 -12.55 -1.37
C LYS A 323 21.40 -12.73 -2.88
N ILE A 324 22.26 -11.96 -3.55
CA ILE A 324 22.50 -12.08 -5.00
C ILE A 324 23.48 -13.23 -5.23
N ILE A 325 23.15 -14.12 -6.17
CA ILE A 325 23.96 -15.29 -6.54
C ILE A 325 24.35 -15.20 -8.01
N TYR A 326 25.64 -15.29 -8.30
CA TYR A 326 26.15 -15.36 -9.67
C TYR A 326 26.01 -16.77 -10.22
N LYS A 327 25.48 -16.88 -11.44
CA LYS A 327 25.28 -18.13 -12.15
C LYS A 327 26.27 -18.22 -13.30
N ASP A 328 26.93 -19.36 -13.39
CA ASP A 328 27.93 -19.69 -14.41
C ASP A 328 27.72 -21.14 -14.88
N SER A 329 28.56 -21.62 -15.81
CA SER A 329 28.49 -23.00 -16.29
C SER A 329 28.74 -24.05 -15.19
N LYS A 330 29.31 -23.67 -14.04
CA LYS A 330 29.52 -24.57 -12.89
C LYS A 330 28.28 -24.64 -11.99
N SER A 331 27.45 -23.60 -12.00
CA SER A 331 26.22 -23.48 -11.23
C SER A 331 25.01 -23.08 -12.11
N PRO A 332 24.64 -23.92 -13.10
CA PRO A 332 23.72 -23.52 -14.16
C PRO A 332 22.24 -23.49 -13.74
N PHE A 333 21.90 -23.81 -12.49
CA PHE A 333 20.50 -23.96 -12.07
C PHE A 333 19.79 -22.62 -11.83
N LEU A 334 18.65 -22.46 -12.49
CA LEU A 334 17.78 -21.29 -12.44
C LEU A 334 16.43 -21.72 -11.87
N MET A 335 15.97 -21.02 -10.84
CA MET A 335 14.74 -21.36 -10.13
C MET A 335 13.61 -20.40 -10.53
N SER A 336 12.43 -20.95 -10.78
CA SER A 336 11.20 -20.23 -11.04
C SER A 336 10.89 -19.25 -9.91
N GLY A 337 10.38 -18.07 -10.25
CA GLY A 337 10.00 -17.03 -9.29
C GLY A 337 11.16 -16.15 -8.82
N THR A 338 12.41 -16.53 -9.08
CA THR A 338 13.59 -15.67 -8.84
C THR A 338 13.70 -14.56 -9.88
N LYS A 339 14.51 -13.54 -9.58
CA LYS A 339 14.62 -12.34 -10.40
C LYS A 339 16.05 -12.14 -10.87
N VAL A 340 16.23 -11.75 -12.12
CA VAL A 340 17.55 -11.37 -12.63
C VAL A 340 17.95 -10.02 -12.04
N ALA A 341 18.97 -10.03 -11.19
CA ALA A 341 19.50 -8.83 -10.56
C ALA A 341 20.46 -8.07 -11.48
N ASP A 342 21.32 -8.80 -12.20
CA ASP A 342 22.29 -8.23 -13.14
C ASP A 342 22.68 -9.25 -14.23
N GLY A 343 23.29 -8.78 -15.30
CA GLY A 343 23.72 -9.61 -16.44
C GLY A 343 22.58 -10.12 -17.33
N TYR A 344 22.92 -11.01 -18.25
CA TYR A 344 21.97 -11.64 -19.16
C TYR A 344 22.36 -13.11 -19.37
N GLY A 345 21.36 -13.93 -19.71
CA GLY A 345 21.59 -15.35 -19.96
C GLY A 345 20.47 -16.00 -20.77
N THR A 346 20.84 -17.06 -21.47
CA THR A 346 19.95 -17.94 -22.22
C THR A 346 19.71 -19.19 -21.37
N MET A 347 18.45 -19.54 -21.17
CA MET A 347 18.01 -20.61 -20.28
C MET A 347 17.22 -21.66 -21.06
N LEU A 348 17.48 -22.94 -20.77
CA LEU A 348 16.67 -24.07 -21.20
C LEU A 348 15.67 -24.43 -20.09
N VAL A 349 14.37 -24.49 -20.40
CA VAL A 349 13.32 -24.87 -19.45
C VAL A 349 13.36 -26.38 -19.19
N THR A 350 13.49 -26.78 -17.92
CA THR A 350 13.52 -28.20 -17.49
C THR A 350 12.23 -28.64 -16.80
N SER A 351 11.63 -27.79 -15.97
CA SER A 351 10.41 -28.12 -15.21
C SER A 351 9.43 -26.95 -15.17
N VAL A 352 8.14 -27.23 -15.27
CA VAL A 352 7.06 -26.23 -15.31
C VAL A 352 5.95 -26.53 -14.29
N GLY A 353 5.19 -25.50 -13.88
CA GLY A 353 4.01 -25.66 -13.03
C GLY A 353 4.31 -26.26 -11.65
N ILE A 354 3.55 -27.28 -11.23
CA ILE A 354 3.68 -27.95 -9.93
C ILE A 354 5.04 -28.66 -9.78
N ASN A 355 5.69 -28.99 -10.89
CA ASN A 355 7.00 -29.64 -10.88
C ASN A 355 8.13 -28.68 -10.49
N THR A 356 7.86 -27.38 -10.36
CA THR A 356 8.81 -26.38 -9.86
C THR A 356 8.68 -26.15 -8.35
N GLU A 357 9.76 -25.73 -7.69
CA GLU A 357 9.71 -25.41 -6.25
C GLU A 357 8.74 -24.24 -5.96
N TRP A 358 8.75 -23.23 -6.83
CA TRP A 358 7.86 -22.09 -6.73
C TRP A 358 6.39 -22.45 -6.95
N GLY A 359 6.09 -23.32 -7.92
CA GLY A 359 4.72 -23.76 -8.18
C GLY A 359 4.11 -24.52 -7.01
N LEU A 360 4.92 -25.34 -6.32
CA LEU A 360 4.52 -26.04 -5.10
C LEU A 360 4.26 -25.07 -3.92
N LEU A 361 5.13 -24.06 -3.78
CA LEU A 361 4.99 -23.01 -2.78
C LEU A 361 3.75 -22.15 -3.04
N MET A 362 3.49 -21.78 -4.30
CA MET A 362 2.32 -20.97 -4.68
C MET A 362 1.00 -21.72 -4.60
N ALA A 363 0.97 -23.02 -4.90
CA ALA A 363 -0.20 -23.86 -4.64
C ALA A 363 -0.61 -23.83 -3.15
N SER A 364 0.38 -23.70 -2.24
CA SER A 364 0.19 -23.68 -0.79
C SER A 364 -0.14 -22.29 -0.23
N ILE A 365 0.27 -21.20 -0.90
CA ILE A 365 0.13 -19.79 -0.44
C ILE A 365 -1.12 -19.09 -0.98
N SER A 366 -1.91 -19.72 -1.86
CA SER A 366 -3.04 -19.13 -2.61
C SER A 366 -4.23 -18.55 -1.79
N GLU A 367 -4.07 -18.22 -0.50
CA GLU A 367 -4.99 -17.38 0.26
C GLU A 367 -4.72 -15.90 -0.03
N ASP A 368 -5.44 -15.37 -1.03
CA ASP A 368 -5.52 -13.94 -1.28
C ASP A 368 -6.26 -13.29 -0.10
N ASN A 369 -5.48 -12.77 0.84
CA ASN A 369 -5.94 -12.22 2.11
C ASN A 369 -6.58 -10.84 1.88
N GLY A 370 -7.77 -10.81 1.28
CA GLY A 370 -8.57 -9.63 0.94
C GLY A 370 -8.29 -8.44 1.86
N GLU A 371 -7.45 -7.51 1.39
CA GLU A 371 -7.12 -6.31 2.14
C GLU A 371 -8.28 -5.32 2.02
N GLU A 372 -8.82 -4.90 3.17
CA GLU A 372 -9.87 -3.89 3.19
C GLU A 372 -9.32 -2.54 2.69
N THR A 373 -10.09 -1.86 1.85
CA THR A 373 -9.70 -0.53 1.34
C THR A 373 -9.85 0.54 2.42
N PRO A 374 -9.05 1.64 2.39
CA PRO A 374 -9.18 2.74 3.35
C PRO A 374 -10.60 3.30 3.46
N LEU A 375 -11.34 3.38 2.34
CA LEU A 375 -12.73 3.82 2.31
C LEU A 375 -13.69 2.81 2.94
N GLN A 376 -13.49 1.52 2.68
CA GLN A 376 -14.28 0.46 3.33
C GLN A 376 -14.13 0.53 4.86
N VAL A 377 -12.91 0.76 5.37
CA VAL A 377 -12.68 0.94 6.80
C VAL A 377 -13.38 2.20 7.34
N ARG A 378 -13.36 3.32 6.59
CA ARG A 378 -14.07 4.55 6.99
C ARG A 378 -15.58 4.33 7.03
N LEU A 379 -16.12 3.64 6.04
CA LEU A 379 -17.55 3.37 5.91
C LEU A 379 -18.04 2.37 6.94
N ASN A 380 -17.28 1.32 7.26
CA ASN A 380 -17.55 0.44 8.39
C ASN A 380 -17.65 1.24 9.70
N GLY A 381 -16.77 2.24 9.88
CA GLY A 381 -16.84 3.17 11.01
C GLY A 381 -18.11 4.05 11.03
N VAL A 382 -18.61 4.49 9.86
CA VAL A 382 -19.86 5.26 9.75
C VAL A 382 -21.07 4.34 9.98
N ALA A 383 -21.11 3.17 9.36
CA ALA A 383 -22.17 2.17 9.52
C ALA A 383 -22.30 1.73 10.99
N THR A 384 -21.17 1.49 11.68
CA THR A 384 -21.18 1.17 13.12
C THR A 384 -21.75 2.32 13.95
N PHE A 385 -21.40 3.56 13.65
CA PHE A 385 -21.92 4.72 14.36
C PHE A 385 -23.44 4.87 14.18
N ILE A 386 -23.93 4.73 12.94
CA ILE A 386 -25.36 4.81 12.63
C ILE A 386 -26.10 3.64 13.28
N GLY A 387 -25.54 2.42 13.23
CA GLY A 387 -26.12 1.24 13.88
C GLY A 387 -26.26 1.41 15.39
N ILE A 388 -25.26 2.03 16.06
CA ILE A 388 -25.37 2.36 17.50
C ILE A 388 -26.48 3.37 17.76
N VAL A 389 -26.57 4.45 16.97
CA VAL A 389 -27.64 5.45 17.11
C VAL A 389 -29.01 4.79 16.89
N GLY A 390 -29.14 3.97 15.85
CA GLY A 390 -30.33 3.19 15.54
C GLY A 390 -30.77 2.28 16.68
N LEU A 391 -29.83 1.53 17.26
CA LEU A 391 -30.09 0.62 18.38
C LEU A 391 -30.52 1.38 19.64
N VAL A 392 -29.89 2.52 19.95
CA VAL A 392 -30.29 3.37 21.09
C VAL A 392 -31.70 3.93 20.90
N VAL A 393 -32.02 4.40 19.69
CA VAL A 393 -33.34 4.93 19.35
C VAL A 393 -34.41 3.83 19.39
N ALA A 394 -34.13 2.64 18.85
CA ALA A 394 -35.04 1.50 18.89
C ALA A 394 -35.33 1.05 20.33
N LEU A 395 -34.29 1.01 21.20
CA LEU A 395 -34.46 0.71 22.62
C LEU A 395 -35.31 1.77 23.33
N LEU A 396 -35.11 3.05 23.02
CA LEU A 396 -35.91 4.15 23.59
C LEU A 396 -37.38 4.02 23.18
N VAL A 397 -37.65 3.78 21.89
CA VAL A 397 -39.02 3.56 21.39
C VAL A 397 -39.65 2.33 22.03
N LEU A 398 -38.91 1.23 22.18
CA LEU A 398 -39.38 0.03 22.86
C LEU A 398 -39.84 0.34 24.30
N VAL A 399 -39.01 1.06 25.06
CA VAL A 399 -39.35 1.46 26.44
C VAL A 399 -40.57 2.37 26.46
N VAL A 400 -40.64 3.37 25.57
CA VAL A 400 -41.79 4.29 25.50
C VAL A 400 -43.09 3.54 25.15
N LEU A 401 -43.06 2.64 24.17
CA LEU A 401 -44.22 1.85 23.78
C LEU A 401 -44.65 0.87 24.87
N LEU A 402 -43.70 0.22 25.56
CA LEU A 402 -44.02 -0.65 26.70
C LEU A 402 -44.65 0.15 27.85
N VAL A 403 -44.08 1.31 28.21
CA VAL A 403 -44.66 2.18 29.24
C VAL A 403 -46.07 2.61 28.84
N ARG A 404 -46.27 3.04 27.59
CA ARG A 404 -47.58 3.45 27.06
C ARG A 404 -48.59 2.30 27.04
N TYR A 405 -48.14 1.09 26.74
CA TYR A 405 -48.95 -0.12 26.78
C TYR A 405 -49.39 -0.43 28.20
N PHE A 406 -48.47 -0.57 29.16
CA PHE A 406 -48.81 -0.89 30.55
C PHE A 406 -49.56 0.23 31.29
N THR A 407 -49.43 1.49 30.87
CA THR A 407 -50.20 2.63 31.42
C THR A 407 -51.58 2.80 30.78
N GLY A 408 -52.01 1.92 29.87
CA GLY A 408 -53.34 1.97 29.26
C GLY A 408 -53.57 3.15 28.31
N HIS A 409 -52.51 3.76 27.79
CA HIS A 409 -52.58 4.86 26.82
C HIS A 409 -52.49 4.37 25.36
N SER A 410 -52.39 3.06 25.16
CA SER A 410 -52.47 2.42 23.84
C SER A 410 -53.92 2.05 23.52
N LYS A 411 -54.41 2.45 22.34
CA LYS A 411 -55.78 2.23 21.87
C LYS A 411 -55.78 1.45 20.56
N ASP A 412 -56.72 0.52 20.44
CA ASP A 412 -56.98 -0.21 19.19
C ASP A 412 -57.72 0.66 18.16
N PRO A 413 -57.80 0.23 16.88
CA PRO A 413 -58.54 0.93 15.81
C PRO A 413 -60.00 1.21 16.15
N ASP A 414 -60.61 0.37 16.98
CA ASP A 414 -61.98 0.50 17.50
C ASP A 414 -62.11 1.46 18.70
N GLY A 415 -60.99 2.03 19.16
CA GLY A 415 -60.94 3.00 20.27
C GLY A 415 -60.87 2.38 21.67
N THR A 416 -60.85 1.05 21.79
CA THR A 416 -60.70 0.30 23.03
C THR A 416 -59.27 0.37 23.57
N VAL A 417 -59.11 0.35 24.90
CA VAL A 417 -57.79 0.38 25.55
C VAL A 417 -57.19 -1.03 25.56
N GLN A 418 -55.98 -1.19 25.02
CA GLN A 418 -55.32 -2.50 24.82
C GLN A 418 -54.97 -3.23 26.13
N PHE A 419 -54.65 -2.48 27.19
CA PHE A 419 -54.26 -3.04 28.47
C PHE A 419 -55.01 -2.35 29.62
N ILE A 420 -55.72 -3.15 30.42
CA ILE A 420 -56.41 -2.69 31.62
C ILE A 420 -55.91 -3.55 32.78
N ALA A 421 -55.21 -2.92 33.72
CA ALA A 421 -54.66 -3.59 34.89
C ALA A 421 -55.76 -4.38 35.63
N GLY A 422 -55.57 -5.71 35.75
CA GLY A 422 -56.49 -6.62 36.43
C GLY A 422 -57.61 -7.24 35.58
N ARG A 423 -57.80 -6.84 34.32
CA ARG A 423 -58.82 -7.42 33.40
C ARG A 423 -58.25 -8.18 32.20
N THR A 424 -57.07 -7.82 31.71
CA THR A 424 -56.44 -8.48 30.55
C THR A 424 -55.72 -9.77 30.94
N SER A 425 -55.87 -10.82 30.12
CA SER A 425 -55.19 -12.10 30.32
C SER A 425 -53.67 -11.97 30.19
N VAL A 426 -52.92 -12.82 30.90
CA VAL A 426 -51.46 -12.88 30.80
C VAL A 426 -51.02 -13.24 29.37
N SER A 427 -51.79 -14.06 28.64
CA SER A 427 -51.49 -14.37 27.23
C SER A 427 -51.59 -13.12 26.36
N ASP A 428 -52.70 -12.38 26.45
CA ASP A 428 -52.93 -11.18 25.62
C ASP A 428 -51.91 -10.06 25.94
N ALA A 429 -51.53 -9.95 27.22
CA ALA A 429 -50.48 -9.03 27.66
C ALA A 429 -49.13 -9.35 27.01
N VAL A 430 -48.76 -10.63 26.93
CA VAL A 430 -47.53 -11.10 26.28
C VAL A 430 -47.60 -10.93 24.77
N ASP A 431 -48.74 -11.24 24.15
CA ASP A 431 -48.93 -11.11 22.69
C ASP A 431 -48.78 -9.64 22.24
N GLY A 432 -49.34 -8.68 22.99
CA GLY A 432 -49.13 -7.25 22.75
C GLY A 432 -47.68 -6.78 22.95
N ALA A 433 -46.98 -7.31 23.95
CA ALA A 433 -45.56 -7.01 24.17
C ALA A 433 -44.67 -7.53 23.03
N ILE A 434 -44.99 -8.70 22.46
CA ILE A 434 -44.24 -9.25 21.31
C ILE A 434 -44.48 -8.40 20.06
N LYS A 435 -45.71 -7.91 19.83
CA LYS A 435 -45.99 -6.98 18.72
C LYS A 435 -45.17 -5.68 18.83
N ILE A 436 -45.07 -5.12 20.03
CA ILE A 436 -44.24 -3.94 20.32
C ILE A 436 -42.74 -4.26 20.11
N PHE A 437 -42.29 -5.45 20.49
CA PHE A 437 -40.91 -5.90 20.25
C PHE A 437 -40.59 -6.02 18.76
N THR A 438 -41.50 -6.57 17.94
CA THR A 438 -41.34 -6.66 16.48
C THR A 438 -41.21 -5.28 15.83
N VAL A 439 -41.93 -4.27 16.32
CA VAL A 439 -41.77 -2.88 15.88
C VAL A 439 -40.37 -2.34 16.19
N ALA A 440 -39.86 -2.58 17.39
CA ALA A 440 -38.50 -2.16 17.76
C ALA A 440 -37.42 -2.84 16.91
N VAL A 441 -37.56 -4.15 16.63
CA VAL A 441 -36.68 -4.89 15.72
C VAL A 441 -36.71 -4.30 14.31
N THR A 442 -37.90 -3.95 13.82
CA THR A 442 -38.07 -3.34 12.49
C THR A 442 -37.34 -1.98 12.39
N ILE A 443 -37.34 -1.19 13.47
CA ILE A 443 -36.59 0.09 13.53
C ILE A 443 -35.08 -0.16 13.47
N VAL A 444 -34.57 -1.21 14.12
CA VAL A 444 -33.13 -1.56 14.06
C VAL A 444 -32.71 -1.89 12.64
N VAL A 445 -33.49 -2.71 11.93
CA VAL A 445 -33.20 -3.12 10.54
C VAL A 445 -33.10 -1.91 9.61
N VAL A 446 -34.04 -0.97 9.73
CA VAL A 446 -34.01 0.26 8.91
C VAL A 446 -32.86 1.16 9.28
N ALA A 447 -32.42 1.15 10.53
CA ALA A 447 -31.37 2.03 10.98
C ALA A 447 -29.96 1.52 10.65
N VAL A 448 -29.76 0.22 10.38
CA VAL A 448 -28.46 -0.34 10.04
C VAL A 448 -28.27 -0.31 8.52
N PRO A 449 -27.34 0.50 7.98
CA PRO A 449 -27.11 0.57 6.55
C PRO A 449 -26.17 -0.54 6.08
N GLU A 450 -26.74 -1.68 5.68
CA GLU A 450 -26.01 -2.86 5.21
C GLU A 450 -25.37 -2.64 3.83
N GLY A 451 -25.95 -1.77 3.01
CA GLY A 451 -25.45 -1.45 1.67
C GLY A 451 -24.19 -0.60 1.61
N LEU A 452 -23.73 0.01 2.73
CA LEU A 452 -22.56 0.89 2.72
C LEU A 452 -21.25 0.17 2.33
N PRO A 453 -20.89 -0.99 2.93
CA PRO A 453 -19.70 -1.73 2.51
C PRO A 453 -19.84 -2.31 1.09
N LEU A 454 -21.04 -2.77 0.73
CA LEU A 454 -21.34 -3.34 -0.59
C LEU A 454 -21.18 -2.31 -1.73
N ALA A 455 -21.62 -1.08 -1.52
CA ALA A 455 -21.53 -0.03 -2.53
C ALA A 455 -20.08 0.29 -2.90
N VAL A 456 -19.15 0.25 -1.93
CA VAL A 456 -17.72 0.49 -2.18
C VAL A 456 -17.14 -0.59 -3.08
N THR A 457 -17.39 -1.85 -2.73
CA THR A 457 -16.83 -2.98 -3.46
C THR A 457 -17.42 -3.04 -4.88
N LEU A 458 -18.70 -2.69 -5.04
CA LEU A 458 -19.36 -2.62 -6.35
C LEU A 458 -18.80 -1.48 -7.23
N THR A 459 -18.62 -0.30 -6.65
CA THR A 459 -18.01 0.86 -7.33
C THR A 459 -16.61 0.53 -7.81
N LEU A 460 -15.79 -0.08 -6.94
CA LEU A 460 -14.42 -0.46 -7.24
C LEU A 460 -14.38 -1.54 -8.33
N ALA A 461 -15.19 -2.59 -8.23
CA ALA A 461 -15.29 -3.65 -9.23
C ALA A 461 -15.64 -3.08 -10.62
N TYR A 462 -16.66 -2.23 -10.69
CA TYR A 462 -17.06 -1.56 -11.93
C TYR A 462 -15.93 -0.66 -12.47
N SER A 463 -15.36 0.17 -11.62
CA SER A 463 -14.34 1.15 -12.01
C SER A 463 -13.04 0.47 -12.46
N MET A 464 -12.65 -0.63 -11.83
CA MET A 464 -11.49 -1.44 -12.25
C MET A 464 -11.68 -2.04 -13.63
N ARG A 465 -12.85 -2.64 -13.90
CA ARG A 465 -13.14 -3.20 -15.23
C ARG A 465 -13.08 -2.13 -16.31
N LYS A 466 -13.53 -0.91 -15.99
CA LYS A 466 -13.42 0.24 -16.90
C LYS A 466 -12.00 0.79 -17.01
N MET A 467 -11.24 0.86 -15.92
CA MET A 467 -9.82 1.23 -15.95
C MET A 467 -8.98 0.27 -16.77
N MET A 468 -9.26 -1.03 -16.69
CA MET A 468 -8.60 -2.04 -17.52
C MET A 468 -8.91 -1.80 -19.01
N ALA A 469 -10.15 -1.45 -19.36
CA ALA A 469 -10.50 -1.04 -20.72
C ALA A 469 -9.76 0.24 -21.16
N ASP A 470 -9.50 1.16 -20.22
CA ASP A 470 -8.65 2.35 -20.40
C ASP A 470 -7.14 2.06 -20.25
N LYS A 471 -6.72 0.79 -20.40
CA LYS A 471 -5.31 0.34 -20.37
C LYS A 471 -4.60 0.53 -19.03
N ALA A 472 -5.33 0.55 -17.92
CA ALA A 472 -4.77 0.58 -16.56
C ALA A 472 -5.25 -0.64 -15.74
N LEU A 473 -4.34 -1.56 -15.45
CA LEU A 473 -4.58 -2.76 -14.66
C LEU A 473 -4.32 -2.49 -13.18
N VAL A 474 -5.38 -2.52 -12.36
CA VAL A 474 -5.27 -2.31 -10.91
C VAL A 474 -4.95 -3.64 -10.22
N ARG A 475 -3.76 -3.75 -9.60
CA ARG A 475 -3.36 -4.95 -8.83
C ARG A 475 -3.88 -4.94 -7.41
N ARG A 476 -4.02 -3.76 -6.80
CA ARG A 476 -4.52 -3.55 -5.43
C ARG A 476 -5.70 -2.59 -5.41
N LEU A 477 -6.80 -3.02 -4.80
CA LEU A 477 -8.06 -2.26 -4.73
C LEU A 477 -7.90 -0.90 -4.07
N SER A 478 -7.08 -0.82 -3.03
CA SER A 478 -6.81 0.40 -2.26
C SER A 478 -6.12 1.49 -3.09
N ALA A 479 -5.37 1.13 -4.12
CA ALA A 479 -4.65 2.09 -4.95
C ALA A 479 -5.58 2.89 -5.86
N CYS A 480 -6.64 2.27 -6.37
CA CYS A 480 -7.69 2.92 -7.15
C CYS A 480 -8.32 4.09 -6.38
N GLU A 481 -8.68 3.88 -5.11
CA GLU A 481 -9.21 4.93 -4.23
C GLU A 481 -8.15 6.00 -3.91
N THR A 482 -6.95 5.56 -3.52
CA THR A 482 -5.90 6.46 -3.04
C THR A 482 -5.40 7.39 -4.15
N MET A 483 -5.41 6.93 -5.41
CA MET A 483 -5.03 7.75 -6.57
C MET A 483 -5.91 8.99 -6.73
N GLY A 484 -7.19 8.94 -6.33
CA GLY A 484 -8.07 10.11 -6.33
C GLY A 484 -7.61 11.23 -5.40
N SER A 485 -6.81 10.89 -4.38
CA SER A 485 -6.25 11.82 -3.38
C SER A 485 -4.80 12.21 -3.67
N ALA A 486 -4.21 11.75 -4.79
CA ALA A 486 -2.80 12.03 -5.13
C ALA A 486 -2.56 13.54 -5.24
N THR A 487 -1.54 14.03 -4.52
CA THR A 487 -1.12 15.45 -4.56
C THR A 487 0.18 15.64 -5.33
N THR A 488 0.96 14.57 -5.49
CA THR A 488 2.20 14.56 -6.26
C THR A 488 2.38 13.26 -7.00
N ILE A 489 2.92 13.35 -8.21
CA ILE A 489 3.39 12.22 -9.00
C ILE A 489 4.89 12.38 -9.20
N CYS A 490 5.68 11.51 -8.59
CA CYS A 490 7.12 11.40 -8.85
C CYS A 490 7.31 10.42 -10.00
N SER A 491 7.70 10.94 -11.17
CA SER A 491 7.86 10.14 -12.37
C SER A 491 9.33 9.91 -12.68
N ASP A 492 9.67 8.66 -12.99
CA ASP A 492 10.88 8.40 -13.76
C ASP A 492 10.75 8.98 -15.17
N LYS A 493 11.89 9.23 -15.79
CA LYS A 493 11.99 9.80 -17.14
C LYS A 493 11.98 8.68 -18.19
N THR A 494 12.89 7.71 -18.06
CA THR A 494 13.12 6.67 -19.07
C THR A 494 11.93 5.71 -19.06
N GLY A 495 11.42 5.33 -20.24
CA GLY A 495 10.31 4.37 -20.35
C GLY A 495 8.94 4.87 -19.90
N THR A 496 8.89 5.92 -19.08
CA THR A 496 7.64 6.52 -18.57
C THR A 496 7.25 7.79 -19.32
N LEU A 497 8.10 8.84 -19.28
CA LEU A 497 7.84 10.10 -19.98
C LEU A 497 8.36 10.04 -21.44
N THR A 498 9.39 9.25 -21.66
CA THR A 498 9.99 9.00 -22.97
C THR A 498 9.58 7.64 -23.52
N LEU A 499 9.75 7.45 -24.83
CA LEU A 499 9.36 6.21 -25.52
C LEU A 499 10.25 5.01 -25.15
N ASN A 500 11.44 5.25 -24.56
CA ASN A 500 12.51 4.26 -24.41
C ASN A 500 12.87 3.58 -25.74
N GLN A 501 12.65 4.33 -26.82
CA GLN A 501 13.00 3.98 -28.19
C GLN A 501 14.03 5.00 -28.63
N MET A 502 15.28 4.67 -28.32
CA MET A 502 16.42 5.50 -28.69
C MET A 502 16.47 5.60 -30.21
N THR A 503 16.71 6.81 -30.71
CA THR A 503 16.87 7.08 -32.15
C THR A 503 18.11 7.92 -32.37
N VAL A 504 18.84 7.63 -33.45
CA VAL A 504 19.95 8.49 -33.87
C VAL A 504 19.35 9.75 -34.49
N VAL A 505 19.60 10.90 -33.86
CA VAL A 505 19.06 12.21 -34.27
C VAL A 505 20.15 13.07 -34.93
N GLU A 506 21.41 12.80 -34.63
CA GLU A 506 22.54 13.49 -35.23
C GLU A 506 23.70 12.53 -35.41
N ALA A 507 24.45 12.65 -36.51
CA ALA A 507 25.65 11.88 -36.75
C ALA A 507 26.73 12.80 -37.33
N HIS A 508 27.93 12.74 -36.76
CA HIS A 508 29.14 13.37 -37.27
C HIS A 508 30.08 12.27 -37.75
N VAL A 509 30.34 12.22 -39.05
CA VAL A 509 31.21 11.22 -39.69
C VAL A 509 32.27 11.96 -40.49
N CYS A 510 33.52 11.51 -40.43
CA CYS A 510 34.65 12.17 -41.09
C CYS A 510 34.82 13.67 -40.73
N GLY A 511 34.38 14.10 -39.55
CA GLY A 511 34.47 15.49 -39.10
C GLY A 511 33.39 16.44 -39.66
N ARG A 512 32.35 15.93 -40.34
CA ARG A 512 31.15 16.69 -40.75
C ARG A 512 29.88 16.10 -40.17
N LYS A 513 28.90 16.98 -39.91
CA LYS A 513 27.54 16.59 -39.59
C LYS A 513 26.83 16.05 -40.84
N MET A 514 26.23 14.87 -40.73
CA MET A 514 25.35 14.29 -41.75
C MET A 514 23.96 14.94 -41.67
N ASP A 515 23.45 15.44 -42.80
CA ASP A 515 22.11 15.99 -42.93
C ASP A 515 21.56 15.73 -44.35
N PRO A 516 20.58 14.84 -44.56
CA PRO A 516 19.96 13.93 -43.58
C PRO A 516 20.87 12.77 -43.16
N ILE A 517 20.53 12.09 -42.05
CA ILE A 517 21.38 11.14 -41.30
C ILE A 517 21.70 9.83 -42.08
N ASP A 518 20.92 9.55 -43.12
CA ASP A 518 20.96 8.38 -44.00
C ASP A 518 21.70 8.63 -45.32
N ASN A 519 22.25 9.84 -45.52
CA ASN A 519 22.89 10.21 -46.77
C ASN A 519 24.28 9.58 -46.97
N LYS A 520 24.30 8.38 -47.57
CA LYS A 520 25.54 7.60 -47.86
C LYS A 520 26.52 8.33 -48.78
N SER A 521 26.03 9.25 -49.63
CA SER A 521 26.86 9.93 -50.62
C SER A 521 27.89 10.88 -50.03
N VAL A 522 27.73 11.25 -48.75
CA VAL A 522 28.58 12.21 -48.03
C VAL A 522 29.78 11.51 -47.36
N VAL A 523 29.81 10.18 -47.34
CA VAL A 523 30.81 9.40 -46.58
C VAL A 523 31.57 8.44 -47.52
N PRO A 524 32.90 8.32 -47.40
CA PRO A 524 33.67 7.33 -48.17
C PRO A 524 33.20 5.89 -47.94
N ALA A 525 33.14 5.07 -49.00
CA ALA A 525 32.64 3.70 -48.94
C ALA A 525 33.43 2.81 -47.94
N ARG A 526 34.74 3.05 -47.80
CA ARG A 526 35.59 2.34 -46.83
C ARG A 526 35.17 2.60 -45.38
N VAL A 527 34.87 3.86 -45.05
CA VAL A 527 34.41 4.28 -43.72
C VAL A 527 33.04 3.69 -43.40
N VAL A 528 32.13 3.67 -44.37
CA VAL A 528 30.82 3.03 -44.23
C VAL A 528 30.95 1.54 -43.96
N ASN A 529 31.84 0.83 -44.68
CA ASN A 529 32.07 -0.60 -44.46
C ASN A 529 32.66 -0.88 -43.07
N LEU A 530 33.66 -0.13 -42.63
CA LEU A 530 34.24 -0.27 -41.28
C LEU A 530 33.22 0.03 -40.18
N LEU A 531 32.36 1.02 -40.40
CA LEU A 531 31.31 1.38 -39.45
C LEU A 531 30.20 0.30 -39.41
N ILE A 532 29.81 -0.27 -40.54
CA ILE A 532 28.88 -1.40 -40.62
C ILE A 532 29.45 -2.65 -39.93
N GLU A 533 30.73 -2.97 -40.18
CA GLU A 533 31.45 -4.06 -39.52
C GLU A 533 31.45 -3.85 -37.99
N GLY A 534 31.87 -2.67 -37.53
CA GLY A 534 31.88 -2.33 -36.11
C GLY A 534 30.49 -2.37 -35.46
N ILE A 535 29.43 -1.97 -36.17
CA ILE A 535 28.05 -2.00 -35.66
C ILE A 535 27.51 -3.43 -35.58
N ALA A 536 27.72 -4.25 -36.61
CA ALA A 536 27.17 -5.61 -36.70
C ALA A 536 27.88 -6.60 -35.77
N GLU A 537 29.19 -6.46 -35.60
CA GLU A 537 30.00 -7.36 -34.77
C GLU A 537 30.03 -6.96 -33.29
N ASN A 538 30.02 -5.64 -33.00
CA ASN A 538 30.03 -5.14 -31.63
C ASN A 538 28.61 -4.99 -31.08
N THR A 539 27.75 -6.01 -31.20
CA THR A 539 26.41 -6.01 -30.60
C THR A 539 25.95 -7.40 -30.17
N THR A 540 25.11 -7.43 -29.14
CA THR A 540 24.34 -8.61 -28.73
C THR A 540 22.92 -8.64 -29.34
N GLY A 541 22.54 -7.59 -30.07
CA GLY A 541 21.26 -7.50 -30.77
C GLY A 541 21.19 -8.42 -31.99
N SER A 542 19.96 -8.68 -32.47
CA SER A 542 19.70 -9.48 -33.66
C SER A 542 18.68 -8.80 -34.56
N VAL A 543 18.87 -8.93 -35.88
CA VAL A 543 17.94 -8.41 -36.89
C VAL A 543 17.27 -9.58 -37.58
N PHE A 544 15.94 -9.61 -37.54
CA PHE A 544 15.13 -10.55 -38.29
C PHE A 544 14.55 -9.84 -39.52
N VAL A 545 14.77 -10.42 -40.70
CA VAL A 545 14.24 -9.92 -41.97
C VAL A 545 13.19 -10.93 -42.45
N PRO A 546 11.90 -10.58 -42.48
CA PRO A 546 10.86 -11.48 -42.97
C PRO A 546 11.08 -11.84 -44.45
N GLU A 547 10.92 -13.11 -44.81
CA GLU A 547 11.03 -13.57 -46.20
C GLU A 547 9.96 -12.92 -47.12
N ASP A 548 8.82 -12.52 -46.55
CA ASP A 548 7.70 -11.86 -47.24
C ASP A 548 7.93 -10.37 -47.59
N GLY A 549 9.13 -9.82 -47.32
CA GLY A 549 9.45 -8.42 -47.61
C GLY A 549 8.84 -7.40 -46.64
N GLY A 550 8.41 -7.84 -45.46
CA GLY A 550 7.93 -6.97 -44.37
C GLY A 550 9.02 -6.10 -43.73
N ALA A 551 8.64 -5.21 -42.81
CA ALA A 551 9.60 -4.39 -42.07
C ALA A 551 10.54 -5.26 -41.21
N PHE A 552 11.82 -4.93 -41.18
CA PHE A 552 12.83 -5.65 -40.39
C PHE A 552 12.60 -5.45 -38.88
N GLU A 553 12.70 -6.54 -38.11
CA GLU A 553 12.55 -6.53 -36.66
C GLU A 553 13.93 -6.48 -35.99
N VAL A 554 14.21 -5.41 -35.26
CA VAL A 554 15.49 -5.24 -34.53
C VAL A 554 15.30 -5.51 -33.05
N SER A 555 16.15 -6.41 -32.53
CA SER A 555 16.20 -6.86 -31.13
C SER A 555 17.53 -6.41 -30.51
N GLY A 556 17.55 -6.07 -29.22
CA GLY A 556 18.77 -5.64 -28.51
C GLY A 556 18.46 -4.60 -27.43
N SER A 557 19.51 -4.05 -26.79
CA SER A 557 19.32 -2.91 -25.88
C SER A 557 18.81 -1.68 -26.64
N PRO A 558 18.08 -0.73 -26.02
CA PRO A 558 17.53 0.43 -26.73
C PRO A 558 18.59 1.21 -27.53
N THR A 559 19.78 1.40 -26.94
CA THR A 559 20.89 2.10 -27.61
C THR A 559 21.41 1.31 -28.81
N GLU A 560 21.56 -0.01 -28.69
CA GLU A 560 21.98 -0.86 -29.81
C GLU A 560 20.92 -0.94 -30.89
N LYS A 561 19.63 -1.00 -30.53
CA LYS A 561 18.53 -0.98 -31.49
C LYS A 561 18.55 0.30 -32.34
N ALA A 562 18.80 1.45 -31.72
CA ALA A 562 18.96 2.72 -32.41
C ALA A 562 20.11 2.69 -33.42
N ILE A 563 21.26 2.18 -32.98
CA ILE A 563 22.48 2.08 -33.79
C ILE A 563 22.31 1.06 -34.91
N LEU A 564 21.68 -0.08 -34.65
CA LEU A 564 21.39 -1.12 -35.66
C LEU A 564 20.39 -0.63 -36.69
N GLN A 565 19.32 0.08 -36.27
CA GLN A 565 18.40 0.74 -37.20
C GLN A 565 19.13 1.76 -38.07
N TRP A 566 20.05 2.54 -37.49
CA TRP A 566 20.90 3.44 -38.26
C TRP A 566 21.81 2.68 -39.23
N GLY A 567 22.45 1.59 -38.82
CA GLY A 567 23.23 0.70 -39.70
C GLY A 567 22.40 0.15 -40.87
N MET A 568 21.16 -0.28 -40.62
CA MET A 568 20.23 -0.71 -41.67
C MET A 568 19.90 0.43 -42.65
N SER A 569 19.71 1.66 -42.15
CA SER A 569 19.53 2.85 -43.02
C SER A 569 20.76 3.16 -43.87
N LEU A 570 21.96 2.82 -43.39
CA LEU A 570 23.22 2.88 -44.14
C LEU A 570 23.38 1.71 -45.13
N GLY A 571 22.44 0.76 -45.19
CA GLY A 571 22.45 -0.39 -46.11
C GLY A 571 23.18 -1.62 -45.61
N MET A 572 23.32 -1.78 -44.30
CA MET A 572 23.88 -2.97 -43.68
C MET A 572 23.04 -4.23 -44.01
N ASN A 573 23.70 -5.29 -44.46
CA ASN A 573 23.13 -6.64 -44.47
C ASN A 573 23.65 -7.42 -43.25
N PHE A 574 22.86 -7.47 -42.19
CA PHE A 574 23.29 -7.97 -40.88
C PHE A 574 23.83 -9.40 -40.91
N ASN A 575 23.14 -10.33 -41.58
CA ASN A 575 23.55 -11.73 -41.64
C ASN A 575 24.81 -11.93 -42.47
N ALA A 576 24.93 -11.21 -43.59
CA ALA A 576 26.09 -11.33 -44.48
C ALA A 576 27.37 -10.82 -43.83
N VAL A 577 27.31 -9.73 -43.05
CA VAL A 577 28.47 -9.18 -42.34
C VAL A 577 28.96 -10.17 -41.28
N ARG A 578 28.03 -10.71 -40.47
CA ARG A 578 28.34 -11.68 -39.41
C ARG A 578 28.81 -13.04 -39.91
N SER A 579 28.42 -13.45 -41.11
CA SER A 579 28.95 -14.68 -41.73
C SER A 579 30.33 -14.48 -42.34
N ASN A 580 30.65 -13.27 -42.77
CA ASN A 580 31.92 -12.96 -43.43
C ASN A 580 33.06 -12.76 -42.43
N ALA A 581 32.78 -12.45 -41.17
CA ALA A 581 33.80 -12.12 -40.19
C ALA A 581 33.75 -13.09 -38.99
N SER A 582 34.91 -13.47 -38.44
CA SER A 582 34.98 -14.31 -37.25
C SER A 582 35.39 -13.49 -36.03
N ILE A 583 34.54 -13.45 -35.00
CA ILE A 583 34.84 -12.81 -33.72
C ILE A 583 35.94 -13.62 -33.01
N LEU A 584 37.10 -12.99 -32.80
CA LEU A 584 38.19 -13.57 -32.01
C LEU A 584 37.95 -13.38 -30.52
N HIS A 585 37.62 -12.16 -30.12
CA HIS A 585 37.36 -11.83 -28.72
C HIS A 585 36.47 -10.60 -28.61
N ALA A 586 35.57 -10.56 -27.62
CA ALA A 586 34.65 -9.45 -27.42
C ALA A 586 34.64 -9.01 -25.95
N PHE A 587 34.87 -7.73 -25.72
CA PHE A 587 34.62 -7.06 -24.46
C PHE A 587 33.25 -6.37 -24.50
N PRO A 588 32.23 -6.93 -23.85
CA PRO A 588 30.94 -6.28 -23.76
C PRO A 588 31.07 -4.94 -23.03
N PHE A 589 30.06 -4.08 -23.23
CA PHE A 589 30.03 -2.78 -22.57
C PHE A 589 30.10 -2.94 -21.05
N ASN A 590 31.08 -2.29 -20.43
CA ASN A 590 31.24 -2.24 -18.98
C ASN A 590 30.83 -0.85 -18.48
N SER A 591 29.98 -0.77 -17.46
CA SER A 591 29.47 0.49 -16.91
C SER A 591 30.52 1.36 -16.21
N GLU A 592 31.57 0.76 -15.65
CA GLU A 592 32.71 1.49 -15.06
C GLU A 592 33.60 2.08 -16.17
N LYS A 593 33.96 1.26 -17.17
CA LYS A 593 34.81 1.70 -18.31
C LYS A 593 34.04 2.51 -19.37
N LYS A 594 32.71 2.42 -19.40
CA LYS A 594 31.75 3.07 -20.32
C LYS A 594 32.06 2.90 -21.83
N ARG A 595 32.66 1.78 -22.20
CA ARG A 595 32.99 1.39 -23.57
C ARG A 595 32.98 -0.13 -23.71
N GLY A 596 32.86 -0.63 -24.93
CA GLY A 596 32.95 -2.05 -25.29
C GLY A 596 33.67 -2.20 -26.63
N GLY A 597 34.36 -3.33 -26.82
CA GLY A 597 35.22 -3.55 -27.98
C GLY A 597 35.12 -4.97 -28.51
N VAL A 598 35.37 -5.17 -29.79
CA VAL A 598 35.40 -6.51 -30.42
C VAL A 598 36.60 -6.61 -31.36
N ALA A 599 37.34 -7.71 -31.26
CA ALA A 599 38.37 -8.10 -32.21
C ALA A 599 37.77 -9.08 -33.21
N VAL A 600 37.86 -8.73 -34.49
CA VAL A 600 37.26 -9.44 -35.60
C VAL A 600 38.35 -9.77 -36.61
N LYS A 601 38.33 -10.99 -37.12
CA LYS A 601 39.17 -11.40 -38.26
C LYS A 601 38.31 -11.39 -39.52
N VAL A 602 38.72 -10.56 -40.48
CA VAL A 602 38.06 -10.40 -41.77
C VAL A 602 38.89 -11.11 -42.84
N PRO A 603 38.26 -11.90 -43.75
CA PRO A 603 38.94 -12.48 -44.90
C PRO A 603 39.69 -11.38 -45.68
N ASP A 604 40.96 -11.62 -45.99
CA ASP A 604 41.84 -10.75 -46.80
C ASP A 604 42.24 -9.38 -46.21
N SER A 605 41.71 -8.96 -45.05
CA SER A 605 41.96 -7.61 -44.47
C SER A 605 42.66 -7.60 -43.10
N GLY A 606 42.98 -8.78 -42.54
CA GLY A 606 43.65 -8.93 -41.25
C GLY A 606 42.69 -8.82 -40.05
N VAL A 607 43.22 -8.41 -38.89
CA VAL A 607 42.45 -8.30 -37.64
C VAL A 607 42.06 -6.85 -37.38
N HIS A 608 40.77 -6.58 -37.23
CA HIS A 608 40.23 -5.28 -36.86
C HIS A 608 39.72 -5.30 -35.42
N ILE A 609 40.05 -4.26 -34.65
CA ILE A 609 39.53 -4.04 -33.30
C ILE A 609 38.61 -2.83 -33.35
N HIS A 610 37.32 -3.06 -33.14
CA HIS A 610 36.28 -2.02 -33.14
C HIS A 610 35.90 -1.67 -31.71
N TRP A 611 35.82 -0.38 -31.41
CA TRP A 611 35.42 0.17 -30.12
C TRP A 611 34.18 1.04 -30.27
N LYS A 612 33.23 0.86 -29.33
CA LYS A 612 32.05 1.71 -29.16
C LYS A 612 31.95 2.16 -27.70
N GLY A 613 31.51 3.38 -27.44
CA GLY A 613 31.37 3.86 -26.07
C GLY A 613 30.93 5.31 -25.94
N ALA A 614 30.98 5.82 -24.71
CA ALA A 614 30.73 7.23 -24.45
C ALA A 614 31.71 8.09 -25.27
N ALA A 615 31.18 9.10 -25.97
CA ALA A 615 31.93 9.84 -26.97
C ALA A 615 33.20 10.49 -26.39
N GLU A 616 33.12 11.05 -25.18
CA GLU A 616 34.25 11.69 -24.51
C GLU A 616 35.36 10.70 -24.12
N ILE A 617 35.01 9.46 -23.78
CA ILE A 617 35.96 8.43 -23.35
C ILE A 617 36.67 7.83 -24.56
N VAL A 618 35.91 7.43 -25.58
CA VAL A 618 36.51 6.84 -26.79
C VAL A 618 37.30 7.90 -27.58
N LEU A 619 36.83 9.16 -27.63
CA LEU A 619 37.58 10.26 -28.23
C LEU A 619 38.93 10.49 -27.53
N SER A 620 39.00 10.33 -26.20
CA SER A 620 40.28 10.46 -25.45
C SER A 620 41.31 9.39 -25.79
N CYS A 621 40.87 8.27 -26.37
CA CYS A 621 41.70 7.15 -26.80
C CYS A 621 42.08 7.22 -28.29
N CYS A 622 41.55 8.20 -29.03
CA CYS A 622 41.81 8.36 -30.46
C CYS A 622 43.06 9.20 -30.70
N SER A 623 44.03 8.65 -31.43
CA SER A 623 45.23 9.38 -31.88
C SER A 623 45.11 9.89 -33.31
N SER A 624 44.16 9.36 -34.09
CA SER A 624 43.93 9.71 -35.50
C SER A 624 42.44 9.77 -35.81
N TYR A 625 42.07 10.36 -36.94
CA TYR A 625 40.71 10.38 -37.48
C TYR A 625 40.73 10.21 -39.00
N VAL A 626 39.60 9.82 -39.58
CA VAL A 626 39.43 9.77 -41.05
C VAL A 626 38.84 11.08 -41.54
N ASP A 627 39.42 11.67 -42.58
CA ASP A 627 38.93 12.90 -43.22
C ASP A 627 37.87 12.63 -44.33
N GLU A 628 37.40 13.69 -44.99
CA GLU A 628 36.43 13.61 -46.10
C GLU A 628 36.99 12.89 -47.34
N ASN A 629 38.31 12.79 -47.48
CA ASN A 629 39.02 12.19 -48.62
C ASN A 629 39.50 10.75 -48.34
N ASP A 630 38.99 10.10 -47.29
CA ASP A 630 39.38 8.76 -46.84
C ASP A 630 40.86 8.65 -46.38
N GLN A 631 41.46 9.77 -45.95
CA GLN A 631 42.81 9.77 -45.40
C GLN A 631 42.79 9.70 -43.88
N VAL A 632 43.66 8.86 -43.31
CA VAL A 632 43.87 8.76 -41.86
C VAL A 632 44.87 9.84 -41.46
N LEU A 633 44.40 10.87 -40.76
CA LEU A 633 45.21 12.00 -40.29
C LEU A 633 45.41 11.95 -38.78
N PRO A 634 46.55 12.44 -38.27
CA PRO A 634 46.76 12.58 -36.82
C PRO A 634 45.74 13.55 -36.22
N MET A 635 45.32 13.29 -34.98
CA MET A 635 44.35 14.10 -34.28
C MET A 635 45.02 15.37 -33.72
N ASP A 636 44.93 16.49 -34.45
CA ASP A 636 45.44 17.79 -34.00
C ASP A 636 44.59 18.41 -32.87
N GLU A 637 45.20 19.29 -32.05
CA GLU A 637 44.50 19.98 -30.94
C GLU A 637 43.24 20.72 -31.40
N ASN A 638 43.28 21.38 -32.55
CA ASN A 638 42.13 22.09 -33.13
C ASN A 638 40.99 21.15 -33.50
N LYS A 639 41.30 19.98 -34.09
CA LYS A 639 40.29 18.98 -34.47
C LYS A 639 39.71 18.29 -33.24
N MET A 640 40.55 18.00 -32.24
CA MET A 640 40.09 17.47 -30.96
C MET A 640 39.15 18.46 -30.24
N ALA A 641 39.45 19.75 -30.24
CA ALA A 641 38.58 20.79 -29.68
C ALA A 641 37.24 20.89 -30.42
N LEU A 642 37.25 20.78 -31.75
CA LEU A 642 36.04 20.82 -32.57
C LEU A 642 35.13 19.60 -32.30
N SER A 643 35.71 18.40 -32.20
CA SER A 643 34.98 17.18 -31.83
C SER A 643 34.39 17.26 -30.42
N LYS A 644 35.14 17.81 -29.44
CA LYS A 644 34.63 18.07 -28.09
C LYS A 644 33.45 19.06 -28.09
N LYS A 645 33.56 20.14 -28.86
CA LYS A 645 32.48 21.12 -29.00
C LYS A 645 31.21 20.51 -29.61
N ALA A 646 31.36 19.65 -30.62
CA ALA A 646 30.23 18.92 -31.20
C ALA A 646 29.52 18.02 -30.15
N ILE A 647 30.29 17.34 -29.28
CA ILE A 647 29.74 16.56 -28.16
C ILE A 647 28.98 17.45 -27.18
N GLU A 648 29.52 18.63 -26.82
CA GLU A 648 28.85 19.60 -25.94
C GLU A 648 27.55 20.16 -26.55
N ASP A 649 27.58 20.54 -27.84
CA ASP A 649 26.40 21.04 -28.58
C ASP A 649 25.32 19.97 -28.75
N MET A 650 25.70 18.69 -28.86
CA MET A 650 24.76 17.57 -28.83
C MET A 650 24.20 17.35 -27.41
N ALA A 651 25.04 17.45 -26.38
CA ALA A 651 24.62 17.28 -24.99
C ALA A 651 23.64 18.37 -24.52
N THR A 652 23.82 19.63 -24.92
CA THR A 652 22.90 20.75 -24.60
C THR A 652 21.50 20.52 -25.17
N ARG A 653 21.39 19.82 -26.31
CA ARG A 653 20.13 19.39 -26.93
C ARG A 653 19.62 18.04 -26.41
N SER A 654 20.18 17.56 -25.30
CA SER A 654 19.82 16.29 -24.65
C SER A 654 20.06 15.04 -25.49
N LEU A 655 21.07 15.08 -26.35
CA LEU A 655 21.52 13.90 -27.10
C LEU A 655 22.58 13.15 -26.29
N ARG A 656 22.40 11.84 -26.15
CA ARG A 656 23.42 10.92 -25.64
C ARG A 656 24.43 10.66 -26.75
N CYS A 657 25.67 11.09 -26.55
CA CYS A 657 26.72 10.94 -27.55
C CYS A 657 27.42 9.58 -27.42
N VAL A 658 27.50 8.83 -28.52
CA VAL A 658 28.25 7.58 -28.66
C VAL A 658 29.26 7.76 -29.78
N SER A 659 30.49 7.30 -29.62
CA SER A 659 31.46 7.31 -30.72
C SER A 659 31.94 5.91 -31.08
N PHE A 660 32.29 5.76 -32.35
CA PHE A 660 32.86 4.57 -32.94
C PHE A 660 34.29 4.86 -33.35
N ALA A 661 35.19 3.95 -32.99
CA ALA A 661 36.58 4.01 -33.38
C ALA A 661 37.08 2.61 -33.71
N TYR A 662 38.13 2.52 -34.53
CA TYR A 662 38.71 1.23 -34.90
C TYR A 662 40.24 1.29 -34.89
N ARG A 663 40.87 0.11 -34.87
CA ARG A 663 42.31 -0.07 -35.02
C ARG A 663 42.60 -1.37 -35.76
N THR A 664 43.52 -1.34 -36.72
CA THR A 664 44.06 -2.56 -37.35
C THR A 664 45.12 -3.19 -36.43
N TYR A 665 45.06 -4.51 -36.26
CA TYR A 665 45.96 -5.27 -35.41
C TYR A 665 46.67 -6.37 -36.21
N LYS A 666 47.95 -6.62 -35.89
CA LYS A 666 48.74 -7.64 -36.58
C LYS A 666 48.35 -9.03 -36.07
N GLU A 667 48.08 -9.95 -36.99
CA GLU A 667 47.63 -11.31 -36.68
C GLU A 667 48.64 -12.09 -35.82
N GLU A 668 49.94 -11.83 -36.00
CA GLU A 668 51.04 -12.41 -35.23
C GLU A 668 51.00 -12.11 -33.72
N LYS A 669 50.27 -11.07 -33.30
CA LYS A 669 50.17 -10.63 -31.91
C LYS A 669 48.89 -11.10 -31.21
N VAL A 670 48.06 -11.90 -31.88
CA VAL A 670 46.81 -12.44 -31.31
C VAL A 670 47.14 -13.72 -30.55
N PRO A 671 46.72 -13.86 -29.27
CA PRO A 671 46.91 -15.10 -28.51
C PRO A 671 46.19 -16.27 -29.18
N THR A 672 46.80 -17.46 -29.15
CA THR A 672 46.28 -18.66 -29.86
C THR A 672 45.66 -19.71 -28.94
N SER A 673 45.86 -19.62 -27.61
CA SER A 673 45.29 -20.56 -26.63
C SER A 673 44.00 -20.02 -25.98
N GLU A 674 42.99 -20.87 -25.74
CA GLU A 674 41.70 -20.45 -25.14
C GLU A 674 41.83 -19.79 -23.77
N GLN A 675 42.78 -20.25 -22.94
CA GLN A 675 43.02 -19.71 -21.60
C GLN A 675 43.65 -18.30 -21.66
N GLU A 676 44.57 -18.05 -22.59
CA GLU A 676 45.16 -16.72 -22.78
C GLU A 676 44.20 -15.77 -23.50
N LEU A 677 43.36 -16.28 -24.41
CA LEU A 677 42.30 -15.52 -25.07
C LEU A 677 41.28 -14.99 -24.05
N GLY A 678 40.93 -15.81 -23.05
CA GLY A 678 40.03 -15.42 -21.95
C GLY A 678 40.61 -14.36 -21.00
N GLN A 679 41.93 -14.14 -21.01
CA GLN A 679 42.63 -13.11 -20.23
C GLN A 679 43.15 -11.95 -21.06
N TRP A 680 42.98 -11.98 -22.39
CA TRP A 680 43.52 -10.99 -23.30
C TRP A 680 42.77 -9.67 -23.17
N GLU A 681 43.46 -8.59 -22.77
CA GLU A 681 42.88 -7.25 -22.82
C GLU A 681 43.02 -6.66 -24.23
N LEU A 682 41.89 -6.24 -24.83
CA LEU A 682 41.90 -5.59 -26.13
C LEU A 682 42.66 -4.26 -26.07
N PRO A 683 43.58 -4.00 -27.03
CA PRO A 683 44.23 -2.70 -27.19
C PRO A 683 43.23 -1.54 -27.28
N ASP A 684 43.35 -0.58 -26.38
CA ASP A 684 42.44 0.55 -26.21
C ASP A 684 43.08 1.92 -26.51
N GLY A 685 44.38 1.97 -26.85
CA GLY A 685 45.10 3.14 -27.34
C GLY A 685 45.28 3.17 -28.86
N ASP A 686 45.75 4.30 -29.39
CA ASP A 686 45.99 4.57 -30.83
C ASP A 686 44.78 4.31 -31.74
N LEU A 687 43.58 4.68 -31.30
CA LEU A 687 42.37 4.44 -32.07
C LEU A 687 42.19 5.48 -33.18
N VAL A 688 41.54 5.07 -34.27
CA VAL A 688 41.09 5.96 -35.36
C VAL A 688 39.62 6.26 -35.18
N LEU A 689 39.27 7.54 -34.99
CA LEU A 689 37.88 7.98 -34.85
C LEU A 689 37.14 7.85 -36.19
N LEU A 690 36.01 7.14 -36.17
CA LEU A 690 35.12 6.96 -37.33
C LEU A 690 33.93 7.93 -37.29
N ALA A 691 33.18 7.89 -36.18
CA ALA A 691 31.93 8.63 -36.07
C ALA A 691 31.59 9.01 -34.62
N ILE A 692 30.87 10.12 -34.46
CA ILE A 692 30.21 10.54 -33.22
C ILE A 692 28.72 10.68 -33.52
N VAL A 693 27.87 9.91 -32.85
CA VAL A 693 26.43 9.95 -33.03
C VAL A 693 25.72 10.45 -31.78
N GLY A 694 24.77 11.34 -31.96
CA GLY A 694 23.85 11.85 -30.95
C GLY A 694 22.55 11.06 -30.98
N ILE A 695 22.27 10.35 -29.89
CA ILE A 695 21.09 9.49 -29.74
C ILE A 695 20.12 10.15 -28.77
N LYS A 696 18.85 10.30 -29.15
CA LYS A 696 17.80 10.86 -28.26
C LYS A 696 16.80 9.78 -27.88
N ASP A 697 16.31 9.87 -26.64
CA ASP A 697 15.07 9.23 -26.21
C ASP A 697 13.93 10.26 -26.34
N PRO A 698 13.09 10.20 -27.39
CA PRO A 698 12.02 11.17 -27.61
C PRO A 698 10.94 11.08 -26.53
N CYS A 699 10.35 12.23 -26.16
CA CYS A 699 9.19 12.28 -25.28
C CYS A 699 7.99 11.61 -25.93
N ARG A 700 7.14 10.95 -25.15
CA ARG A 700 5.90 10.35 -25.68
C ARG A 700 4.94 11.46 -26.12
N PRO A 701 4.20 11.26 -27.23
CA PRO A 701 3.20 12.23 -27.68
C PRO A 701 2.10 12.40 -26.63
N GLY A 702 1.67 13.64 -26.37
CA GLY A 702 0.61 13.96 -25.41
C GLY A 702 1.05 14.04 -23.93
N VAL A 703 2.31 13.75 -23.59
CA VAL A 703 2.82 13.88 -22.20
C VAL A 703 2.68 15.31 -21.69
N ARG A 704 2.97 16.30 -22.51
CA ARG A 704 2.85 17.71 -22.14
C ARG A 704 1.42 18.09 -21.74
N ASP A 705 0.43 17.67 -22.52
CA ASP A 705 -0.98 17.91 -22.21
C ASP A 705 -1.41 17.18 -20.94
N ALA A 706 -0.92 15.95 -20.73
CA ALA A 706 -1.17 15.17 -19.52
C ALA A 706 -0.58 15.82 -18.27
N VAL A 707 0.66 16.34 -18.34
CA VAL A 707 1.30 17.08 -17.24
C VAL A 707 0.54 18.37 -16.94
N GLN A 708 0.08 19.09 -17.96
CA GLN A 708 -0.72 20.30 -17.79
C GLN A 708 -2.06 19.99 -17.12
N LEU A 709 -2.74 18.90 -17.52
CA LEU A 709 -3.99 18.45 -16.90
C LEU A 709 -3.79 18.07 -15.42
N CYS A 710 -2.71 17.37 -15.08
CA CYS A 710 -2.36 17.08 -13.69
C CYS A 710 -2.11 18.35 -12.87
N THR A 711 -1.34 19.29 -13.43
CA THR A 711 -1.02 20.57 -12.78
C THR A 711 -2.28 21.40 -12.53
N ASN A 712 -3.16 21.52 -13.54
CA ASN A 712 -4.45 22.20 -13.41
C ASN A 712 -5.37 21.53 -12.37
N ALA A 713 -5.22 20.22 -12.17
CA ALA A 713 -5.95 19.44 -11.17
C ALA A 713 -5.34 19.50 -9.76
N GLY A 714 -4.31 20.32 -9.54
CA GLY A 714 -3.61 20.45 -8.26
C GLY A 714 -2.68 19.27 -7.93
N VAL A 715 -2.26 18.49 -8.93
CA VAL A 715 -1.30 17.38 -8.79
C VAL A 715 0.05 17.81 -9.35
N LYS A 716 1.04 18.03 -8.48
CA LYS A 716 2.39 18.43 -8.92
C LYS A 716 3.16 17.22 -9.48
N VAL A 717 3.50 17.27 -10.76
CA VAL A 717 4.36 16.26 -11.41
C VAL A 717 5.82 16.62 -11.15
N ARG A 718 6.62 15.65 -10.70
CA ARG A 718 8.05 15.79 -10.40
C ARG A 718 8.83 14.76 -11.20
N MET A 719 9.91 15.16 -11.86
CA MET A 719 10.80 14.23 -12.56
C MET A 719 11.95 13.81 -11.65
N VAL A 720 12.19 12.51 -11.53
CA VAL A 720 13.30 11.96 -10.74
C VAL A 720 14.05 10.95 -11.60
N THR A 721 15.28 11.26 -12.00
CA THR A 721 16.01 10.45 -12.98
C THR A 721 17.50 10.31 -12.65
N GLY A 722 18.08 9.18 -13.06
CA GLY A 722 19.51 8.93 -13.01
C GLY A 722 20.31 9.73 -14.05
N ASP A 723 19.63 10.35 -15.02
CA ASP A 723 20.27 11.15 -16.06
C ASP A 723 20.96 12.39 -15.52
N ASN A 724 21.86 12.95 -16.33
CA ASN A 724 22.50 14.21 -16.00
C ASN A 724 21.46 15.35 -15.84
N VAL A 725 21.75 16.30 -14.96
CA VAL A 725 20.82 17.40 -14.61
C VAL A 725 20.42 18.22 -15.84
N GLN A 726 21.36 18.47 -16.76
CA GLN A 726 21.11 19.23 -17.98
C GLN A 726 20.09 18.53 -18.90
N THR A 727 20.26 17.22 -19.10
CA THR A 727 19.33 16.38 -19.87
C THR A 727 17.96 16.34 -19.20
N ALA A 728 17.92 16.14 -17.88
CA ALA A 728 16.68 16.15 -17.11
C ALA A 728 15.95 17.51 -17.19
N LYS A 729 16.68 18.64 -17.14
CA LYS A 729 16.12 19.99 -17.28
C LYS A 729 15.46 20.19 -18.63
N ALA A 730 16.15 19.82 -19.72
CA ALA A 730 15.64 19.98 -21.07
C ALA A 730 14.40 19.11 -21.34
N ILE A 731 14.39 17.86 -20.87
CA ILE A 731 13.21 16.98 -21.00
C ILE A 731 12.06 17.49 -20.12
N ALA A 732 12.35 18.01 -18.92
CA ALA A 732 11.32 18.61 -18.07
C ALA A 732 10.68 19.87 -18.69
N LEU A 733 11.43 20.65 -19.47
CA LEU A 733 10.90 21.76 -20.27
C LEU A 733 10.03 21.26 -21.44
N GLU A 734 10.48 20.22 -22.15
CA GLU A 734 9.73 19.61 -23.28
C GLU A 734 8.39 19.02 -22.80
N CYS A 735 8.38 18.35 -21.63
CA CYS A 735 7.20 17.78 -20.98
C CYS A 735 6.31 18.83 -20.29
N GLY A 736 6.72 20.08 -20.17
CA GLY A 736 5.97 21.12 -19.46
C GLY A 736 5.91 20.97 -17.93
N ILE A 737 6.84 20.20 -17.34
CA ILE A 737 7.01 20.11 -15.88
C ILE A 737 7.61 21.42 -15.34
N LEU A 738 8.55 21.99 -16.09
CA LEU A 738 9.08 23.33 -15.87
C LEU A 738 8.41 24.29 -16.84
N GLN A 739 7.87 25.40 -16.34
CA GLN A 739 7.45 26.53 -17.17
C GLN A 739 8.70 27.35 -17.52
N SER A 740 8.80 27.84 -18.77
CA SER A 740 10.00 28.44 -19.41
C SER A 740 10.91 29.23 -18.45
N ASP A 741 12.22 28.91 -18.42
CA ASP A 741 13.42 29.54 -17.77
C ASP A 741 13.32 30.47 -16.53
N SER A 742 12.15 30.72 -15.96
CA SER A 742 11.88 31.63 -14.85
C SER A 742 11.37 30.85 -13.64
N ASP A 743 12.31 30.20 -12.95
CA ASP A 743 12.61 30.48 -11.54
C ASP A 743 13.84 29.64 -11.16
N PRO A 744 15.07 30.18 -11.36
CA PRO A 744 16.31 29.55 -10.91
C PRO A 744 16.48 29.69 -9.41
N SER A 745 15.50 29.18 -8.64
CA SER A 745 15.78 28.78 -7.27
C SER A 745 16.53 27.44 -7.33
N GLU A 746 17.68 27.37 -6.67
CA GLU A 746 18.52 26.17 -6.56
C GLU A 746 17.74 24.92 -6.12
N TYR A 747 16.57 25.10 -5.48
CA TYR A 747 15.75 24.00 -4.96
C TYR A 747 14.67 23.49 -5.92
N ASN A 748 14.44 24.13 -7.07
CA ASN A 748 13.50 23.62 -8.07
C ASN A 748 14.13 22.44 -8.86
N PHE A 749 15.47 22.45 -8.97
CA PHE A 749 16.29 21.41 -9.60
C PHE A 749 17.46 21.05 -8.69
N ILE A 750 17.60 19.78 -8.33
CA ILE A 750 18.63 19.33 -7.39
C ILE A 750 19.36 18.08 -7.90
N GLU A 751 20.64 17.95 -7.56
CA GLU A 751 21.37 16.69 -7.75
C GLU A 751 21.05 15.70 -6.62
N GLY A 752 20.92 14.41 -6.95
CA GLY A 752 20.68 13.35 -5.97
C GLY A 752 21.71 13.33 -4.83
N LYS A 753 22.99 13.57 -5.14
CA LYS A 753 24.08 13.68 -4.15
C LYS A 753 23.85 14.83 -3.17
N THR A 754 23.50 16.02 -3.67
CA THR A 754 23.20 17.18 -2.84
C THR A 754 22.00 16.92 -1.95
N PHE A 755 20.93 16.33 -2.50
CA PHE A 755 19.73 16.00 -1.73
C PHE A 755 19.99 15.00 -0.60
N ARG A 756 20.81 13.96 -0.85
CA ARG A 756 21.17 12.97 0.17
C ARG A 756 21.96 13.59 1.33
N ASN A 757 22.83 14.55 1.03
CA ASN A 757 23.69 15.21 2.01
C ASN A 757 22.95 16.22 2.90
N LEU A 758 21.72 16.62 2.55
CA LEU A 758 20.88 17.45 3.41
C LEU A 758 20.49 16.71 4.70
N SER A 759 20.29 17.44 5.80
CA SER A 759 19.73 16.85 7.01
C SER A 759 18.27 16.44 6.79
N GLU A 760 17.73 15.55 7.65
CA GLU A 760 16.35 15.05 7.50
C GLU A 760 15.31 16.19 7.55
N THR A 761 15.53 17.20 8.41
CA THR A 761 14.65 18.37 8.51
C THR A 761 14.74 19.29 7.29
N GLN A 762 15.96 19.52 6.78
CA GLN A 762 16.17 20.30 5.56
C GLN A 762 15.54 19.61 4.34
N ARG A 763 15.62 18.27 4.25
CA ARG A 763 14.97 17.51 3.18
C ARG A 763 13.45 17.69 3.19
N ASP A 764 12.84 17.70 4.37
CA ASP A 764 11.38 17.87 4.52
C ASP A 764 10.92 19.28 4.11
N GLU A 765 11.74 20.31 4.30
CA GLU A 765 11.44 21.68 3.83
C GLU A 765 11.68 21.84 2.33
N VAL A 766 12.72 21.21 1.80
CA VAL A 766 13.12 21.34 0.39
C VAL A 766 12.27 20.47 -0.54
N CYS A 767 11.77 19.32 -0.09
CA CYS A 767 11.06 18.35 -0.95
C CYS A 767 9.81 18.92 -1.65
N ASP A 768 9.14 19.89 -1.02
CA ASP A 768 7.94 20.52 -1.58
C ASP A 768 8.29 21.37 -2.81
N LYS A 769 9.49 21.99 -2.81
CA LYS A 769 9.99 22.86 -3.88
C LYS A 769 10.52 22.07 -5.08
N ILE A 770 11.16 20.92 -4.86
CA ILE A 770 11.76 20.09 -5.92
C ILE A 770 10.74 19.75 -7.01
N SER A 771 11.12 20.02 -8.26
CA SER A 771 10.38 19.63 -9.47
C SER A 771 11.20 18.67 -10.34
N VAL A 772 12.52 18.81 -10.36
CA VAL A 772 13.44 17.90 -11.08
C VAL A 772 14.58 17.46 -10.18
N MET A 773 14.86 16.16 -10.13
CA MET A 773 16.05 15.60 -9.50
C MET A 773 16.85 14.80 -10.54
N GLY A 774 18.07 15.25 -10.82
CA GLY A 774 19.01 14.57 -11.73
C GLY A 774 20.07 13.78 -10.96
N ARG A 775 20.74 12.86 -11.66
CA ARG A 775 21.77 11.95 -11.12
C ARG A 775 21.30 11.23 -9.84
N SER A 776 20.01 10.87 -9.78
CA SER A 776 19.43 10.20 -8.62
C SER A 776 19.79 8.71 -8.61
N SER A 777 20.20 8.18 -7.47
CA SER A 777 20.24 6.73 -7.23
C SER A 777 18.87 6.20 -6.76
N PRO A 778 18.64 4.87 -6.78
CA PRO A 778 17.43 4.25 -6.22
C PRO A 778 17.09 4.73 -4.80
N ASN A 779 18.11 4.87 -3.95
CA ASN A 779 17.95 5.33 -2.58
C ASN A 779 17.51 6.81 -2.51
N ASP A 780 17.96 7.66 -3.44
CA ASP A 780 17.55 9.07 -3.46
C ASP A 780 16.07 9.21 -3.84
N LYS A 781 15.59 8.37 -4.77
CA LYS A 781 14.16 8.29 -5.11
C LYS A 781 13.33 7.92 -3.88
N LEU A 782 13.75 6.88 -3.17
CA LEU A 782 13.11 6.43 -1.92
C LEU A 782 13.09 7.54 -0.86
N LEU A 783 14.21 8.23 -0.63
CA LEU A 783 14.32 9.31 0.35
C LEU A 783 13.38 10.49 0.02
N LEU A 784 13.24 10.83 -1.25
CA LEU A 784 12.32 11.88 -1.69
C LEU A 784 10.87 11.48 -1.39
N VAL A 785 10.48 10.26 -1.74
CA VAL A 785 9.14 9.70 -1.47
C VAL A 785 8.85 9.72 0.03
N GLN A 786 9.79 9.27 0.86
CA GLN A 786 9.63 9.28 2.32
C GLN A 786 9.45 10.70 2.89
N SER A 787 10.21 11.68 2.37
CA SER A 787 10.12 13.07 2.84
C SER A 787 8.78 13.70 2.47
N LEU A 788 8.31 13.52 1.22
CA LEU A 788 7.00 13.99 0.78
C LEU A 788 5.85 13.35 1.59
N ARG A 789 5.94 12.05 1.89
CA ARG A 789 4.94 11.36 2.72
C ARG A 789 4.92 11.88 4.16
N ARG A 790 6.09 12.18 4.75
CA ARG A 790 6.20 12.77 6.10
C ARG A 790 5.60 14.18 6.16
N ARG A 791 5.72 14.96 5.09
CA ARG A 791 5.02 16.25 4.90
C ARG A 791 3.51 16.12 4.71
N GLY A 792 2.98 14.90 4.59
CA GLY A 792 1.55 14.62 4.48
C GLY A 792 1.02 14.55 3.05
N HIS A 793 1.90 14.59 2.04
CA HIS A 793 1.50 14.37 0.65
C HIS A 793 1.05 12.93 0.42
N VAL A 794 0.15 12.75 -0.57
CA VAL A 794 -0.19 11.45 -1.14
C VAL A 794 0.68 11.30 -2.37
N VAL A 795 1.66 10.41 -2.28
CA VAL A 795 2.72 10.28 -3.28
C VAL A 795 2.41 9.10 -4.18
N ALA A 796 2.18 9.39 -5.45
CA ALA A 796 2.21 8.41 -6.52
C ALA A 796 3.62 8.39 -7.14
N VAL A 797 4.15 7.20 -7.43
CA VAL A 797 5.45 7.03 -8.10
C VAL A 797 5.21 6.25 -9.39
N THR A 798 5.76 6.73 -10.50
CA THR A 798 5.80 5.97 -11.77
C THR A 798 7.24 5.54 -12.06
N GLY A 799 7.41 4.28 -12.47
CA GLY A 799 8.73 3.75 -12.84
C GLY A 799 8.62 2.46 -13.65
N ASP A 800 9.73 2.09 -14.29
CA ASP A 800 9.84 0.93 -15.18
C ASP A 800 11.01 0.02 -14.76
N GLY A 801 12.07 0.58 -14.17
CA GLY A 801 13.27 -0.17 -13.81
C GLY A 801 13.22 -0.86 -12.44
N THR A 802 14.09 -1.85 -12.26
CA THR A 802 14.39 -2.49 -10.95
C THR A 802 14.80 -1.46 -9.89
N ASN A 803 15.45 -0.39 -10.33
CA ASN A 803 15.86 0.77 -9.54
C ASN A 803 14.69 1.53 -8.90
N ASP A 804 13.48 1.43 -9.46
CA ASP A 804 12.29 2.12 -8.96
C ASP A 804 11.50 1.29 -7.97
N ALA A 805 11.75 -0.02 -7.91
CA ALA A 805 11.00 -0.97 -7.07
C ALA A 805 10.91 -0.55 -5.59
N PRO A 806 11.99 -0.08 -4.92
CA PRO A 806 11.89 0.39 -3.54
C PRO A 806 11.00 1.63 -3.39
N ALA A 807 11.10 2.58 -4.31
CA ALA A 807 10.30 3.81 -4.29
C ALA A 807 8.82 3.52 -4.62
N LEU A 808 8.55 2.65 -5.60
CA LEU A 808 7.21 2.16 -5.96
C LEU A 808 6.52 1.48 -4.77
N HIS A 809 7.26 0.63 -4.05
CA HIS A 809 6.73 -0.07 -2.88
C HIS A 809 6.48 0.86 -1.67
N GLU A 810 7.35 1.85 -1.48
CA GLU A 810 7.23 2.79 -0.35
C GLU A 810 6.13 3.84 -0.57
N ALA A 811 5.86 4.19 -1.83
CA ALA A 811 4.82 5.12 -2.23
C ALA A 811 3.43 4.75 -1.70
N ASP A 812 2.51 5.71 -1.77
CA ASP A 812 1.10 5.44 -1.46
C ASP A 812 0.38 4.79 -2.65
N ILE A 813 0.85 5.09 -3.87
CA ILE A 813 0.50 4.39 -5.10
C ILE A 813 1.77 4.16 -5.93
N GLY A 814 2.13 2.91 -6.18
CA GLY A 814 3.13 2.54 -7.18
C GLY A 814 2.48 2.31 -8.56
N LEU A 815 3.02 2.93 -9.61
CA LEU A 815 2.59 2.79 -11.00
C LEU A 815 3.74 2.22 -11.83
N ALA A 816 3.57 1.02 -12.40
CA ALA A 816 4.54 0.42 -13.30
C ALA A 816 4.12 0.54 -14.76
N MET A 817 5.10 0.66 -15.65
CA MET A 817 4.89 0.50 -17.09
C MET A 817 4.64 -0.99 -17.43
N GLY A 818 3.72 -1.27 -18.34
CA GLY A 818 3.29 -2.61 -18.72
C GLY A 818 4.18 -3.27 -19.77
N ILE A 819 4.70 -2.49 -20.72
CA ILE A 819 5.53 -2.98 -21.83
C ILE A 819 7.02 -2.83 -21.49
N ALA A 820 7.46 -1.60 -21.21
CA ALA A 820 8.86 -1.29 -20.88
C ALA A 820 9.25 -1.63 -19.43
N GLY A 821 8.27 -1.83 -18.56
CA GLY A 821 8.51 -2.11 -17.14
C GLY A 821 9.04 -3.52 -16.89
N THR A 822 10.04 -3.60 -16.02
CA THR A 822 10.57 -4.86 -15.48
C THR A 822 9.55 -5.54 -14.59
N GLU A 823 9.60 -6.87 -14.48
CA GLU A 823 8.69 -7.63 -13.61
C GLU A 823 8.86 -7.25 -12.13
N VAL A 824 10.08 -6.89 -11.73
CA VAL A 824 10.34 -6.36 -10.38
C VAL A 824 9.55 -5.08 -10.12
N ALA A 825 9.55 -4.14 -11.06
CA ALA A 825 8.79 -2.89 -10.95
C ALA A 825 7.28 -3.16 -10.94
N LYS A 826 6.77 -4.02 -11.84
CA LYS A 826 5.35 -4.42 -11.89
C LYS A 826 4.91 -5.05 -10.58
N GLU A 827 5.72 -5.90 -9.96
CA GLU A 827 5.39 -6.56 -8.70
C GLU A 827 5.36 -5.60 -7.51
N SER A 828 6.29 -4.65 -7.47
CA SER A 828 6.34 -3.61 -6.45
C SER A 828 5.28 -2.53 -6.62
N SER A 829 4.61 -2.47 -7.78
CA SER A 829 3.55 -1.50 -8.09
C SER A 829 2.15 -1.98 -7.69
N ASP A 830 1.25 -1.01 -7.51
CA ASP A 830 -0.16 -1.26 -7.23
C ASP A 830 -1.04 -1.19 -8.50
N ILE A 831 -0.60 -0.46 -9.53
CA ILE A 831 -1.30 -0.29 -10.81
C ILE A 831 -0.27 -0.43 -11.95
N ILE A 832 -0.61 -1.20 -12.99
CA ILE A 832 0.20 -1.36 -14.20
C ILE A 832 -0.47 -0.60 -15.35
N ILE A 833 0.28 0.26 -16.05
CA ILE A 833 -0.16 0.97 -17.24
C ILE A 833 0.18 0.12 -18.47
N LEU A 834 -0.82 -0.52 -19.06
CA LEU A 834 -0.65 -1.53 -20.12
C LEU A 834 -0.14 -0.95 -21.45
N ASP A 835 -0.32 0.35 -21.69
CA ASP A 835 0.08 1.04 -22.93
C ASP A 835 1.30 1.96 -22.76
N ASP A 836 1.93 1.94 -21.59
CA ASP A 836 3.05 2.81 -21.19
C ASP A 836 2.83 4.31 -21.45
N ASN A 837 1.56 4.76 -21.52
CA ASN A 837 1.27 6.15 -21.81
C ASN A 837 1.00 6.93 -20.51
N PHE A 838 1.74 8.02 -20.29
CA PHE A 838 1.50 8.90 -19.16
C PHE A 838 0.09 9.51 -19.16
N ALA A 839 -0.55 9.67 -20.33
CA ALA A 839 -1.96 10.08 -20.42
C ALA A 839 -2.91 9.09 -19.72
N SER A 840 -2.57 7.80 -19.68
CA SER A 840 -3.34 6.78 -18.96
C SER A 840 -3.28 7.02 -17.45
N VAL A 841 -2.16 7.52 -16.90
CA VAL A 841 -2.06 7.92 -15.48
C VAL A 841 -3.09 9.01 -15.14
N VAL A 842 -3.30 9.98 -16.03
CA VAL A 842 -4.34 11.03 -15.86
C VAL A 842 -5.74 10.42 -15.82
N LYS A 843 -6.02 9.40 -16.66
CA LYS A 843 -7.28 8.66 -16.63
C LYS A 843 -7.45 7.93 -15.30
N VAL A 844 -6.39 7.32 -14.76
CA VAL A 844 -6.44 6.66 -13.44
C VAL A 844 -6.76 7.67 -12.33
N VAL A 845 -6.13 8.86 -12.33
CA VAL A 845 -6.49 9.94 -11.37
C VAL A 845 -7.96 10.30 -11.47
N ARG A 846 -8.46 10.45 -12.70
CA ARG A 846 -9.86 10.80 -12.97
C ARG A 846 -10.82 9.72 -12.46
N TRP A 847 -10.51 8.45 -12.68
CA TRP A 847 -11.26 7.32 -12.18
C TRP A 847 -11.22 7.24 -10.65
N GLY A 848 -10.06 7.42 -10.01
CA GLY A 848 -9.94 7.44 -8.55
C GLY A 848 -10.78 8.54 -7.91
N ARG A 849 -10.77 9.76 -8.48
CA ARG A 849 -11.66 10.85 -8.06
C ARG A 849 -13.14 10.51 -8.26
N SER A 850 -13.47 9.81 -9.34
CA SER A 850 -14.84 9.37 -9.63
C SER A 850 -15.34 8.34 -8.62
N VAL A 851 -14.51 7.37 -8.21
CA VAL A 851 -14.86 6.37 -7.18
C VAL A 851 -15.27 7.07 -5.89
N TYR A 852 -14.44 8.01 -5.43
CA TYR A 852 -14.74 8.78 -4.21
C TYR A 852 -16.03 9.59 -4.34
N ALA A 853 -16.20 10.33 -5.45
CA ALA A 853 -17.39 11.12 -5.71
C ALA A 853 -18.67 10.28 -5.81
N ASN A 854 -18.60 9.11 -6.45
CA ASN A 854 -19.74 8.20 -6.60
C ASN A 854 -20.19 7.63 -5.25
N ILE A 855 -19.24 7.31 -4.38
CA ILE A 855 -19.54 6.83 -3.02
C ILE A 855 -20.15 7.95 -2.17
N GLN A 856 -19.69 9.20 -2.32
CA GLN A 856 -20.34 10.34 -1.66
C GLN A 856 -21.79 10.54 -2.11
N LYS A 857 -22.09 10.44 -3.41
CA LYS A 857 -23.47 10.51 -3.94
C LYS A 857 -24.36 9.44 -3.32
N PHE A 858 -23.88 8.20 -3.28
CA PHE A 858 -24.59 7.09 -2.67
C PHE A 858 -24.83 7.32 -1.17
N ILE A 859 -23.80 7.73 -0.41
CA ILE A 859 -23.94 8.03 1.02
C ILE A 859 -24.97 9.14 1.26
N GLN A 860 -24.99 10.19 0.43
CA GLN A 860 -25.98 11.27 0.57
C GLN A 860 -27.40 10.72 0.43
N PHE A 861 -27.66 9.91 -0.60
CA PHE A 861 -28.95 9.27 -0.83
C PHE A 861 -29.33 8.36 0.35
N GLN A 862 -28.46 7.41 0.69
CA GLN A 862 -28.66 6.41 1.72
C GLN A 862 -28.94 7.02 3.10
N LEU A 863 -28.15 8.03 3.50
CA LEU A 863 -28.34 8.71 4.77
C LEU A 863 -29.64 9.52 4.81
N THR A 864 -30.04 10.15 3.70
CA THR A 864 -31.30 10.91 3.66
C THR A 864 -32.50 9.98 3.89
N VAL A 865 -32.51 8.81 3.24
CA VAL A 865 -33.57 7.82 3.39
C VAL A 865 -33.59 7.27 4.83
N ASN A 866 -32.43 6.89 5.38
CA ASN A 866 -32.31 6.36 6.74
C ASN A 866 -32.79 7.35 7.81
N VAL A 867 -32.34 8.62 7.71
CA VAL A 867 -32.74 9.66 8.67
C VAL A 867 -34.25 9.93 8.57
N ALA A 868 -34.81 10.03 7.37
CA ALA A 868 -36.24 10.25 7.18
C ALA A 868 -37.07 9.06 7.72
N ALA A 869 -36.68 7.82 7.40
CA ALA A 869 -37.36 6.60 7.84
C ALA A 869 -37.30 6.42 9.37
N LEU A 870 -36.16 6.75 9.99
CA LEU A 870 -36.02 6.66 11.44
C LEU A 870 -36.89 7.71 12.14
N ILE A 871 -36.84 8.97 11.71
CA ILE A 871 -37.59 10.06 12.36
C ILE A 871 -39.09 9.85 12.25
N ILE A 872 -39.62 9.46 11.07
CA ILE A 872 -41.06 9.25 10.92
C ILE A 872 -41.56 8.12 11.83
N ASN A 873 -40.84 6.99 11.88
CA ASN A 873 -41.23 5.83 12.68
C ASN A 873 -41.18 6.15 14.17
N VAL A 874 -40.15 6.88 14.62
CA VAL A 874 -40.02 7.31 16.03
C VAL A 874 -41.14 8.28 16.42
N VAL A 875 -41.34 9.34 15.64
CA VAL A 875 -42.35 10.37 15.96
C VAL A 875 -43.75 9.77 15.93
N ALA A 876 -44.06 8.92 14.95
CA ALA A 876 -45.34 8.24 14.87
C ALA A 876 -45.55 7.21 16.00
N ALA A 877 -44.55 6.39 16.31
CA ALA A 877 -44.63 5.43 17.41
C ALA A 877 -44.88 6.13 18.76
N VAL A 878 -44.15 7.20 19.06
CA VAL A 878 -44.28 7.92 20.34
C VAL A 878 -45.63 8.65 20.44
N SER A 879 -46.09 9.27 19.37
CA SER A 879 -47.32 10.09 19.37
C SER A 879 -48.60 9.27 19.23
N SER A 880 -48.70 8.41 18.22
CA SER A 880 -49.90 7.62 17.92
C SER A 880 -49.89 6.22 18.56
N GLY A 881 -48.74 5.68 18.95
CA GLY A 881 -48.63 4.30 19.44
C GLY A 881 -48.59 3.25 18.32
N ASP A 882 -48.70 3.67 17.06
CA ASP A 882 -48.68 2.83 15.86
C ASP A 882 -47.66 3.38 14.85
N VAL A 883 -47.11 2.50 14.02
CA VAL A 883 -46.07 2.83 13.03
C VAL A 883 -46.69 2.82 11.63
N PRO A 884 -46.53 3.90 10.84
CA PRO A 884 -47.23 4.05 9.57
C PRO A 884 -46.71 3.14 8.46
N LEU A 885 -45.50 2.59 8.62
CA LEU A 885 -44.83 1.72 7.65
C LEU A 885 -44.61 0.33 8.25
N ASN A 886 -45.07 -0.71 7.55
CA ASN A 886 -44.93 -2.10 8.00
C ASN A 886 -43.49 -2.62 7.77
N ALA A 887 -43.10 -3.69 8.46
CA ALA A 887 -41.82 -4.36 8.32
C ALA A 887 -41.49 -4.75 6.87
N VAL A 888 -42.44 -5.34 6.14
CA VAL A 888 -42.28 -5.72 4.72
C VAL A 888 -42.05 -4.49 3.83
N GLN A 889 -42.76 -3.39 4.10
CA GLN A 889 -42.62 -2.14 3.35
C GLN A 889 -41.26 -1.49 3.59
N LEU A 890 -40.76 -1.55 4.82
CA LEU A 890 -39.45 -1.05 5.19
C LEU A 890 -38.30 -1.91 4.63
N LEU A 891 -38.47 -3.23 4.56
CA LEU A 891 -37.53 -4.13 3.85
C LEU A 891 -37.48 -3.83 2.35
N TRP A 892 -38.62 -3.49 1.72
CA TRP A 892 -38.65 -3.06 0.33
C TRP A 892 -37.89 -1.73 0.11
N VAL A 893 -38.10 -0.74 0.99
CA VAL A 893 -37.33 0.50 0.95
C VAL A 893 -35.84 0.23 1.14
N ASN A 894 -35.49 -0.68 2.06
CA ASN A 894 -34.10 -1.12 2.28
C ASN A 894 -33.49 -1.68 0.98
N LEU A 895 -34.20 -2.57 0.27
CA LEU A 895 -33.73 -3.10 -1.01
C LEU A 895 -33.50 -2.01 -2.07
N ILE A 896 -34.41 -1.02 -2.16
CA ILE A 896 -34.27 0.12 -3.07
C ILE A 896 -33.03 0.93 -2.71
N MET A 897 -32.87 1.30 -1.44
CA MET A 897 -31.82 2.22 -1.03
C MET A 897 -30.44 1.57 -1.03
N ASP A 898 -30.31 0.33 -0.53
CA ASP A 898 -29.03 -0.36 -0.38
C ASP A 898 -28.55 -1.01 -1.66
N THR A 899 -29.34 -1.89 -2.31
CA THR A 899 -28.85 -2.64 -3.47
C THR A 899 -29.03 -1.87 -4.78
N LEU A 900 -30.26 -1.41 -5.05
CA LEU A 900 -30.59 -0.76 -6.32
C LEU A 900 -29.97 0.65 -6.39
N GLY A 901 -30.06 1.42 -5.31
CA GLY A 901 -29.48 2.75 -5.19
C GLY A 901 -27.95 2.75 -5.25
N ALA A 902 -27.30 1.77 -4.62
CA ALA A 902 -25.84 1.58 -4.77
C ALA A 902 -25.48 1.27 -6.21
N LEU A 903 -26.16 0.33 -6.85
CA LEU A 903 -25.87 -0.04 -8.24
C LEU A 903 -26.10 1.14 -9.21
N ALA A 904 -27.11 1.98 -8.97
CA ALA A 904 -27.44 3.13 -9.81
C ALA A 904 -26.46 4.30 -9.65
N LEU A 905 -26.18 4.72 -8.42
CA LEU A 905 -25.37 5.91 -8.14
C LEU A 905 -23.87 5.61 -8.16
N ALA A 906 -23.48 4.39 -7.83
CA ALA A 906 -22.08 4.04 -7.68
C ALA A 906 -21.39 3.66 -9.01
N THR A 907 -22.17 3.39 -10.06
CA THR A 907 -21.68 3.02 -11.41
C THR A 907 -21.61 4.19 -12.42
N GLU A 908 -21.63 5.43 -11.95
CA GLU A 908 -21.51 6.59 -12.83
C GLU A 908 -20.11 6.72 -13.45
N PRO A 909 -20.00 7.05 -14.76
CA PRO A 909 -18.71 7.29 -15.39
C PRO A 909 -18.07 8.61 -14.93
N PRO A 910 -16.73 8.71 -14.99
CA PRO A 910 -16.00 9.93 -14.67
C PRO A 910 -16.38 11.08 -15.61
N THR A 911 -16.19 12.30 -15.12
CA THR A 911 -16.51 13.55 -15.82
C THR A 911 -15.34 14.52 -15.73
N ASP A 912 -15.15 15.37 -16.74
CA ASP A 912 -13.95 16.22 -16.83
C ASP A 912 -13.89 17.29 -15.73
N HIS A 913 -15.03 17.68 -15.16
CA HIS A 913 -15.07 18.64 -14.04
C HIS A 913 -14.34 18.12 -12.79
N LEU A 914 -14.15 16.79 -12.66
CA LEU A 914 -13.40 16.20 -11.55
C LEU A 914 -11.91 16.59 -11.60
N MET A 915 -11.39 16.94 -12.78
CA MET A 915 -10.01 17.40 -12.97
C MET A 915 -9.84 18.90 -12.71
N LEU A 916 -10.92 19.65 -12.49
CA LEU A 916 -10.86 21.07 -12.11
C LEU A 916 -10.84 21.28 -10.59
N ARG A 917 -11.03 20.21 -9.81
CA ARG A 917 -11.04 20.24 -8.35
C ARG A 917 -9.66 19.93 -7.78
N PRO A 918 -9.29 20.49 -6.63
CA PRO A 918 -8.09 20.05 -5.92
C PRO A 918 -8.24 18.60 -5.40
N PRO A 919 -7.12 17.90 -5.13
CA PRO A 919 -7.15 16.57 -4.53
C PRO A 919 -7.78 16.58 -3.14
N VAL A 920 -8.54 15.54 -2.81
CA VAL A 920 -9.18 15.39 -1.48
C VAL A 920 -8.13 15.06 -0.43
N GLY A 921 -8.09 15.84 0.65
CA GLY A 921 -7.14 15.63 1.74
C GLY A 921 -7.40 14.32 2.52
N ARG A 922 -6.33 13.66 2.98
CA ARG A 922 -6.42 12.42 3.77
C ARG A 922 -7.31 12.53 5.01
N ARG A 923 -7.36 13.70 5.63
CA ARG A 923 -8.09 13.94 6.89
C ARG A 923 -9.46 14.57 6.68
N GLU A 924 -9.85 14.81 5.44
CA GLU A 924 -11.16 15.42 5.15
C GLU A 924 -12.29 14.44 5.50
N PRO A 925 -13.40 14.96 6.07
CA PRO A 925 -14.56 14.16 6.39
C PRO A 925 -15.24 13.64 5.10
N LEU A 926 -15.68 12.38 5.12
CA LEU A 926 -16.35 11.76 3.98
C LEU A 926 -17.68 12.45 3.64
N ILE A 927 -18.40 12.92 4.65
CA ILE A 927 -19.64 13.70 4.51
C ILE A 927 -19.26 15.19 4.54
N THR A 928 -19.38 15.85 3.38
CA THR A 928 -19.04 17.28 3.24
C THR A 928 -20.16 18.16 3.80
N ASN A 929 -19.86 19.45 4.03
CA ASN A 929 -20.88 20.41 4.45
C ASN A 929 -21.98 20.62 3.40
N ILE A 930 -21.64 20.45 2.12
CA ILE A 930 -22.61 20.51 1.01
C ILE A 930 -23.60 19.34 1.11
N MET A 931 -23.10 18.14 1.41
CA MET A 931 -23.94 16.96 1.63
C MET A 931 -24.86 17.15 2.85
N TRP A 932 -24.36 17.70 3.96
CA TRP A 932 -25.17 17.98 5.15
C TRP A 932 -26.33 18.94 4.85
N ARG A 933 -26.07 20.03 4.12
CA ARG A 933 -27.11 20.97 3.68
C ARG A 933 -28.18 20.24 2.86
N ASN A 934 -27.77 19.49 1.84
CA ASN A 934 -28.70 18.78 0.96
C ASN A 934 -29.52 17.73 1.74
N LEU A 935 -28.87 16.97 2.62
CA LEU A 935 -29.48 15.94 3.46
C LEU A 935 -30.53 16.53 4.40
N ILE A 936 -30.20 17.59 5.15
CA ILE A 936 -31.10 18.18 6.15
C ILE A 936 -32.37 18.73 5.47
N ILE A 937 -32.22 19.41 4.33
CA ILE A 937 -33.36 20.01 3.61
C ILE A 937 -34.30 18.92 3.09
N GLN A 938 -33.75 17.88 2.45
CA GLN A 938 -34.55 16.78 1.92
C GLN A 938 -35.19 15.94 3.03
N ALA A 939 -34.43 15.60 4.07
CA ALA A 939 -34.95 14.84 5.21
C ALA A 939 -36.06 15.61 5.94
N LEU A 940 -35.89 16.91 6.19
CA LEU A 940 -36.90 17.74 6.85
C LEU A 940 -38.19 17.81 6.00
N TYR A 941 -38.06 17.96 4.69
CA TYR A 941 -39.19 17.96 3.77
C TYR A 941 -39.97 16.64 3.81
N GLN A 942 -39.26 15.51 3.63
CA GLN A 942 -39.87 14.18 3.66
C GLN A 942 -40.56 13.93 5.00
N VAL A 943 -39.89 14.21 6.12
CA VAL A 943 -40.47 14.07 7.46
C VAL A 943 -41.72 14.94 7.61
N THR A 944 -41.67 16.20 7.20
CA THR A 944 -42.80 17.13 7.35
C THR A 944 -44.02 16.67 6.55
N VAL A 945 -43.83 16.31 5.28
CA VAL A 945 -44.92 15.84 4.41
C VAL A 945 -45.54 14.56 4.96
N LEU A 946 -44.71 13.60 5.36
CA LEU A 946 -45.21 12.31 5.83
C LEU A 946 -45.86 12.41 7.21
N LEU A 947 -45.40 13.29 8.10
CA LEU A 947 -46.07 13.56 9.37
C LEU A 947 -47.41 14.27 9.17
N ILE A 948 -47.51 15.22 8.23
CA ILE A 948 -48.79 15.85 7.86
C ILE A 948 -49.76 14.78 7.36
N LEU A 949 -49.32 13.87 6.49
CA LEU A 949 -50.14 12.76 6.01
C LEU A 949 -50.49 11.79 7.15
N ASN A 950 -49.59 11.54 8.10
CA ASN A 950 -49.86 10.63 9.21
C ASN A 950 -50.92 11.16 10.18
N PHE A 951 -50.83 12.44 10.58
CA PHE A 951 -51.74 13.04 11.56
C PHE A 951 -53.01 13.64 10.95
N ARG A 952 -52.90 14.30 9.79
CA ARG A 952 -54.03 15.00 9.13
C ARG A 952 -54.52 14.31 7.86
N GLY A 953 -53.90 13.21 7.42
CA GLY A 953 -54.26 12.53 6.16
C GLY A 953 -55.73 12.14 6.05
N LYS A 954 -56.36 11.65 7.14
CA LYS A 954 -57.79 11.28 7.13
C LYS A 954 -58.71 12.46 6.79
N SER A 955 -58.39 13.63 7.33
CA SER A 955 -59.15 14.86 7.08
C SER A 955 -58.82 15.48 5.73
N ILE A 956 -57.56 15.44 5.29
CA ILE A 956 -57.10 16.00 4.01
C ILE A 956 -57.66 15.19 2.82
N LEU A 957 -57.79 13.87 2.98
CA LEU A 957 -58.26 12.96 1.94
C LEU A 957 -59.78 12.73 2.00
N ASN A 958 -60.52 13.42 2.88
CA ASN A 958 -61.96 13.25 3.10
C ASN A 958 -62.40 11.79 3.35
N LEU A 959 -61.57 11.00 4.04
CA LEU A 959 -61.83 9.58 4.35
C LEU A 959 -62.73 9.40 5.59
N GLY A 960 -63.42 10.45 6.02
CA GLY A 960 -64.25 10.44 7.23
C GLY A 960 -65.54 9.62 7.11
N HIS A 961 -65.95 9.25 5.89
CA HIS A 961 -67.18 8.50 5.61
C HIS A 961 -66.98 6.98 5.45
N GLU A 962 -65.74 6.50 5.47
CA GLU A 962 -65.39 5.07 5.31
C GLU A 962 -65.13 4.40 6.68
N SER A 963 -65.13 3.05 6.69
CA SER A 963 -64.75 2.29 7.89
C SER A 963 -63.35 2.74 8.39
N PRO A 964 -63.17 2.95 9.70
CA PRO A 964 -61.93 3.48 10.27
C PRO A 964 -60.69 2.64 9.91
N ASP A 965 -60.86 1.32 9.75
CA ASP A 965 -59.81 0.40 9.32
C ASP A 965 -59.42 0.57 7.84
N HIS A 966 -60.41 0.74 6.97
CA HIS A 966 -60.15 0.98 5.55
C HIS A 966 -59.45 2.32 5.35
N ALA A 967 -59.93 3.37 6.04
CA ALA A 967 -59.31 4.70 6.02
C ALA A 967 -57.86 4.68 6.53
N ASN A 968 -57.55 3.89 7.57
CA ASN A 968 -56.17 3.69 8.05
C ASN A 968 -55.29 2.99 7.02
N LYS A 969 -55.78 1.92 6.38
CA LYS A 969 -55.02 1.18 5.35
C LYS A 969 -54.75 2.03 4.10
N VAL A 970 -55.73 2.81 3.64
CA VAL A 970 -55.54 3.75 2.51
C VAL A 970 -54.52 4.83 2.87
N LYS A 971 -54.62 5.42 4.07
CA LYS A 971 -53.66 6.41 4.57
C LYS A 971 -52.23 5.85 4.60
N ASN A 972 -52.02 4.69 5.21
CA ASN A 972 -50.70 4.06 5.31
C ASN A 972 -50.15 3.67 3.94
N THR A 973 -51.01 3.22 3.01
CA THR A 973 -50.60 2.93 1.63
C THR A 973 -50.16 4.20 0.88
N LEU A 974 -50.85 5.33 1.08
CA LEU A 974 -50.45 6.61 0.48
C LEU A 974 -49.12 7.11 1.07
N ILE A 975 -48.92 6.98 2.38
CA ILE A 975 -47.65 7.32 3.06
C ILE A 975 -46.52 6.48 2.47
N PHE A 976 -46.71 5.16 2.35
CA PHE A 976 -45.73 4.25 1.76
C PHE A 976 -45.42 4.63 0.30
N ASN A 977 -46.43 4.86 -0.55
CA ASN A 977 -46.20 5.21 -1.95
C ASN A 977 -45.51 6.57 -2.11
N THR A 978 -45.94 7.56 -1.34
CA THR A 978 -45.33 8.90 -1.34
C THR A 978 -43.88 8.82 -0.87
N PHE A 979 -43.59 8.00 0.15
CA PHE A 979 -42.22 7.82 0.65
C PHE A 979 -41.30 7.20 -0.41
N VAL A 980 -41.73 6.13 -1.09
CA VAL A 980 -40.93 5.49 -2.16
C VAL A 980 -40.71 6.46 -3.34
N LEU A 981 -41.75 7.17 -3.77
CA LEU A 981 -41.63 8.16 -4.85
C LEU A 981 -40.68 9.29 -4.46
N CYS A 982 -40.78 9.82 -3.24
CA CYS A 982 -39.83 10.80 -2.71
C CYS A 982 -38.37 10.30 -2.78
N GLN A 983 -38.13 9.01 -2.53
CA GLN A 983 -36.78 8.45 -2.69
C GLN A 983 -36.33 8.40 -4.15
N LEU A 984 -37.21 7.97 -5.07
CA LEU A 984 -36.88 8.00 -6.50
C LEU A 984 -36.50 9.40 -6.99
N PHE A 985 -37.26 10.43 -6.59
CA PHE A 985 -36.93 11.81 -6.95
C PHE A 985 -35.65 12.32 -6.25
N ASN A 986 -35.43 11.93 -4.99
CA ASN A 986 -34.21 12.27 -4.25
C ASN A 986 -32.96 11.58 -4.82
N GLU A 987 -33.09 10.40 -5.41
CA GLU A 987 -31.99 9.68 -6.08
C GLU A 987 -31.40 10.50 -7.23
N PHE A 988 -32.25 11.18 -8.02
CA PHE A 988 -31.78 12.17 -8.99
C PHE A 988 -31.00 13.29 -8.30
N ASN A 989 -31.54 13.91 -7.25
CA ASN A 989 -30.88 15.01 -6.53
C ASN A 989 -29.50 14.62 -5.96
N ALA A 990 -29.36 13.39 -5.48
CA ALA A 990 -28.12 12.88 -4.91
C ALA A 990 -27.01 12.68 -5.94
N ARG A 991 -27.35 12.49 -7.22
CA ARG A 991 -26.38 12.32 -8.32
C ARG A 991 -25.43 13.51 -8.50
N LYS A 992 -25.94 14.72 -8.27
CA LYS A 992 -25.20 15.98 -8.46
C LYS A 992 -25.34 16.86 -7.20
N PRO A 993 -24.50 16.64 -6.16
CA PRO A 993 -24.61 17.36 -4.90
C PRO A 993 -24.29 18.86 -5.03
N ASP A 994 -23.36 19.21 -5.92
CA ASP A 994 -22.81 20.57 -6.04
C ASP A 994 -23.41 21.36 -7.22
N GLU A 995 -23.86 20.69 -8.28
CA GLU A 995 -24.35 21.34 -9.52
C GLU A 995 -25.86 21.62 -9.45
N PHE A 996 -26.32 22.75 -10.00
CA PHE A 996 -27.76 23.06 -10.11
C PHE A 996 -28.50 22.14 -11.07
N ASN A 997 -27.90 21.80 -12.22
CA ASN A 997 -28.54 20.96 -13.24
C ASN A 997 -28.33 19.48 -12.96
N VAL A 998 -29.34 18.86 -12.34
CA VAL A 998 -29.35 17.44 -11.97
C VAL A 998 -29.55 16.52 -13.19
N PHE A 999 -30.15 17.03 -14.28
CA PHE A 999 -30.47 16.25 -15.48
C PHE A 999 -29.32 16.14 -16.49
N LYS A 1000 -28.24 16.91 -16.29
CA LYS A 1000 -27.10 16.94 -17.20
C LYS A 1000 -26.42 15.57 -17.27
N GLY A 1001 -26.43 14.95 -18.44
CA GLY A 1001 -25.82 13.65 -18.68
C GLY A 1001 -26.61 12.46 -18.14
N VAL A 1002 -27.90 12.65 -17.79
CA VAL A 1002 -28.68 11.57 -17.18
C VAL A 1002 -28.85 10.36 -18.09
N LEU A 1003 -29.21 10.62 -19.34
CA LEU A 1003 -29.41 9.60 -20.38
C LEU A 1003 -28.13 8.88 -20.81
N LYS A 1004 -26.94 9.42 -20.48
CA LYS A 1004 -25.65 8.77 -20.78
C LYS A 1004 -25.44 7.53 -19.92
N ASN A 1005 -25.98 7.50 -18.70
CA ASN A 1005 -25.95 6.31 -17.85
C ASN A 1005 -27.23 5.50 -18.04
N ARG A 1006 -27.22 4.55 -18.99
CA ARG A 1006 -28.37 3.66 -19.28
C ARG A 1006 -28.74 2.80 -18.07
N LEU A 1007 -27.76 2.42 -17.26
CA LEU A 1007 -27.97 1.57 -16.10
C LEU A 1007 -28.78 2.30 -15.02
N PHE A 1008 -28.45 3.55 -14.73
CA PHE A 1008 -29.21 4.42 -13.82
C PHE A 1008 -30.69 4.54 -14.23
N MET A 1009 -30.96 4.86 -15.50
CA MET A 1009 -32.34 4.96 -16.00
C MET A 1009 -33.08 3.63 -15.96
N GLY A 1010 -32.39 2.51 -16.24
CA GLY A 1010 -32.95 1.16 -16.13
C GLY A 1010 -33.39 0.83 -14.71
N ILE A 1011 -32.59 1.19 -13.69
CA ILE A 1011 -32.93 0.95 -12.28
C ILE A 1011 -34.11 1.82 -11.84
N ILE A 1012 -34.13 3.12 -12.16
CA ILE A 1012 -35.27 3.99 -11.83
C ILE A 1012 -36.57 3.45 -12.44
N ALA A 1013 -36.53 3.05 -13.72
CA ALA A 1013 -37.70 2.47 -14.39
C ALA A 1013 -38.14 1.15 -13.74
N LEU A 1014 -37.19 0.27 -13.42
CA LEU A 1014 -37.46 -0.99 -12.75
C LEU A 1014 -38.12 -0.77 -11.38
N THR A 1015 -37.59 0.14 -10.57
CA THR A 1015 -38.15 0.45 -9.23
C THR A 1015 -39.55 1.06 -9.33
N ALA A 1016 -39.79 1.95 -10.29
CA ALA A 1016 -41.12 2.52 -10.52
C ALA A 1016 -42.14 1.45 -10.94
N VAL A 1017 -41.76 0.53 -11.84
CA VAL A 1017 -42.61 -0.58 -12.28
C VAL A 1017 -42.89 -1.54 -11.12
N LEU A 1018 -41.86 -1.92 -10.35
CA LEU A 1018 -42.02 -2.79 -9.19
C LEU A 1018 -42.93 -2.16 -8.11
N GLN A 1019 -42.82 -0.84 -7.90
CA GLN A 1019 -43.69 -0.11 -6.97
C GLN A 1019 -45.16 -0.15 -7.41
N VAL A 1020 -45.44 0.03 -8.70
CA VAL A 1020 -46.79 -0.10 -9.26
C VAL A 1020 -47.31 -1.54 -9.08
N LEU A 1021 -46.47 -2.54 -9.35
CA LEU A 1021 -46.85 -3.94 -9.18
C LEU A 1021 -47.19 -4.28 -7.72
N ILE A 1022 -46.39 -3.77 -6.77
CA ILE A 1022 -46.59 -3.99 -5.34
C ILE A 1022 -47.96 -3.47 -4.88
N ILE A 1023 -48.30 -2.24 -5.26
CA ILE A 1023 -49.55 -1.59 -4.83
C ILE A 1023 -50.79 -2.19 -5.53
N MET A 1024 -50.68 -2.53 -6.81
CA MET A 1024 -51.83 -2.97 -7.60
C MET A 1024 -52.15 -4.46 -7.41
N PHE A 1025 -51.12 -5.31 -7.27
CA PHE A 1025 -51.25 -6.76 -7.30
C PHE A 1025 -50.84 -7.46 -5.99
N LEU A 1026 -49.87 -6.94 -5.22
CA LEU A 1026 -49.39 -7.56 -3.97
C LEU A 1026 -50.04 -6.95 -2.71
N SER A 1027 -51.30 -6.54 -2.82
CA SER A 1027 -52.02 -5.79 -1.78
C SER A 1027 -52.16 -6.57 -0.46
N LYS A 1028 -52.43 -7.89 -0.53
CA LYS A 1028 -52.53 -8.76 0.65
C LYS A 1028 -51.19 -9.00 1.36
N PHE A 1029 -50.10 -9.10 0.60
CA PHE A 1029 -48.77 -9.40 1.12
C PHE A 1029 -48.10 -8.19 1.79
N THR A 1030 -48.36 -7.00 1.25
CA THR A 1030 -47.77 -5.74 1.75
C THR A 1030 -48.70 -4.95 2.66
N SER A 1031 -49.88 -5.51 2.99
CA SER A 1031 -50.96 -4.84 3.72
C SER A 1031 -51.35 -3.50 3.09
N THR A 1032 -51.31 -3.40 1.75
CA THR A 1032 -51.66 -2.19 1.00
C THR A 1032 -53.06 -2.29 0.37
N VAL A 1033 -53.62 -1.15 -0.02
CA VAL A 1033 -54.89 -1.06 -0.75
C VAL A 1033 -54.64 -0.46 -2.13
N ARG A 1034 -55.41 -0.89 -3.14
CA ARG A 1034 -55.32 -0.32 -4.48
C ARG A 1034 -55.62 1.18 -4.45
N LEU A 1035 -54.62 1.99 -4.79
CA LEU A 1035 -54.74 3.44 -4.85
C LEU A 1035 -55.50 3.88 -6.10
N SER A 1036 -56.34 4.90 -5.97
CA SER A 1036 -56.98 5.55 -7.12
C SER A 1036 -55.96 6.36 -7.94
N TRP A 1037 -56.26 6.62 -9.21
CA TRP A 1037 -55.38 7.41 -10.08
C TRP A 1037 -55.14 8.83 -9.55
N GLN A 1038 -56.11 9.41 -8.82
CA GLN A 1038 -55.98 10.71 -8.17
C GLN A 1038 -54.95 10.67 -7.04
N LEU A 1039 -54.99 9.63 -6.19
CA LEU A 1039 -54.03 9.44 -5.11
C LEU A 1039 -52.62 9.16 -5.64
N TRP A 1040 -52.51 8.45 -6.77
CA TRP A 1040 -51.26 8.31 -7.51
C TRP A 1040 -50.70 9.67 -7.94
N LEU A 1041 -51.51 10.52 -8.57
CA LEU A 1041 -51.07 11.87 -8.96
C LEU A 1041 -50.65 12.73 -7.77
N VAL A 1042 -51.38 12.66 -6.65
CA VAL A 1042 -51.00 13.36 -5.42
C VAL A 1042 -49.64 12.88 -4.93
N SER A 1043 -49.42 11.56 -4.87
CA SER A 1043 -48.13 11.00 -4.43
C SER A 1043 -46.96 11.36 -5.36
N ILE A 1044 -47.18 11.38 -6.67
CA ILE A 1044 -46.19 11.82 -7.67
C ILE A 1044 -45.91 13.31 -7.52
N GLY A 1045 -46.95 14.13 -7.34
CA GLY A 1045 -46.82 15.58 -7.14
C GLY A 1045 -46.03 15.93 -5.88
N LEU A 1046 -46.28 15.23 -4.77
CA LEU A 1046 -45.48 15.37 -3.55
C LEU A 1046 -44.02 14.94 -3.78
N GLY A 1047 -43.79 13.84 -4.47
CA GLY A 1047 -42.43 13.44 -4.85
C GLY A 1047 -41.71 14.50 -5.71
N PHE A 1048 -42.41 15.07 -6.70
CA PHE A 1048 -41.86 16.05 -7.63
C PHE A 1048 -41.36 17.33 -6.93
N VAL A 1049 -42.01 17.76 -5.85
CA VAL A 1049 -41.60 18.96 -5.07
C VAL A 1049 -40.20 18.83 -4.48
N ALA A 1050 -39.67 17.61 -4.32
CA ALA A 1050 -38.29 17.39 -3.88
C ALA A 1050 -37.24 18.01 -4.84
N TRP A 1051 -37.53 18.11 -6.13
CA TRP A 1051 -36.63 18.72 -7.14
C TRP A 1051 -36.49 20.25 -7.02
N PRO A 1052 -37.56 21.06 -7.12
CA PRO A 1052 -37.44 22.51 -6.94
C PRO A 1052 -36.92 22.85 -5.55
N LEU A 1053 -37.28 22.09 -4.51
CA LEU A 1053 -36.73 22.30 -3.17
C LEU A 1053 -35.22 22.07 -3.12
N ALA A 1054 -34.69 21.07 -3.84
CA ALA A 1054 -33.25 20.86 -3.92
C ALA A 1054 -32.53 22.04 -4.60
N ILE A 1055 -33.13 22.64 -5.63
CA ILE A 1055 -32.58 23.83 -6.31
C ILE A 1055 -32.55 25.01 -5.34
N VAL A 1056 -33.65 25.27 -4.63
CA VAL A 1056 -33.72 26.33 -3.61
C VAL A 1056 -32.72 26.08 -2.49
N GLY A 1057 -32.60 24.84 -2.01
CA GLY A 1057 -31.63 24.47 -1.00
C GLY A 1057 -30.18 24.69 -1.44
N LYS A 1058 -29.89 24.53 -2.73
CA LYS A 1058 -28.56 24.81 -3.31
C LYS A 1058 -28.20 26.30 -3.33
N LEU A 1059 -29.17 27.21 -3.24
CA LEU A 1059 -28.93 28.66 -3.11
C LEU A 1059 -28.44 29.05 -1.71
N ILE A 1060 -28.61 28.19 -0.70
CA ILE A 1060 -28.17 28.46 0.66
C ILE A 1060 -26.63 28.28 0.72
N PRO A 1061 -25.88 29.33 1.12
CA PRO A 1061 -24.43 29.28 1.20
C PRO A 1061 -23.98 28.28 2.28
N VAL A 1062 -22.84 27.64 2.04
CA VAL A 1062 -22.31 26.58 2.90
C VAL A 1062 -21.18 27.16 3.75
N PRO A 1063 -21.20 27.00 5.09
CA PRO A 1063 -20.11 27.45 5.95
C PRO A 1063 -18.83 26.64 5.70
N GLU A 1064 -17.67 27.30 5.78
CA GLU A 1064 -16.35 26.66 5.61
C GLU A 1064 -15.99 25.71 6.76
N MET A 1065 -16.47 26.01 7.98
CA MET A 1065 -16.24 25.15 9.16
C MET A 1065 -17.13 23.89 9.11
N PRO A 1066 -16.59 22.69 9.37
CA PRO A 1066 -17.37 21.45 9.37
C PRO A 1066 -18.55 21.49 10.36
N PHE A 1067 -19.74 21.07 9.93
CA PHE A 1067 -20.94 21.01 10.81
C PHE A 1067 -20.72 20.15 12.08
N SER A 1068 -19.85 19.13 11.98
CA SER A 1068 -19.46 18.30 13.12
C SER A 1068 -18.73 19.09 14.21
N GLU A 1069 -17.94 20.12 13.86
CA GLU A 1069 -17.25 20.96 14.84
C GLU A 1069 -18.22 21.91 15.56
N TYR A 1070 -19.27 22.37 14.88
CA TYR A 1070 -20.36 23.12 15.51
C TYR A 1070 -21.11 22.27 16.53
N LEU A 1071 -21.50 21.03 16.17
CA LEU A 1071 -22.14 20.10 17.09
C LEU A 1071 -21.24 19.75 18.28
N THR A 1072 -19.95 19.56 18.04
CA THR A 1072 -18.97 19.26 19.11
C THR A 1072 -18.80 20.47 20.04
N ARG A 1073 -18.76 21.70 19.51
CA ARG A 1073 -18.73 22.94 20.32
C ARG A 1073 -20.04 23.14 21.09
N ALA A 1074 -21.20 22.85 20.50
CA ALA A 1074 -22.50 22.96 21.14
C ALA A 1074 -22.67 21.95 22.29
N PHE A 1075 -22.20 20.71 22.12
CA PHE A 1075 -22.18 19.71 23.20
C PHE A 1075 -21.05 19.96 24.23
N CYS A 1076 -19.94 20.59 23.84
CA CYS A 1076 -18.88 21.00 24.77
C CYS A 1076 -19.18 22.29 25.56
N PHE A 1077 -20.30 22.97 25.29
CA PHE A 1077 -20.67 24.21 25.99
C PHE A 1077 -20.99 24.02 27.48
N ARG A 1078 -20.96 22.78 28.00
CA ARG A 1078 -21.18 22.48 29.42
C ARG A 1078 -19.90 22.21 30.22
N ARG A 1079 -18.71 22.47 29.67
CA ARG A 1079 -17.45 22.29 30.42
C ARG A 1079 -16.29 23.15 29.91
N LYS A 1080 -16.41 24.48 30.06
CA LYS A 1080 -15.25 25.37 29.96
C LYS A 1080 -15.48 26.66 30.75
N GLU A 1081 -15.33 26.59 32.07
CA GLU A 1081 -14.99 27.79 32.83
C GLU A 1081 -13.63 28.30 32.32
N ARG A 1082 -13.59 29.56 31.88
CA ARG A 1082 -12.35 30.30 31.65
C ARG A 1082 -11.75 30.59 33.03
N GLY A 1083 -10.89 29.70 33.53
CA GLY A 1083 -10.11 29.95 34.72
C GLY A 1083 -9.04 31.01 34.46
N MET A 1084 -9.10 32.11 35.19
CA MET A 1084 -8.03 33.10 35.33
C MET A 1084 -6.76 32.39 35.83
N TYR A 1085 -5.62 32.56 35.15
CA TYR A 1085 -4.33 31.99 35.58
C TYR A 1085 -3.94 32.59 36.94
N THR A 1086 -4.06 31.80 37.99
CA THR A 1086 -3.63 32.13 39.37
C THR A 1086 -2.55 31.14 39.80
N SER A 1087 -1.76 31.44 40.83
CA SER A 1087 -0.74 30.52 41.37
C SER A 1087 -1.29 29.14 41.74
N LYS A 1088 -2.61 29.03 41.97
CA LYS A 1088 -3.35 27.77 42.13
C LYS A 1088 -3.23 26.81 40.94
N THR A 1089 -2.88 27.27 39.74
CA THR A 1089 -2.66 26.38 38.58
C THR A 1089 -1.32 25.65 38.62
N LYS A 1090 -0.38 26.06 39.48
CA LYS A 1090 0.94 25.44 39.63
C LYS A 1090 1.01 24.30 40.63
N ILE A 1091 -0.10 24.01 41.31
CA ILE A 1091 -0.22 22.88 42.24
C ILE A 1091 -1.45 22.04 41.89
N SER A 1092 -1.29 20.72 41.88
CA SER A 1092 -2.37 19.76 41.60
C SER A 1092 -2.38 18.65 42.64
N LYS A 1093 -3.41 18.63 43.48
CA LYS A 1093 -3.60 17.62 44.53
C LYS A 1093 -4.54 16.49 44.07
N ASP A 1094 -4.26 15.26 44.48
CA ASP A 1094 -5.19 14.14 44.31
C ASP A 1094 -6.34 14.24 45.34
N LYS A 1095 -7.60 14.12 44.89
CA LYS A 1095 -8.82 13.98 45.73
C LYS A 1095 -9.12 15.13 46.72
N ASN A 1096 -9.57 16.29 46.22
CA ASN A 1096 -10.16 17.40 47.02
C ASN A 1096 -9.34 17.86 48.25
N ALA A 1097 -8.04 17.59 48.32
CA ALA A 1097 -7.19 18.05 49.41
C ALA A 1097 -6.71 19.49 49.12
N GLU A 1098 -6.86 20.39 50.09
CA GLU A 1098 -6.37 21.76 50.00
C GLU A 1098 -4.84 21.80 50.18
N PRO A 1099 -4.12 22.67 49.44
CA PRO A 1099 -2.68 22.85 49.59
C PRO A 1099 -2.34 23.50 50.95
N THR A 1100 -1.21 23.12 51.55
CA THR A 1100 -0.72 23.78 52.77
C THR A 1100 -0.12 25.15 52.44
N GLU A 1101 -0.04 26.06 53.42
CA GLU A 1101 0.55 27.41 53.26
C GLU A 1101 1.97 27.38 52.66
N PHE A 1102 2.77 26.39 53.06
CA PHE A 1102 4.10 26.18 52.49
C PHE A 1102 4.05 25.74 51.02
N GLU A 1103 3.11 24.87 50.66
CA GLU A 1103 2.93 24.42 49.28
C GLU A 1103 2.40 25.53 48.37
N GLU A 1104 1.53 26.39 48.87
CA GLU A 1104 1.10 27.60 48.17
C GLU A 1104 2.28 28.56 47.94
N THR A 1105 3.15 28.73 48.94
CA THR A 1105 4.39 29.52 48.80
C THR A 1105 5.30 28.97 47.71
N VAL A 1106 5.46 27.64 47.61
CA VAL A 1106 6.24 27.00 46.55
C VAL A 1106 5.54 27.16 45.19
N ALA A 1107 4.22 26.99 45.11
CA ALA A 1107 3.46 27.17 43.88
C ALA A 1107 3.54 28.63 43.36
N GLN A 1108 3.50 29.61 44.28
CA GLN A 1108 3.72 31.02 43.97
C GLN A 1108 5.14 31.25 43.44
N ALA A 1109 6.16 30.65 44.05
CA ALA A 1109 7.53 30.77 43.59
C ALA A 1109 7.71 30.27 42.14
N PHE A 1110 7.03 29.18 41.75
CA PHE A 1110 6.99 28.66 40.38
C PHE A 1110 6.27 29.59 39.40
N PHE A 1111 5.14 30.16 39.81
CA PHE A 1111 4.37 31.11 39.01
C PHE A 1111 5.16 32.40 38.74
N ASP A 1112 5.83 32.92 39.77
CA ASP A 1112 6.69 34.10 39.64
C ASP A 1112 7.89 33.82 38.72
N LEU A 1113 8.50 32.63 38.80
CA LEU A 1113 9.62 32.25 37.93
C LEU A 1113 9.18 32.12 36.47
N GLU A 1114 7.98 31.59 36.20
CA GLU A 1114 7.42 31.56 34.84
C GLU A 1114 7.24 32.98 34.26
N ASN A 1115 6.81 33.94 35.08
CA ASN A 1115 6.52 35.28 34.59
C ASN A 1115 7.74 36.21 34.55
N THR A 1116 8.71 36.00 35.45
CA THR A 1116 9.87 36.90 35.61
C THR A 1116 11.08 36.46 34.79
N ASN A 1117 11.24 35.15 34.53
CA ASN A 1117 12.40 34.62 33.81
C ASN A 1117 12.04 34.20 32.37
N PRO A 1118 12.44 34.97 31.34
CA PRO A 1118 12.07 34.70 29.95
C PRO A 1118 12.61 33.37 29.41
N GLU A 1119 13.72 32.86 29.94
CA GLU A 1119 14.31 31.57 29.52
C GLU A 1119 13.58 30.35 30.08
N LEU A 1120 12.94 30.49 31.25
CA LEU A 1120 12.19 29.41 31.89
C LEU A 1120 10.68 29.47 31.58
N LYS A 1121 10.20 30.60 31.05
CA LYS A 1121 8.78 30.84 30.77
C LYS A 1121 8.13 29.77 29.89
N SER A 1122 8.74 29.45 28.74
CA SER A 1122 8.19 28.46 27.81
C SER A 1122 8.23 27.04 28.39
N ASP A 1123 9.28 26.71 29.15
CA ASP A 1123 9.47 25.37 29.71
C ASP A 1123 8.64 25.14 31.00
N LEU A 1124 8.36 26.18 31.81
CA LEU A 1124 7.57 26.08 33.05
C LEU A 1124 6.06 26.18 32.84
N LYS A 1125 5.60 26.69 31.69
CA LYS A 1125 4.17 26.93 31.41
C LYS A 1125 3.27 25.72 31.69
N ASP A 1126 3.70 24.54 31.22
CA ASP A 1126 2.94 23.29 31.35
C ASP A 1126 3.36 22.43 32.55
N LEU A 1127 4.28 22.92 33.40
CA LEU A 1127 4.77 22.21 34.58
C LEU A 1127 4.03 22.65 35.86
N TYR A 1128 3.68 21.67 36.68
CA TYR A 1128 3.04 21.85 37.99
C TYR A 1128 3.53 20.79 38.99
N ILE A 1129 3.34 21.05 40.28
CA ILE A 1129 3.78 20.19 41.39
C ILE A 1129 2.59 19.48 42.06
N ASN A 1130 2.82 18.33 42.69
CA ASN A 1130 1.81 17.59 43.44
C ASN A 1130 1.77 17.99 44.93
N SER A 1131 2.95 18.15 45.53
CA SER A 1131 3.12 18.55 46.93
C SER A 1131 4.54 19.07 47.17
N ALA A 1132 4.74 19.73 48.31
CA ALA A 1132 6.06 20.16 48.76
C ALA A 1132 6.17 20.00 50.28
N VAL A 1133 7.30 19.50 50.76
CA VAL A 1133 7.54 19.23 52.18
C VAL A 1133 8.91 19.72 52.58
N GLN A 1134 9.02 20.27 53.79
CA GLN A 1134 10.29 20.66 54.38
C GLN A 1134 10.83 19.53 55.28
N ILE A 1135 12.11 19.18 55.12
CA ILE A 1135 12.79 18.11 55.88
C ILE A 1135 14.00 18.71 56.58
N ASP A 1136 14.18 18.43 57.87
CA ASP A 1136 15.36 18.86 58.63
C ASP A 1136 16.57 17.97 58.28
N VAL A 1137 17.70 18.61 57.98
CA VAL A 1137 19.00 17.99 57.68
C VAL A 1137 19.95 18.25 58.87
N SER A 1138 20.97 17.42 59.05
CA SER A 1138 21.99 17.60 60.08
C SER A 1138 22.65 18.99 60.02
N GLY A 1139 22.84 19.63 61.18
CA GLY A 1139 23.52 20.92 61.29
C GLY A 1139 22.65 22.17 61.04
N ASN A 1140 21.41 22.20 61.54
CA ASN A 1140 20.46 23.33 61.43
C ASN A 1140 20.05 23.72 59.98
N ARG A 1141 20.37 22.89 58.98
CA ARG A 1141 19.97 23.07 57.58
C ARG A 1141 18.61 22.42 57.31
N LYS A 1142 17.81 22.99 56.41
CA LYS A 1142 16.51 22.42 56.01
C LYS A 1142 16.48 22.21 54.50
N ALA A 1143 15.89 21.10 54.04
CA ALA A 1143 15.71 20.80 52.63
C ALA A 1143 14.24 20.95 52.22
N VAL A 1144 13.99 21.52 51.05
CA VAL A 1144 12.67 21.61 50.42
C VAL A 1144 12.55 20.50 49.39
N VAL A 1145 11.69 19.53 49.67
CA VAL A 1145 11.41 18.40 48.77
C VAL A 1145 10.13 18.70 48.00
N ILE A 1146 10.26 18.88 46.69
CA ILE A 1146 9.15 19.17 45.79
C ILE A 1146 8.79 17.91 45.03
N HIS A 1147 7.56 17.47 45.22
CA HIS A 1147 7.02 16.28 44.59
C HIS A 1147 6.37 16.63 43.26
N VAL A 1148 6.90 16.11 42.16
CA VAL A 1148 6.41 16.36 40.80
C VAL A 1148 5.68 15.15 40.23
N PRO A 1149 4.68 15.32 39.34
CA PRO A 1149 4.04 14.19 38.67
C PRO A 1149 5.06 13.36 37.87
N TYR A 1150 5.03 12.03 38.01
CA TYR A 1150 5.93 11.15 37.25
C TYR A 1150 5.85 11.35 35.72
N ARG A 1151 4.68 11.70 35.19
CA ARG A 1151 4.48 12.00 33.77
C ARG A 1151 5.30 13.21 33.30
N LEU A 1152 5.56 14.16 34.19
CA LEU A 1152 6.30 15.40 33.90
C LEU A 1152 7.79 15.31 34.25
N ARG A 1153 8.28 14.15 34.74
CA ARG A 1153 9.68 13.95 35.17
C ARG A 1153 10.68 14.38 34.11
N LYS A 1154 10.45 14.07 32.83
CA LYS A 1154 11.34 14.46 31.71
C LYS A 1154 11.39 15.97 31.52
N GLY A 1155 10.24 16.66 31.63
CA GLY A 1155 10.17 18.12 31.55
C GLY A 1155 10.95 18.79 32.69
N PHE A 1156 10.75 18.33 33.93
CA PHE A 1156 11.51 18.82 35.08
C PHE A 1156 13.01 18.51 35.01
N ARG A 1157 13.42 17.38 34.41
CA ARG A 1157 14.84 17.06 34.18
C ARG A 1157 15.50 18.02 33.20
N LYS A 1158 14.82 18.38 32.10
CA LYS A 1158 15.33 19.33 31.08
C LYS A 1158 15.68 20.70 31.68
N VAL A 1159 14.92 21.16 32.69
CA VAL A 1159 15.13 22.46 33.35
C VAL A 1159 15.78 22.36 34.73
N HIS A 1160 16.18 21.17 35.18
CA HIS A 1160 16.54 20.90 36.57
C HIS A 1160 17.61 21.84 37.13
N LEU A 1161 18.77 21.94 36.45
CA LEU A 1161 19.91 22.74 36.92
C LEU A 1161 19.56 24.24 37.06
N ARG A 1162 18.80 24.78 36.10
CA ARG A 1162 18.38 26.20 36.09
C ARG A 1162 17.30 26.45 37.15
N LEU A 1163 16.31 25.57 37.23
CA LEU A 1163 15.18 25.69 38.13
C LEU A 1163 15.59 25.55 39.60
N VAL A 1164 16.42 24.56 39.94
CA VAL A 1164 16.89 24.35 41.33
C VAL A 1164 17.73 25.55 41.79
N ARG A 1165 18.62 26.08 40.94
CA ARG A 1165 19.41 27.27 41.26
C ARG A 1165 18.55 28.49 41.59
N GLU A 1166 17.50 28.75 40.80
CA GLU A 1166 16.60 29.89 41.05
C GLU A 1166 15.69 29.67 42.27
N LEU A 1167 15.27 28.43 42.53
CA LEU A 1167 14.50 28.11 43.74
C LEU A 1167 15.35 28.21 45.00
N GLU A 1168 16.63 27.81 44.97
CA GLU A 1168 17.56 27.94 46.11
C GLU A 1168 17.88 29.40 46.43
N LYS A 1169 17.92 30.28 45.43
CA LYS A 1169 17.98 31.73 45.65
C LYS A 1169 16.74 32.26 46.37
N LYS A 1170 15.55 31.80 45.98
CA LYS A 1170 14.27 32.20 46.60
C LYS A 1170 14.10 31.63 48.02
N PHE A 1171 14.57 30.41 48.25
CA PHE A 1171 14.52 29.73 49.54
C PHE A 1171 15.91 29.75 50.21
N SER A 1172 16.41 30.96 50.47
CA SER A 1172 17.75 31.18 51.04
C SER A 1172 18.03 30.31 52.27
N GLY A 1173 19.15 29.59 52.25
CA GLY A 1173 19.54 28.69 53.35
C GLY A 1173 18.84 27.33 53.35
N LYS A 1174 18.10 26.98 52.28
CA LYS A 1174 17.48 25.66 52.11
C LYS A 1174 17.88 25.00 50.79
N ASP A 1175 18.28 23.73 50.85
CA ASP A 1175 18.56 22.94 49.64
C ASP A 1175 17.25 22.49 48.98
N VAL A 1176 17.15 22.57 47.66
CA VAL A 1176 15.93 22.19 46.93
C VAL A 1176 16.15 20.88 46.16
N VAL A 1177 15.21 19.94 46.31
CA VAL A 1177 15.26 18.63 45.65
C VAL A 1177 13.92 18.33 44.97
N LEU A 1178 13.95 17.91 43.71
CA LEU A 1178 12.78 17.51 42.94
C LEU A 1178 12.64 15.98 42.89
N ILE A 1179 11.49 15.44 43.31
CA ILE A 1179 11.26 13.98 43.35
C ILE A 1179 9.96 13.63 42.63
N ALA A 1180 10.01 12.69 41.68
CA ALA A 1180 8.80 12.26 40.99
C ALA A 1180 7.92 11.35 41.86
N THR A 1181 6.63 11.69 42.00
CA THR A 1181 5.65 10.90 42.76
C THR A 1181 5.38 9.56 42.06
N ARG A 1182 5.75 8.45 42.71
CA ARG A 1182 5.50 7.09 42.21
C ARG A 1182 4.60 6.34 43.19
N ARG A 1183 3.64 5.56 42.66
CA ARG A 1183 2.71 4.76 43.46
C ARG A 1183 3.26 3.35 43.71
N ILE A 1184 3.44 2.98 44.97
CA ILE A 1184 3.77 1.61 45.37
C ILE A 1184 2.48 0.78 45.39
N VAL A 1185 2.43 -0.29 44.59
CA VAL A 1185 1.27 -1.19 44.52
C VAL A 1185 1.57 -2.43 45.35
N ARG A 1186 0.70 -2.89 46.26
CA ARG A 1186 0.98 -4.13 47.03
C ARG A 1186 0.97 -5.36 46.11
N PRO A 1187 1.73 -6.43 46.43
CA PRO A 1187 1.62 -7.68 45.67
C PRO A 1187 0.17 -8.19 45.70
N PRO A 1188 -0.34 -8.74 44.57
CA PRO A 1188 -1.69 -9.31 44.54
C PRO A 1188 -1.81 -10.49 45.50
N LYS A 1189 -3.02 -10.74 46.02
CA LYS A 1189 -3.32 -11.95 46.81
C LYS A 1189 -3.08 -13.20 45.95
N LYS A 1190 -2.63 -14.31 46.56
CA LYS A 1190 -2.44 -15.61 45.87
C LYS A 1190 -3.74 -15.97 45.11
N GLY A 1191 -3.63 -16.19 43.79
CA GLY A 1191 -4.76 -16.57 42.92
C GLY A 1191 -5.30 -15.48 41.98
N SER A 1192 -4.82 -14.23 42.03
CA SER A 1192 -5.28 -13.20 41.08
C SER A 1192 -4.55 -13.29 39.73
N ALA A 1193 -5.31 -13.26 38.62
CA ALA A 1193 -4.76 -13.25 37.25
C ALA A 1193 -4.00 -11.97 36.86
N VAL A 1194 -4.07 -10.91 37.68
CA VAL A 1194 -3.45 -9.61 37.38
C VAL A 1194 -2.02 -9.56 37.93
N GLN A 1195 -1.03 -9.59 37.04
CA GLN A 1195 0.39 -9.51 37.42
C GLN A 1195 0.79 -8.07 37.76
N ARG A 1196 1.47 -7.87 38.91
CA ARG A 1196 1.97 -6.56 39.35
C ARG A 1196 3.05 -6.05 38.38
N PRO A 1197 2.98 -4.78 37.90
CA PRO A 1197 4.06 -4.19 37.11
C PRO A 1197 5.36 -4.12 37.91
N ARG A 1198 6.48 -4.61 37.34
CA ARG A 1198 7.81 -4.61 37.99
C ARG A 1198 8.25 -3.20 38.43
N SER A 1199 7.89 -2.17 37.66
CA SER A 1199 8.18 -0.76 37.93
C SER A 1199 7.43 -0.14 39.12
N ARG A 1200 6.44 -0.86 39.69
CA ARG A 1200 5.68 -0.42 40.88
C ARG A 1200 5.99 -1.27 42.11
N THR A 1201 7.15 -1.94 42.08
CA THR A 1201 7.70 -2.67 43.24
C THR A 1201 8.26 -1.71 44.28
N LEU A 1202 8.22 -2.06 45.57
CA LEU A 1202 8.79 -1.21 46.64
C LEU A 1202 10.27 -0.92 46.35
N THR A 1203 11.02 -1.96 46.00
CA THR A 1203 12.44 -1.86 45.62
C THR A 1203 12.65 -0.97 44.40
N SER A 1204 11.90 -1.18 43.31
CA SER A 1204 12.04 -0.35 42.10
C SER A 1204 11.67 1.12 42.33
N VAL A 1205 10.67 1.40 43.17
CA VAL A 1205 10.31 2.78 43.53
C VAL A 1205 11.42 3.43 44.37
N HIS A 1206 12.00 2.71 45.32
CA HIS A 1206 13.11 3.24 46.14
C HIS A 1206 14.35 3.50 45.28
N ASP A 1207 14.69 2.59 44.36
CA ASP A 1207 15.81 2.79 43.42
C ASP A 1207 15.56 4.00 42.50
N ALA A 1208 14.34 4.19 42.02
CA ALA A 1208 14.00 5.33 41.18
C ALA A 1208 13.93 6.66 41.95
N ILE A 1209 13.72 6.64 43.28
CA ILE A 1209 13.85 7.81 44.14
C ILE A 1209 15.33 8.20 44.28
N LEU A 1210 16.25 7.23 44.41
CA LEU A 1210 17.70 7.52 44.42
C LEU A 1210 18.13 8.28 43.17
N GLU A 1211 17.69 7.84 41.99
CA GLU A 1211 18.02 8.51 40.71
C GLU A 1211 17.42 9.91 40.55
N ASP A 1212 16.28 10.21 41.19
CA ASP A 1212 15.69 11.54 41.14
C ASP A 1212 16.40 12.50 42.10
N LEU A 1213 16.78 11.98 43.25
CA LEU A 1213 17.41 12.72 44.33
C LEU A 1213 18.77 13.30 43.92
N VAL A 1214 19.58 12.50 43.23
CA VAL A 1214 20.97 12.87 42.87
C VAL A 1214 21.08 13.58 41.52
N CYS A 1215 19.98 13.75 40.80
CA CYS A 1215 19.96 14.45 39.51
C CYS A 1215 20.54 15.88 39.68
N PRO A 1216 21.41 16.36 38.78
CA PRO A 1216 21.83 15.78 37.49
C PRO A 1216 22.97 14.76 37.57
N ALA A 1217 23.56 14.49 38.73
CA ALA A 1217 24.62 13.48 38.87
C ALA A 1217 24.09 12.07 38.59
N GLU A 1218 24.93 11.23 37.97
CA GLU A 1218 24.61 9.82 37.71
C GLU A 1218 25.22 8.91 38.78
N ILE A 1219 24.53 7.80 39.06
CA ILE A 1219 24.99 6.78 40.01
C ILE A 1219 25.86 5.78 39.25
N VAL A 1220 27.16 5.76 39.55
CA VAL A 1220 28.14 4.85 38.92
C VAL A 1220 28.15 3.48 39.59
N GLY A 1221 27.83 3.41 40.88
CA GLY A 1221 27.79 2.15 41.61
C GLY A 1221 27.04 2.19 42.94
N LYS A 1222 26.65 1.02 43.44
CA LYS A 1222 26.02 0.85 44.76
C LYS A 1222 26.65 -0.32 45.50
N ARG A 1223 26.99 -0.15 46.79
CA ARG A 1223 27.56 -1.21 47.64
C ARG A 1223 26.83 -1.25 48.98
N VAL A 1224 26.30 -2.41 49.35
CA VAL A 1224 25.68 -2.59 50.67
C VAL A 1224 26.72 -3.12 51.64
N ARG A 1225 26.84 -2.49 52.80
CA ARG A 1225 27.65 -2.96 53.94
C ARG A 1225 26.75 -3.23 55.13
N PHE A 1226 27.11 -4.22 55.93
CA PHE A 1226 26.47 -4.52 57.20
C PHE A 1226 27.33 -3.92 58.31
N ARG A 1227 26.70 -3.19 59.23
CA ARG A 1227 27.34 -2.75 60.47
C ARG A 1227 27.40 -3.92 61.45
N VAL A 1228 28.24 -3.80 62.48
CA VAL A 1228 28.45 -4.82 63.52
C VAL A 1228 27.15 -5.09 64.31
N ASP A 1229 26.23 -4.13 64.36
CA ASP A 1229 24.89 -4.24 64.95
C ASP A 1229 23.85 -4.96 64.06
N GLY A 1230 24.25 -5.46 62.88
CA GLY A 1230 23.38 -6.11 61.91
C GLY A 1230 22.58 -5.16 61.01
N SER A 1231 22.69 -3.84 61.20
CA SER A 1231 22.01 -2.85 60.37
C SER A 1231 22.67 -2.73 58.98
N LYS A 1232 21.84 -2.54 57.95
CA LYS A 1232 22.27 -2.43 56.54
C LYS A 1232 22.48 -0.97 56.16
N ILE A 1233 23.69 -0.62 55.74
CA ILE A 1233 24.00 0.67 55.11
C ILE A 1233 24.28 0.48 53.63
N MET A 1234 23.66 1.30 52.79
CA MET A 1234 23.95 1.33 51.36
C MET A 1234 24.85 2.53 51.04
N LYS A 1235 26.03 2.28 50.50
CA LYS A 1235 26.91 3.28 49.90
C LYS A 1235 26.58 3.45 48.43
N VAL A 1236 26.39 4.68 47.97
CA VAL A 1236 26.08 5.02 46.58
C VAL A 1236 27.21 5.89 46.05
N PHE A 1237 27.82 5.46 44.94
CA PHE A 1237 28.91 6.15 44.28
C PHE A 1237 28.39 7.01 43.13
N LEU A 1238 28.67 8.31 43.19
CA LEU A 1238 28.29 9.29 42.16
C LEU A 1238 29.42 9.53 41.16
N ASP A 1239 29.09 9.99 39.95
CA ASP A 1239 30.08 10.35 38.92
C ASP A 1239 30.99 11.50 39.41
N PRO A 1240 32.32 11.32 39.46
CA PRO A 1240 33.28 12.36 39.84
C PRO A 1240 33.15 13.67 39.05
N LYS A 1241 32.66 13.62 37.81
CA LYS A 1241 32.45 14.83 36.99
C LYS A 1241 31.44 15.82 37.59
N ALA A 1242 30.49 15.31 38.35
CA ALA A 1242 29.44 16.12 38.99
C ALA A 1242 29.82 16.60 40.40
N ARG A 1243 31.06 16.36 40.85
CA ARG A 1243 31.52 16.65 42.21
C ARG A 1243 31.34 18.12 42.60
N ASN A 1244 31.81 19.04 41.75
CA ASN A 1244 31.77 20.47 42.04
C ASN A 1244 30.34 21.01 42.27
N ASP A 1245 29.33 20.43 41.60
CA ASP A 1245 27.95 20.91 41.66
C ASP A 1245 27.08 20.20 42.72
N THR A 1246 27.51 19.04 43.24
CA THR A 1246 26.66 18.20 44.10
C THR A 1246 27.29 17.78 45.43
N GLU A 1247 28.60 18.03 45.65
CA GLU A 1247 29.31 17.65 46.88
C GLU A 1247 28.73 18.32 48.14
N TYR A 1248 28.26 19.57 48.04
CA TYR A 1248 27.63 20.28 49.17
C TYR A 1248 26.27 19.70 49.59
N LYS A 1249 25.62 18.87 48.75
CA LYS A 1249 24.27 18.30 48.95
C LYS A 1249 24.25 16.85 49.42
N LEU A 1250 25.40 16.19 49.58
CA LEU A 1250 25.47 14.75 49.90
C LEU A 1250 24.77 14.40 51.24
N GLU A 1251 24.89 15.26 52.25
CA GLU A 1251 24.17 15.10 53.53
C GLU A 1251 22.66 15.25 53.35
N THR A 1252 22.25 16.24 52.55
CA THR A 1252 20.84 16.48 52.21
C THR A 1252 20.22 15.29 51.48
N PHE A 1253 20.93 14.70 50.52
CA PHE A 1253 20.49 13.48 49.84
C PHE A 1253 20.32 12.32 50.84
N SER A 1254 21.29 12.12 51.73
CA SER A 1254 21.22 11.06 52.75
C SER A 1254 20.00 11.23 53.68
N ALA A 1255 19.76 12.46 54.15
CA ALA A 1255 18.64 12.79 55.03
C ALA A 1255 17.27 12.64 54.35
N VAL A 1256 17.12 13.16 53.13
CA VAL A 1256 15.87 13.08 52.36
C VAL A 1256 15.54 11.63 52.01
N TYR A 1257 16.54 10.85 51.57
CA TYR A 1257 16.32 9.45 51.24
C TYR A 1257 15.93 8.62 52.46
N ARG A 1258 16.58 8.86 53.61
CA ARG A 1258 16.25 8.21 54.89
C ARG A 1258 14.81 8.51 55.30
N LYS A 1259 14.37 9.77 55.19
CA LYS A 1259 13.01 10.18 55.54
C LYS A 1259 11.94 9.55 54.63
N LEU A 1260 12.22 9.44 53.32
CA LEU A 1260 11.26 8.91 52.35
C LEU A 1260 11.20 7.39 52.28
N SER A 1261 12.33 6.70 52.53
CA SER A 1261 12.45 5.26 52.33
C SER A 1261 12.62 4.44 53.63
N GLY A 1262 12.96 5.10 54.74
CA GLY A 1262 13.29 4.47 56.01
C GLY A 1262 14.64 3.72 56.01
N LYS A 1263 15.49 3.91 54.99
CA LYS A 1263 16.78 3.22 54.85
C LYS A 1263 17.95 4.19 54.96
N ASP A 1264 19.02 3.74 55.62
CA ASP A 1264 20.26 4.51 55.74
C ASP A 1264 21.13 4.37 54.49
N VAL A 1265 21.47 5.51 53.88
CA VAL A 1265 22.30 5.63 52.68
C VAL A 1265 23.40 6.65 52.91
N VAL A 1266 24.58 6.38 52.37
CA VAL A 1266 25.72 7.30 52.34
C VAL A 1266 26.11 7.52 50.88
N PHE A 1267 26.20 8.78 50.44
CA PHE A 1267 26.66 9.14 49.11
C PHE A 1267 28.12 9.57 49.15
N GLU A 1268 28.96 8.99 48.31
CA GLU A 1268 30.40 9.27 48.22
C GLU A 1268 30.80 9.34 46.74
N PHE A 1269 31.87 10.08 46.41
CA PHE A 1269 32.52 9.94 45.12
C PHE A 1269 33.59 8.84 45.22
N PRO A 1270 33.78 8.00 44.19
CA PRO A 1270 34.84 7.00 44.20
C PRO A 1270 36.20 7.70 44.35
N VAL A 1271 36.98 7.29 45.34
CA VAL A 1271 38.37 7.74 45.51
C VAL A 1271 39.16 7.17 44.34
N ALA A 1272 39.80 8.02 43.53
CA ALA A 1272 40.80 7.55 42.60
C ALA A 1272 41.98 7.04 43.44
N ASP A 1273 42.23 5.73 43.43
CA ASP A 1273 43.53 5.22 43.85
C ASP A 1273 44.56 5.92 42.94
N ALA A 1274 45.48 6.66 43.55
CA ALA A 1274 46.54 7.40 42.88
C ALA A 1274 47.53 6.46 42.19
#